data_AF-A0A814BST8-F1
#
_entry.id   AF-A0A814BST8-F1
#
_cell.length_a   1.000
_cell.length_b   1.000
_cell.length_c   1.000
_cell.angle_alpha   90.00
_cell.angle_beta   90.00
_cell.angle_gamma   90.00
#
_symmetry.space_group_name_H-M   'P 1'
#
loop_
_entity.id
_entity.type
_entity.pdbx_description
1 polymer ?
#
loop_
_entity_poly.entity_id
_entity_poly.type
_entity_poly.pdbx_seq_one_letter_code
_entity_poly.pdbx_strand_id
1 'polypeptide(L)'
;MSWIIVDVVFYCISLITVGALAGRISQSTQEVNTFVTPLNISTIQTTQNLNQSTCIADECNPRLLSDLEVHSYELEYIYNNINDTTVQGRVTIDFTLKQPINQLIYHAKRMLQLDEPVLYEDGVHRLVTMGKYPPHNYISLRLLLENSSFTPNRYSLKQKFIVSLIDGNVGFYQTLFNDGNGTIRKLLASKFQPTDARKAFPCFDEPQFKAVFKIAILHPEDTIAIANFPKIEETIENGLRRTIFADTFRMSTYLAAWAVLPNTYGQLVSNEDEPKVTVWARREPTDNGHTALALEIALNSVSFFTDYFNTSEAVTPKIDLLAVPDFASGAMENWGLVSFREDRVIFNEKIASIVQKQQLGETMAHEIAHFWFGNYVTCKWWNNLWLNEAMATWLSYKPFSVYYPNWNMELQALTEEVIPVMWDDAKPSSHPVVVRNVTSAADITSLFNSITYSKGASILRMLEKIVGSNTFRDGLRDYLKTNAFDIGDPTIFYNKLFKNISGEKFMKNWLEELNYPILNVDLNVNNNGTYITFNQSRFIISNVLDSSNLNSNYRWMINIQCVLGGNYSDSDITNLGEDTIDFILETEQETQFLSGKFYTWIKCNRDFQGFFVTNYLSNLSTYSSWQHFSFVLEAEPTFFSDEDKVNLLQDSFLLAYKGLIDYIEPLRIVSSLMNTTSKQSVIWCTFQWHWDILTELVEHLPNTWTKFKDFAIKQILSSGTTVDDILEINSTDDHNTKVLFNIKLSQNDTFMYYIRAGQIHIRRCYSFFTRLGINGPQPMFLLGNLPDFVRTKRISICIQNWTNQFGHIYGYFEGHTPILVVSNPDILHEIFIKYFSKFHSRRQFPLEDRRTTKGVHLFSATGDQWRRQRAIINPTFSTLKMKRMFPIIDDCITTFLIKLEECMKTSSEGFDIYKLYKRLTMDLIWRCCFGIKTDMQNDPNNPYLKRSQEVFARENCAYLATLLGILIPELQPIWLTSHCWINYIRARLRRLLPMGEKLIEDDPNEWIKDNVGYFIKKAQIHQNNNNNNNNDYNTNITKSADLIHIMLDATEKSSIDNKQHDHTERILSLNELKQNIYLFMVAGYETTSTALAYVTHILATHLDEQKKLQNYIDSFLNVDSILDYDIINKMEYLDWFIRETLRMYPITPIIINRECSEQIDLPGLGRILPGTKITLDMYSLHYNNDLWGPVDTKKFYPERFATKRHPMAWVAFGVGPRNCVGMRFALAEIKIVIIRLLQNYTVLPASMDDNNLDLVELVTISPKQVSIRLEQRTDK
;
A
#
# COMPACT_ATOMS: atom_id res chain seq x y z
N MET A 1 5.16 -0.95 5.60
CA MET A 1 5.34 -2.34 6.06
C MET A 1 4.30 -3.32 5.49
N SER A 2 3.03 -2.95 5.36
CA SER A 2 1.93 -3.88 4.99
C SER A 2 1.91 -4.40 3.54
N TRP A 3 2.48 -3.67 2.57
CA TRP A 3 2.47 -4.07 1.15
C TRP A 3 3.62 -5.02 0.78
N ILE A 4 4.79 -4.85 1.42
CA ILE A 4 5.99 -5.65 1.12
C ILE A 4 5.88 -7.08 1.65
N ILE A 5 5.11 -7.27 2.72
CA ILE A 5 4.83 -8.60 3.27
C ILE A 5 3.82 -9.36 2.38
N VAL A 6 2.99 -8.66 1.59
CA VAL A 6 2.05 -9.29 0.65
C VAL A 6 2.80 -9.96 -0.50
N ASP A 7 3.86 -9.34 -1.03
CA ASP A 7 4.66 -9.91 -2.12
C ASP A 7 5.49 -11.12 -1.67
N VAL A 8 6.08 -11.06 -0.47
CA VAL A 8 6.78 -12.20 0.17
C VAL A 8 5.84 -13.40 0.32
N VAL A 9 4.60 -13.13 0.70
CA VAL A 9 3.58 -14.15 0.91
C VAL A 9 3.05 -14.71 -0.41
N PHE A 10 2.85 -13.89 -1.44
CA PHE A 10 2.50 -14.36 -2.78
C PHE A 10 3.59 -15.26 -3.37
N TYR A 11 4.87 -14.98 -3.08
CA TYR A 11 6.00 -15.80 -3.53
C TYR A 11 6.16 -17.10 -2.72
N CYS A 12 5.92 -17.09 -1.40
CA CYS A 12 5.86 -18.33 -0.61
C CYS A 12 4.64 -19.19 -0.98
N ILE A 13 3.50 -18.57 -1.28
CA ILE A 13 2.31 -19.25 -1.79
C ILE A 13 2.58 -19.81 -3.18
N SER A 14 3.27 -19.10 -4.06
CA SER A 14 3.65 -19.59 -5.40
C SER A 14 4.61 -20.78 -5.29
N LEU A 15 5.60 -20.77 -4.39
CA LEU A 15 6.50 -21.90 -4.17
C LEU A 15 5.79 -23.15 -3.60
N ILE A 16 4.86 -22.97 -2.67
CA ILE A 16 4.08 -24.08 -2.08
C ILE A 16 3.03 -24.61 -3.07
N THR A 17 2.39 -23.73 -3.84
CA THR A 17 1.44 -24.13 -4.88
C THR A 17 2.14 -24.79 -6.06
N VAL A 18 3.31 -24.31 -6.49
CA VAL A 18 4.14 -24.96 -7.53
C VAL A 18 4.67 -26.31 -7.05
N GLY A 19 5.07 -26.45 -5.78
CA GLY A 19 5.45 -27.75 -5.21
C GLY A 19 4.29 -28.75 -5.11
N ALA A 20 3.09 -28.28 -4.74
CA ALA A 20 1.89 -29.11 -4.68
C ALA A 20 1.29 -29.42 -6.07
N LEU A 21 1.45 -28.52 -7.05
CA LEU A 21 1.10 -28.76 -8.46
C LEU A 21 2.08 -29.75 -9.09
N ALA A 22 3.38 -29.62 -8.85
CA ALA A 22 4.40 -30.54 -9.35
C ALA A 22 4.20 -31.98 -8.82
N GLY A 23 3.75 -32.13 -7.57
CA GLY A 23 3.37 -33.43 -7.00
C GLY A 23 2.07 -34.03 -7.54
N ARG A 24 1.14 -33.21 -8.07
CA ARG A 24 -0.12 -33.69 -8.68
C ARG A 24 -0.06 -33.88 -10.19
N ILE A 25 0.77 -33.11 -10.89
CA ILE A 25 0.98 -33.22 -12.35
C ILE A 25 1.76 -34.50 -12.70
N SER A 26 2.60 -35.02 -11.80
CA SER A 26 3.31 -36.30 -12.01
C SER A 26 2.40 -37.54 -12.03
N GLN A 27 1.12 -37.43 -11.63
CA GLN A 27 0.15 -38.53 -11.68
C GLN A 27 -0.87 -38.42 -12.83
N SER A 28 -0.90 -37.30 -13.57
CA SER A 28 -1.88 -37.08 -14.64
C SER A 28 -1.28 -37.08 -16.06
N THR A 29 0.03 -37.26 -16.22
CA THR A 29 0.73 -37.24 -17.52
C THR A 29 0.74 -38.59 -18.25
N GLN A 30 -0.38 -39.31 -18.26
CA GLN A 30 -0.53 -40.52 -19.09
C GLN A 30 -1.66 -40.45 -20.13
N GLU A 31 -2.43 -39.36 -20.17
CA GLU A 31 -3.41 -39.12 -21.22
C GLU A 31 -3.31 -37.67 -21.68
N VAL A 32 -3.57 -37.40 -22.95
CA VAL A 32 -3.49 -36.09 -23.64
C VAL A 32 -2.09 -35.74 -24.18
N ASN A 33 -1.56 -36.60 -25.05
CA ASN A 33 -0.75 -36.17 -26.20
C ASN A 33 -1.66 -36.21 -27.43
N THR A 34 -2.08 -35.06 -27.98
CA THR A 34 -2.25 -34.77 -29.42
C THR A 34 -2.91 -33.39 -29.65
N PHE A 35 -2.43 -32.70 -30.70
CA PHE A 35 -2.85 -31.40 -31.26
C PHE A 35 -2.34 -30.17 -30.47
N VAL A 36 -1.46 -29.28 -30.98
CA VAL A 36 -1.59 -28.42 -32.17
C VAL A 36 -0.23 -27.77 -32.46
N THR A 37 0.10 -27.58 -33.73
CA THR A 37 1.31 -26.93 -34.29
C THR A 37 1.20 -25.40 -34.40
N PRO A 38 2.33 -24.66 -34.46
CA PRO A 38 2.37 -23.19 -34.37
C PRO A 38 2.18 -22.51 -35.73
N LEU A 39 1.47 -21.37 -35.74
CA LEU A 39 1.37 -20.45 -36.88
C LEU A 39 2.16 -19.18 -36.61
N ASN A 40 3.10 -18.92 -37.52
CA ASN A 40 3.93 -17.73 -37.66
C ASN A 40 3.07 -16.46 -37.86
N ILE A 41 3.39 -15.39 -37.12
CA ILE A 41 2.90 -14.04 -37.41
C ILE A 41 3.99 -13.33 -38.21
N SER A 42 3.67 -13.06 -39.47
CA SER A 42 4.46 -12.25 -40.39
C SER A 42 3.86 -10.84 -40.50
N THR A 43 4.75 -9.86 -40.51
CA THR A 43 4.69 -8.55 -41.19
C THR A 43 3.35 -8.15 -41.81
N ILE A 44 2.71 -7.12 -41.25
CA ILE A 44 1.65 -6.37 -41.92
C ILE A 44 2.25 -5.08 -42.50
N GLN A 45 2.52 -5.11 -43.81
CA GLN A 45 2.61 -3.92 -44.64
C GLN A 45 1.20 -3.32 -44.77
N THR A 46 1.04 -2.05 -44.40
CA THR A 46 -0.16 -1.28 -44.73
C THR A 46 0.13 -0.44 -45.97
N THR A 47 -0.53 -0.81 -47.06
CA THR A 47 -0.56 -0.11 -48.35
C THR A 47 -1.23 1.25 -48.20
N GLN A 48 -0.47 2.31 -48.48
CA GLN A 48 -0.98 3.65 -48.76
C GLN A 48 -1.73 3.63 -50.10
N ASN A 49 -3.00 4.02 -50.10
CA ASN A 49 -3.67 4.53 -51.30
C ASN A 49 -3.60 6.06 -51.28
N LEU A 50 -2.83 6.59 -52.23
CA LEU A 50 -2.69 8.00 -52.54
C LEU A 50 -3.98 8.52 -53.18
N ASN A 51 -4.54 9.60 -52.62
CA ASN A 51 -5.18 10.65 -53.39
C ASN A 51 -4.44 11.95 -53.04
N GLN A 52 -3.34 12.18 -53.75
CA GLN A 52 -2.60 13.44 -53.74
C GLN A 52 -3.46 14.51 -54.41
N SER A 53 -3.98 15.44 -53.63
CA SER A 53 -4.13 16.82 -54.10
C SER A 53 -2.78 17.49 -53.91
N THR A 54 -2.22 17.99 -55.00
CA THR A 54 -0.94 18.69 -55.07
C THR A 54 -0.99 19.99 -54.26
N CYS A 55 -0.20 20.07 -53.19
CA CYS A 55 0.02 21.29 -52.40
C CYS A 55 1.08 22.18 -53.07
N ILE A 56 0.87 23.49 -53.04
CA ILE A 56 1.83 24.50 -53.47
C ILE A 56 2.92 24.61 -52.39
N ALA A 57 4.18 24.87 -52.78
CA ALA A 57 5.37 24.73 -51.92
C ALA A 57 5.34 25.49 -50.56
N ASP A 58 4.53 26.55 -50.43
CA ASP A 58 4.37 27.30 -49.17
C ASP A 58 3.40 26.63 -48.17
N GLU A 59 2.56 25.67 -48.61
CA GLU A 59 1.54 25.00 -47.79
C GLU A 59 2.09 23.82 -46.95
N CYS A 60 3.37 23.47 -47.12
CA CYS A 60 4.03 22.34 -46.43
C CYS A 60 4.98 22.74 -45.30
N ASN A 61 5.10 24.04 -44.97
CA ASN A 61 5.95 24.48 -43.86
C ASN A 61 5.23 24.29 -42.50
N PRO A 62 5.78 23.49 -41.56
CA PRO A 62 5.20 23.32 -40.22
C PRO A 62 5.44 24.53 -39.28
N ARG A 63 5.99 25.63 -39.79
CA ARG A 63 6.16 26.90 -39.08
C ARG A 63 5.24 27.97 -39.67
N LEU A 64 4.66 28.78 -38.79
CA LEU A 64 3.92 29.98 -39.19
C LEU A 64 4.87 31.04 -39.76
N LEU A 65 4.36 31.88 -40.66
CA LEU A 65 5.12 32.99 -41.25
C LEU A 65 5.56 33.99 -40.16
N SER A 66 6.81 34.47 -40.23
CA SER A 66 7.38 35.41 -39.26
C SER A 66 6.89 36.84 -39.39
N ASP A 67 6.11 37.16 -40.42
CA ASP A 67 5.64 38.52 -40.73
C ASP A 67 4.34 38.91 -40.01
N LEU A 68 4.07 38.28 -38.87
CA LEU A 68 2.88 38.47 -38.04
C LEU A 68 3.27 38.90 -36.63
N GLU A 69 2.57 39.89 -36.09
CA GLU A 69 2.70 40.31 -34.69
C GLU A 69 1.34 40.21 -33.99
N VAL A 70 1.27 39.42 -32.92
CA VAL A 70 0.03 39.19 -32.16
C VAL A 70 0.01 40.13 -30.96
N HIS A 71 -1.09 40.87 -30.78
CA HIS A 71 -1.22 41.87 -29.72
C HIS A 71 -1.96 41.31 -28.52
N SER A 72 -3.14 40.71 -28.73
CA SER A 72 -3.95 40.20 -27.62
C SER A 72 -4.89 39.07 -28.00
N TYR A 73 -5.21 38.25 -27.00
CA TYR A 73 -6.26 37.23 -27.02
C TYR A 73 -7.33 37.60 -25.98
N GLU A 74 -8.56 37.85 -26.43
CA GLU A 74 -9.72 38.01 -25.53
C GLU A 74 -10.50 36.70 -25.51
N LEU A 75 -10.39 35.97 -24.40
CA LEU A 75 -10.97 34.65 -24.19
C LEU A 75 -12.14 34.72 -23.22
N GLU A 76 -13.28 34.16 -23.63
CA GLU A 76 -14.37 33.88 -22.70
C GLU A 76 -14.86 32.44 -22.83
N TYR A 77 -14.97 31.77 -21.69
CA TYR A 77 -15.47 30.40 -21.58
C TYR A 77 -16.80 30.35 -20.83
N ILE A 78 -17.69 29.46 -21.26
CA ILE A 78 -18.99 29.20 -20.62
C ILE A 78 -19.05 27.72 -20.25
N TYR A 79 -19.01 27.45 -18.95
CA TYR A 79 -19.18 26.14 -18.33
C TYR A 79 -20.49 26.11 -17.54
N ASN A 80 -21.53 25.51 -18.12
CA ASN A 80 -22.90 25.63 -17.59
C ASN A 80 -23.15 24.72 -16.37
N ASN A 81 -22.64 23.49 -16.40
CA ASN A 81 -22.88 22.51 -15.34
C ASN A 81 -21.61 21.73 -14.99
N ILE A 82 -21.40 21.43 -13.71
CA ILE A 82 -20.25 20.63 -13.23
C ILE A 82 -20.18 19.22 -13.85
N ASN A 83 -21.30 18.71 -14.37
CA ASN A 83 -21.35 17.43 -15.05
C ASN A 83 -21.03 17.51 -16.55
N ASP A 84 -21.00 18.72 -17.13
CA ASP A 84 -20.71 18.90 -18.55
C ASP A 84 -19.31 18.39 -18.88
N THR A 85 -19.21 17.80 -20.07
CA THR A 85 -17.97 17.26 -20.65
C THR A 85 -17.44 18.12 -21.78
N THR A 86 -18.10 19.26 -22.03
CA THR A 86 -17.69 20.25 -23.04
C THR A 86 -17.83 21.65 -22.49
N VAL A 87 -17.03 22.58 -23.01
CA VAL A 87 -17.07 24.01 -22.65
C VAL A 87 -17.21 24.82 -23.93
N GLN A 88 -18.11 25.80 -23.93
CA GLN A 88 -18.22 26.75 -25.04
C GLN A 88 -17.19 27.86 -24.86
N GLY A 89 -16.52 28.26 -25.93
CA GLY A 89 -15.52 29.30 -25.91
C GLY A 89 -15.69 30.30 -27.05
N ARG A 90 -15.28 31.53 -26.80
CA ARG A 90 -15.07 32.56 -27.83
C ARG A 90 -13.70 33.17 -27.66
N VAL A 91 -13.02 33.40 -28.78
CA VAL A 91 -11.76 34.13 -28.81
C VAL A 91 -11.84 35.27 -29.81
N THR A 92 -11.32 36.43 -29.42
CA THR A 92 -10.97 37.52 -30.34
C THR A 92 -9.46 37.65 -30.34
N ILE A 93 -8.84 37.53 -31.52
CA ILE A 93 -7.40 37.62 -31.71
C ILE A 93 -7.09 38.89 -32.47
N ASP A 94 -6.39 39.82 -31.83
CA ASP A 94 -5.91 41.05 -32.47
C ASP A 94 -4.46 40.89 -32.89
N PHE A 95 -4.17 41.16 -34.16
CA PHE A 95 -2.83 41.03 -34.72
C PHE A 95 -2.57 42.02 -35.86
N THR A 96 -1.31 42.21 -36.21
CA THR A 96 -0.86 43.04 -37.33
C THR A 96 -0.05 42.19 -38.31
N LEU A 97 -0.34 42.35 -39.59
CA LEU A 97 0.48 41.77 -40.67
C LEU A 97 1.52 42.80 -41.13
N LYS A 98 2.78 42.37 -41.24
CA LYS A 98 3.90 43.22 -41.71
C LYS A 98 4.10 43.13 -43.22
N GLN A 99 3.74 42.00 -43.81
CA GLN A 99 3.86 41.74 -45.24
C GLN A 99 2.55 41.17 -45.80
N PRO A 100 2.26 41.37 -47.10
CA PRO A 100 1.08 40.80 -47.71
C PRO A 100 1.19 39.27 -47.77
N ILE A 101 0.11 38.58 -47.38
CA ILE A 101 0.04 37.10 -47.42
C ILE A 101 -1.20 36.65 -48.17
N ASN A 102 -1.12 35.53 -48.89
CA ASN A 102 -2.26 34.99 -49.64
C ASN A 102 -3.24 34.20 -48.76
N GLN A 103 -2.76 33.72 -47.61
CA GLN A 103 -3.51 32.85 -46.72
C GLN A 103 -3.04 33.07 -45.28
N LEU A 104 -4.00 33.24 -44.37
CA LEU A 104 -3.71 33.32 -42.94
C LEU A 104 -3.81 31.91 -42.34
N ILE A 105 -2.78 31.49 -41.62
CA ILE A 105 -2.72 30.16 -40.99
C ILE A 105 -2.62 30.32 -39.47
N TYR A 106 -3.42 29.58 -38.72
CA TYR A 106 -3.33 29.48 -37.25
C TYR A 106 -3.59 28.04 -36.80
N HIS A 107 -3.27 27.75 -35.54
CA HIS A 107 -3.36 26.41 -34.98
C HIS A 107 -4.74 26.15 -34.36
N ALA A 108 -5.33 24.99 -34.68
CA ALA A 108 -6.45 24.40 -33.94
C ALA A 108 -6.46 22.88 -34.13
N LYS A 109 -6.55 22.13 -33.03
CA LYS A 109 -6.49 20.65 -33.05
C LYS A 109 -7.87 20.03 -32.85
N ARG A 110 -8.03 18.77 -33.31
CA ARG A 110 -9.28 18.00 -33.44
C ARG A 110 -10.27 18.05 -32.26
N MET A 111 -9.80 18.38 -31.05
CA MET A 111 -10.65 18.55 -29.86
C MET A 111 -11.52 19.82 -29.88
N LEU A 112 -11.25 20.75 -30.80
CA LEU A 112 -12.02 21.97 -31.00
C LEU A 112 -13.03 21.79 -32.13
N GLN A 113 -14.31 21.94 -31.83
CA GLN A 113 -15.34 22.18 -32.84
C GLN A 113 -15.44 23.68 -33.09
N LEU A 114 -15.14 24.13 -34.31
CA LEU A 114 -15.10 25.54 -34.69
C LEU A 114 -16.34 25.92 -35.49
N ASP A 115 -16.93 27.07 -35.18
CA ASP A 115 -17.93 27.75 -36.01
C ASP A 115 -17.25 28.51 -37.17
N GLU A 116 -18.03 29.21 -37.99
CA GLU A 116 -17.45 30.10 -39.02
C GLU A 116 -16.72 31.30 -38.38
N PRO A 117 -15.49 31.61 -38.83
CA PRO A 117 -14.72 32.75 -38.35
C PRO A 117 -15.28 34.08 -38.88
N VAL A 118 -15.19 35.13 -38.06
CA VAL A 118 -15.52 36.50 -38.47
C VAL A 118 -14.24 37.34 -38.40
N LEU A 119 -13.83 37.90 -39.54
CA LEU A 119 -12.60 38.69 -39.64
C LEU A 119 -12.91 40.17 -39.91
N TYR A 120 -12.21 41.05 -39.20
CA TYR A 120 -12.21 42.49 -39.44
C TYR A 120 -10.81 42.96 -39.83
N GLU A 121 -10.73 43.83 -40.84
CA GLU A 121 -9.52 44.57 -41.24
C GLU A 121 -9.80 46.05 -40.95
N ASP A 122 -9.06 46.66 -40.03
CA ASP A 122 -9.28 48.03 -39.54
C ASP A 122 -10.77 48.34 -39.21
N GLY A 123 -11.45 47.37 -38.59
CA GLY A 123 -12.86 47.45 -38.22
C GLY A 123 -13.85 47.18 -39.35
N VAL A 124 -13.40 46.95 -40.59
CA VAL A 124 -14.25 46.58 -41.71
C VAL A 124 -14.36 45.07 -41.83
N HIS A 125 -15.58 44.54 -41.85
CA HIS A 125 -15.82 43.10 -41.99
C HIS A 125 -15.31 42.56 -43.34
N ARG A 126 -14.65 41.41 -43.31
CA ARG A 126 -14.10 40.70 -44.47
C ARG A 126 -14.70 39.31 -44.58
N LEU A 127 -15.13 38.96 -45.78
CA LEU A 127 -15.63 37.61 -46.09
C LEU A 127 -14.44 36.67 -46.29
N VAL A 128 -14.41 35.61 -45.51
CA VAL A 128 -13.34 34.60 -45.52
C VAL A 128 -13.91 33.20 -45.74
N THR A 129 -13.10 32.34 -46.32
CA THR A 129 -13.34 30.90 -46.43
C THR A 129 -12.37 30.17 -45.50
N MET A 130 -12.89 29.17 -44.78
CA MET A 130 -12.11 28.37 -43.83
C MET A 130 -11.79 26.99 -44.41
N GLY A 131 -10.49 26.69 -44.55
CA GLY A 131 -9.96 25.37 -44.85
C GLY A 131 -9.39 24.72 -43.58
N LYS A 132 -9.55 23.40 -43.45
CA LYS A 132 -8.89 22.60 -42.40
C LYS A 132 -7.75 21.82 -43.04
N TYR A 133 -6.58 21.81 -42.40
CA TYR A 133 -5.41 21.06 -42.86
C TYR A 133 -4.99 20.02 -41.79
N PRO A 134 -5.54 18.80 -41.84
CA PRO A 134 -5.35 17.78 -40.80
C PRO A 134 -3.89 17.37 -40.50
N PRO A 135 -2.96 17.27 -41.47
CA PRO A 135 -1.59 16.80 -41.22
C PRO A 135 -0.82 17.62 -40.17
N HIS A 136 -1.14 18.90 -40.05
CA HIS A 136 -0.43 19.83 -39.15
C HIS A 136 -1.34 20.52 -38.12
N ASN A 137 -2.61 20.13 -38.05
CA ASN A 137 -3.62 20.76 -37.19
C ASN A 137 -3.73 22.29 -37.42
N TYR A 138 -3.71 22.69 -38.70
CA TYR A 138 -3.89 24.08 -39.10
C TYR A 138 -5.32 24.37 -39.52
N ILE A 139 -5.73 25.60 -39.25
CA ILE A 139 -6.84 26.26 -39.91
C ILE A 139 -6.26 27.31 -40.83
N SER A 140 -6.80 27.37 -42.03
CA SER A 140 -6.34 28.30 -43.05
C SER A 140 -7.50 29.15 -43.55
N LEU A 141 -7.29 30.47 -43.58
CA LEU A 141 -8.28 31.43 -44.03
C LEU A 141 -7.83 32.08 -45.33
N ARG A 142 -8.73 32.12 -46.30
CA ARG A 142 -8.55 32.84 -47.58
C ARG A 142 -9.70 33.82 -47.74
N LEU A 143 -9.41 35.01 -48.26
CA LEU A 143 -10.45 35.97 -48.66
C LEU A 143 -11.31 35.37 -49.78
N LEU A 144 -12.62 35.61 -49.74
CA LEU A 144 -13.58 34.99 -50.68
C LEU A 144 -13.37 35.41 -52.15
N LEU A 145 -12.72 36.56 -52.39
CA LEU A 145 -12.41 37.05 -53.73
C LEU A 145 -11.16 36.35 -54.28
N GLU A 146 -11.29 35.64 -55.40
CA GLU A 146 -10.15 35.01 -56.09
C GLU A 146 -9.06 36.05 -56.40
N ASN A 147 -7.80 35.71 -56.12
CA ASN A 147 -6.60 36.57 -56.23
C ASN A 147 -6.50 37.76 -55.27
N SER A 148 -7.30 37.82 -54.20
CA SER A 148 -7.10 38.80 -53.11
C SER A 148 -6.14 38.28 -52.04
N SER A 149 -5.22 39.13 -51.59
CA SER A 149 -4.28 38.86 -50.50
C SER A 149 -4.60 39.71 -49.28
N PHE A 150 -4.26 39.22 -48.10
CA PHE A 150 -4.28 40.02 -46.88
C PHE A 150 -3.17 41.07 -46.99
N THR A 151 -3.51 42.34 -46.81
CA THR A 151 -2.54 43.45 -46.87
C THR A 151 -1.94 43.76 -45.50
N PRO A 152 -0.77 44.43 -45.42
CA PRO A 152 -0.20 44.86 -44.15
C PRO A 152 -1.10 45.86 -43.42
N ASN A 153 -1.93 45.38 -42.49
CA ASN A 153 -2.92 46.14 -41.72
C ASN A 153 -3.16 45.49 -40.35
N ARG A 154 -4.00 46.11 -39.51
CA ARG A 154 -4.47 45.51 -38.25
C ARG A 154 -5.74 44.68 -38.50
N TYR A 155 -5.75 43.49 -37.93
CA TYR A 155 -6.85 42.54 -38.06
C TYR A 155 -7.37 42.12 -36.68
N SER A 156 -8.65 41.77 -36.65
CA SER A 156 -9.31 41.17 -35.50
C SER A 156 -10.10 39.94 -35.95
N LEU A 157 -9.67 38.76 -35.50
CA LEU A 157 -10.29 37.47 -35.81
C LEU A 157 -11.15 37.01 -34.63
N LYS A 158 -12.46 36.90 -34.86
CA LYS A 158 -13.41 36.36 -33.88
C LYS A 158 -13.78 34.93 -34.25
N GLN A 159 -13.62 34.01 -33.30
CA GLN A 159 -13.89 32.59 -33.50
C GLN A 159 -14.64 32.03 -32.30
N LYS A 160 -15.81 31.43 -32.55
CA LYS A 160 -16.53 30.61 -31.56
C LYS A 160 -16.13 29.16 -31.70
N PHE A 161 -16.07 28.45 -30.57
CA PHE A 161 -15.67 27.07 -30.54
C PHE A 161 -16.25 26.30 -29.35
N ILE A 162 -16.21 24.97 -29.42
CA ILE A 162 -16.54 24.06 -28.31
C ILE A 162 -15.31 23.19 -28.04
N VAL A 163 -14.91 23.11 -26.77
CA VAL A 163 -13.80 22.29 -26.28
C VAL A 163 -14.34 21.02 -25.65
N SER A 164 -13.76 19.86 -26.00
CA SER A 164 -13.99 18.60 -25.29
C SER A 164 -13.06 18.48 -24.07
N LEU A 165 -13.61 18.12 -22.90
CA LEU A 165 -12.87 17.98 -21.64
C LEU A 165 -12.35 16.56 -21.35
N ILE A 166 -12.84 15.53 -22.06
CA ILE A 166 -12.68 14.11 -21.67
C ILE A 166 -11.32 13.53 -22.11
N ASP A 167 -10.69 14.09 -23.15
CA ASP A 167 -9.55 13.46 -23.80
C ASP A 167 -8.19 14.04 -23.32
N GLY A 168 -7.56 13.33 -22.37
CA GLY A 168 -6.15 13.52 -22.00
C GLY A 168 -5.88 14.36 -20.74
N ASN A 169 -4.60 14.67 -20.52
CA ASN A 169 -4.06 15.45 -19.38
C ASN A 169 -3.34 16.73 -19.84
N VAL A 170 -3.75 17.25 -21.01
CA VAL A 170 -3.17 18.41 -21.71
C VAL A 170 -4.27 19.15 -22.48
N GLY A 171 -4.03 20.40 -22.86
CA GLY A 171 -5.09 21.29 -23.34
C GLY A 171 -5.91 21.83 -22.17
N PHE A 172 -7.22 22.06 -22.36
CA PHE A 172 -8.15 22.37 -21.28
C PHE A 172 -8.99 21.12 -21.00
N TYR A 173 -8.72 20.47 -19.88
CA TYR A 173 -9.15 19.09 -19.61
C TYR A 173 -9.77 18.94 -18.22
N GLN A 174 -10.52 17.87 -18.01
CA GLN A 174 -11.03 17.50 -16.69
C GLN A 174 -10.13 16.46 -16.01
N THR A 175 -9.96 16.58 -14.70
CA THR A 175 -9.42 15.53 -13.82
C THR A 175 -10.45 15.20 -12.75
N LEU A 176 -10.48 13.93 -12.33
CA LEU A 176 -11.44 13.41 -11.37
C LEU A 176 -10.69 12.93 -10.13
N PHE A 177 -11.20 13.27 -8.95
CA PHE A 177 -10.60 12.82 -7.69
C PHE A 177 -11.67 12.52 -6.65
N ASN A 178 -11.30 11.75 -5.62
CA ASN A 178 -12.16 11.49 -4.47
C ASN A 178 -11.93 12.57 -3.40
N ASP A 179 -13.01 13.20 -2.93
CA ASP A 179 -12.96 14.26 -1.90
C ASP A 179 -12.70 13.77 -0.47
N GLY A 180 -12.37 12.49 -0.29
CA GLY A 180 -12.11 11.87 1.02
C GLY A 180 -13.37 11.32 1.68
N ASN A 181 -14.56 11.77 1.27
CA ASN A 181 -15.85 11.27 1.75
C ASN A 181 -16.45 10.22 0.80
N GLY A 182 -15.69 9.77 -0.21
CA GLY A 182 -16.15 8.79 -1.20
C GLY A 182 -16.87 9.41 -2.41
N THR A 183 -16.97 10.74 -2.50
CA THR A 183 -17.63 11.42 -3.63
C THR A 183 -16.59 11.80 -4.68
N ILE A 184 -16.84 11.43 -5.93
CA ILE A 184 -16.00 11.84 -7.06
C ILE A 184 -16.30 13.31 -7.38
N ARG A 185 -15.26 14.13 -7.38
CA ARG A 185 -15.30 15.55 -7.76
C ARG A 185 -14.52 15.76 -9.04
N LYS A 186 -14.89 16.81 -9.75
CA LYS A 186 -14.29 17.22 -11.01
C LYS A 186 -13.55 18.55 -10.80
N LEU A 187 -12.35 18.64 -11.35
CA LEU A 187 -11.59 19.87 -11.51
C LEU A 187 -11.25 20.04 -12.98
N LEU A 188 -11.33 21.28 -13.49
CA LEU A 188 -10.86 21.61 -14.84
C LEU A 188 -9.53 22.34 -14.73
N ALA A 189 -8.53 21.93 -15.52
CA ALA A 189 -7.21 22.55 -15.56
C ALA A 189 -6.70 22.70 -16.99
N SER A 190 -5.78 23.64 -17.18
CA SER A 190 -5.07 23.87 -18.43
C SER A 190 -3.60 23.41 -18.35
N LYS A 191 -3.09 22.73 -19.37
CA LYS A 191 -1.65 22.48 -19.58
C LYS A 191 -1.34 22.56 -21.07
N PHE A 192 -0.62 23.59 -21.49
CA PHE A 192 -0.45 23.93 -22.91
C PHE A 192 0.95 23.68 -23.46
N GLN A 193 1.98 23.64 -22.63
CA GLN A 193 3.33 23.32 -23.09
C GLN A 193 3.41 21.86 -23.57
N PRO A 194 4.06 21.59 -24.73
CA PRO A 194 4.69 22.57 -25.62
C PRO A 194 3.75 23.15 -26.70
N THR A 195 2.78 22.37 -27.22
CA THR A 195 1.99 22.75 -28.41
C THR A 195 0.51 22.44 -28.27
N ASP A 196 -0.02 22.56 -27.05
CA ASP A 196 -1.37 22.13 -26.69
C ASP A 196 -2.33 23.28 -26.33
N ALA A 197 -1.91 24.55 -26.38
CA ALA A 197 -2.84 25.68 -26.33
C ALA A 197 -3.88 25.57 -27.46
N ARG A 198 -3.44 25.10 -28.64
CA ARG A 198 -4.29 24.81 -29.81
C ARG A 198 -5.37 23.74 -29.59
N LYS A 199 -5.38 23.05 -28.45
CA LYS A 199 -6.47 22.13 -28.04
C LYS A 199 -7.54 22.84 -27.21
N ALA A 200 -7.23 24.00 -26.64
CA ALA A 200 -8.12 24.75 -25.76
C ALA A 200 -8.75 25.97 -26.45
N PHE A 201 -8.04 26.61 -27.37
CA PHE A 201 -8.54 27.69 -28.20
C PHE A 201 -7.73 27.79 -29.51
N PRO A 202 -8.30 28.33 -30.60
CA PRO A 202 -7.55 28.59 -31.81
C PRO A 202 -6.56 29.75 -31.61
N CYS A 203 -5.29 29.57 -31.97
CA CYS A 203 -4.23 30.56 -31.71
C CYS A 203 -2.97 30.41 -32.58
N PHE A 204 -2.08 31.40 -32.51
CA PHE A 204 -0.73 31.33 -33.09
C PHE A 204 0.23 30.63 -32.13
N ASP A 205 0.06 29.32 -31.99
CA ASP A 205 0.72 28.47 -30.98
C ASP A 205 2.21 28.17 -31.24
N GLU A 206 3.05 29.21 -31.28
CA GLU A 206 4.52 29.13 -31.22
C GLU A 206 5.05 30.12 -30.16
N PRO A 207 6.14 29.80 -29.45
CA PRO A 207 6.61 30.61 -28.33
C PRO A 207 6.97 32.05 -28.71
N GLN A 208 7.41 32.30 -29.94
CA GLN A 208 7.74 33.65 -30.44
C GLN A 208 6.55 34.61 -30.52
N PHE A 209 5.31 34.12 -30.62
CA PHE A 209 4.12 34.97 -30.77
C PHE A 209 3.55 35.35 -29.40
N LYS A 210 4.33 36.09 -28.61
CA LYS A 210 3.86 36.61 -27.30
C LYS A 210 2.75 37.65 -27.47
N ALA A 211 1.74 37.59 -26.61
CA ALA A 211 0.59 38.48 -26.60
C ALA A 211 0.04 38.70 -25.17
N VAL A 212 -0.86 39.68 -25.02
CA VAL A 212 -1.63 39.91 -23.78
C VAL A 212 -2.88 39.04 -23.77
N PHE A 213 -3.19 38.36 -22.66
CA PHE A 213 -4.38 37.54 -22.52
C PHE A 213 -5.40 38.24 -21.60
N LYS A 214 -6.63 38.36 -22.08
CA LYS A 214 -7.78 38.83 -21.31
C LYS A 214 -8.74 37.68 -21.13
N ILE A 215 -8.94 37.22 -19.90
CA ILE A 215 -9.65 35.97 -19.62
C ILE A 215 -10.91 36.27 -18.81
N ALA A 216 -12.04 35.72 -19.26
CA ALA A 216 -13.29 35.67 -18.52
C ALA A 216 -13.86 34.24 -18.52
N ILE A 217 -14.37 33.79 -17.38
CA ILE A 217 -14.92 32.43 -17.25
C ILE A 217 -16.28 32.52 -16.55
N LEU A 218 -17.32 32.06 -17.23
CA LEU A 218 -18.63 31.79 -16.66
C LEU A 218 -18.65 30.33 -16.18
N HIS A 219 -18.88 30.12 -14.90
CA HIS A 219 -18.82 28.80 -14.26
C HIS A 219 -19.90 28.62 -13.18
N PRO A 220 -20.20 27.39 -12.73
CA PRO A 220 -21.19 27.15 -11.69
C PRO A 220 -20.89 27.90 -10.37
N GLU A 221 -21.93 28.21 -9.60
CA GLU A 221 -21.80 29.00 -8.36
C GLU A 221 -21.00 28.29 -7.25
N ASP A 222 -20.97 26.96 -7.27
CA ASP A 222 -20.25 26.11 -6.31
C ASP A 222 -18.81 25.81 -6.72
N THR A 223 -18.27 26.54 -7.71
CA THR A 223 -16.88 26.43 -8.16
C THR A 223 -16.14 27.76 -8.03
N ILE A 224 -14.81 27.71 -8.10
CA ILE A 224 -13.91 28.86 -8.08
C ILE A 224 -13.11 28.84 -9.38
N ALA A 225 -13.09 29.93 -10.14
CA ALA A 225 -12.19 30.09 -11.26
C ALA A 225 -10.91 30.82 -10.84
N ILE A 226 -9.76 30.33 -11.28
CA ILE A 226 -8.46 30.98 -11.17
C ILE A 226 -7.79 31.01 -12.54
N ALA A 227 -6.97 32.02 -12.80
CA ALA A 227 -6.22 32.20 -14.05
C ALA A 227 -4.82 32.75 -13.76
N ASN A 228 -4.01 33.04 -14.77
CA ASN A 228 -2.66 33.61 -14.59
C ASN A 228 -2.60 34.81 -13.63
N PHE A 229 -3.54 35.75 -13.74
CA PHE A 229 -3.54 37.04 -13.04
C PHE A 229 -4.74 37.17 -12.07
N PRO A 230 -4.72 38.13 -11.13
CA PRO A 230 -5.79 38.29 -10.14
C PRO A 230 -7.17 38.52 -10.77
N LYS A 231 -8.24 38.10 -10.08
CA LYS A 231 -9.61 38.46 -10.45
C LYS A 231 -9.87 39.94 -10.19
N ILE A 232 -10.52 40.63 -11.13
CA ILE A 232 -10.93 42.04 -11.01
C ILE A 232 -12.39 42.15 -10.63
N GLU A 233 -13.25 41.36 -11.29
CA GLU A 233 -14.69 41.45 -11.17
C GLU A 233 -15.31 40.05 -11.12
N GLU A 234 -16.33 39.89 -10.29
CA GLU A 234 -17.09 38.66 -10.14
C GLU A 234 -18.58 39.01 -10.04
N THR A 235 -19.37 38.62 -11.04
CA THR A 235 -20.82 38.87 -11.11
C THR A 235 -21.58 37.55 -11.22
N ILE A 236 -22.88 37.56 -10.88
CA ILE A 236 -23.77 36.42 -11.10
C ILE A 236 -24.68 36.76 -12.28
N GLU A 237 -24.62 35.95 -13.33
CA GLU A 237 -25.38 36.12 -14.56
C GLU A 237 -26.07 34.79 -14.91
N ASN A 238 -27.40 34.78 -14.98
CA ASN A 238 -28.21 33.61 -15.33
C ASN A 238 -27.93 32.34 -14.48
N GLY A 239 -27.60 32.51 -13.20
CA GLY A 239 -27.28 31.39 -12.28
C GLY A 239 -25.87 30.80 -12.47
N LEU A 240 -25.01 31.47 -13.24
CA LEU A 240 -23.57 31.21 -13.32
C LEU A 240 -22.81 32.38 -12.72
N ARG A 241 -21.64 32.08 -12.16
CA ARG A 241 -20.68 33.10 -11.73
C ARG A 241 -19.76 33.45 -12.89
N ARG A 242 -19.73 34.72 -13.27
CA ARG A 242 -18.82 35.27 -14.28
C ARG A 242 -17.63 35.91 -13.58
N THR A 243 -16.46 35.32 -13.74
CA THR A 243 -15.20 35.82 -13.16
C THR A 243 -14.34 36.42 -14.27
N ILE A 244 -13.95 37.69 -14.11
CA ILE A 244 -13.08 38.42 -15.04
C ILE A 244 -11.71 38.61 -14.38
N PHE A 245 -10.65 38.28 -15.10
CA PHE A 245 -9.26 38.40 -14.63
C PHE A 245 -8.57 39.63 -15.22
N ALA A 246 -7.53 40.09 -14.53
CA ALA A 246 -6.68 41.16 -15.03
C ALA A 246 -5.89 40.75 -16.28
N ASP A 247 -5.65 41.72 -17.15
CA ASP A 247 -4.83 41.53 -18.35
C ASP A 247 -3.43 41.05 -17.96
N THR A 248 -2.95 40.02 -18.63
CA THR A 248 -1.62 39.47 -18.36
C THR A 248 -0.51 40.37 -18.90
N PHE A 249 0.72 40.13 -18.47
CA PHE A 249 1.89 40.57 -19.25
C PHE A 249 1.89 39.93 -20.64
N ARG A 250 2.68 40.50 -21.55
CA ARG A 250 2.92 39.93 -22.87
C ARG A 250 3.69 38.60 -22.72
N MET A 251 3.03 37.49 -23.01
CA MET A 251 3.57 36.14 -22.80
C MET A 251 3.20 35.17 -23.93
N SER A 252 3.88 34.04 -24.02
CA SER A 252 3.65 33.01 -25.04
C SER A 252 2.38 32.21 -24.75
N THR A 253 1.74 31.65 -25.79
CA THR A 253 0.49 30.87 -25.68
C THR A 253 0.58 29.69 -24.72
N TYR A 254 1.74 29.04 -24.62
CA TYR A 254 1.92 27.87 -23.77
C TYR A 254 1.90 28.19 -22.26
N LEU A 255 2.03 29.47 -21.89
CA LEU A 255 2.02 29.95 -20.50
C LEU A 255 0.64 30.37 -20.01
N ALA A 256 -0.30 30.62 -20.93
CA ALA A 256 -1.68 30.90 -20.57
C ALA A 256 -2.25 29.72 -19.75
N ALA A 257 -2.96 30.04 -18.68
CA ALA A 257 -3.53 29.04 -17.78
C ALA A 257 -4.77 29.54 -17.05
N TRP A 258 -5.66 28.60 -16.82
CA TRP A 258 -6.84 28.76 -15.99
C TRP A 258 -7.32 27.41 -15.47
N ALA A 259 -8.01 27.46 -14.33
CA ALA A 259 -8.60 26.30 -13.71
C ALA A 259 -9.97 26.65 -13.12
N VAL A 260 -10.87 25.66 -13.09
CA VAL A 260 -12.16 25.73 -12.39
C VAL A 260 -12.14 24.68 -11.30
N LEU A 261 -12.00 25.13 -10.05
CA LEU A 261 -11.85 24.32 -8.86
C LEU A 261 -13.21 24.06 -8.21
N PRO A 262 -13.50 22.84 -7.74
CA PRO A 262 -14.69 22.60 -6.93
C PRO A 262 -14.54 23.23 -5.54
N ASN A 263 -15.65 23.51 -4.88
CA ASN A 263 -15.67 24.00 -3.49
C ASN A 263 -15.04 23.06 -2.45
N THR A 264 -14.49 21.91 -2.82
CA THR A 264 -13.73 21.00 -1.97
C THR A 264 -12.22 21.27 -2.01
N TYR A 265 -11.76 22.28 -2.76
CA TYR A 265 -10.40 22.80 -2.66
C TYR A 265 -10.28 23.78 -1.48
N GLY A 266 -9.15 23.69 -0.79
CA GLY A 266 -8.70 24.64 0.22
C GLY A 266 -7.68 25.61 -0.38
N GLN A 267 -7.46 26.72 0.33
CA GLN A 267 -6.40 27.69 0.01
C GLN A 267 -5.58 27.96 1.26
N LEU A 268 -4.26 28.03 1.10
CA LEU A 268 -3.34 28.60 2.08
C LEU A 268 -2.69 29.83 1.46
N VAL A 269 -2.84 30.99 2.10
CA VAL A 269 -2.47 32.30 1.54
C VAL A 269 -1.31 32.89 2.34
N SER A 270 -0.35 33.51 1.66
CA SER A 270 0.74 34.28 2.28
C SER A 270 0.22 35.48 3.08
N ASN A 271 1.00 35.92 4.07
CA ASN A 271 0.74 37.16 4.78
C ASN A 271 1.17 38.41 3.98
N GLU A 272 2.10 38.25 3.03
CA GLU A 272 2.57 39.32 2.16
C GLU A 272 1.55 39.60 1.05
N ASP A 273 1.33 40.89 0.76
CA ASP A 273 0.38 41.34 -0.26
C ASP A 273 1.00 41.47 -1.65
N GLU A 274 2.34 41.58 -1.77
CA GLU A 274 3.05 41.81 -3.04
C GLU A 274 4.34 40.97 -3.17
N PRO A 275 4.36 39.85 -3.94
CA PRO A 275 3.19 39.21 -4.55
C PRO A 275 2.42 38.37 -3.53
N LYS A 276 1.10 38.37 -3.63
CA LYS A 276 0.27 37.45 -2.87
C LYS A 276 0.43 36.02 -3.39
N VAL A 277 0.97 35.12 -2.57
CA VAL A 277 1.18 33.70 -2.91
C VAL A 277 0.07 32.86 -2.29
N THR A 278 -0.61 32.04 -3.11
CA THR A 278 -1.68 31.14 -2.63
C THR A 278 -1.45 29.71 -3.09
N VAL A 279 -1.47 28.76 -2.15
CA VAL A 279 -1.42 27.34 -2.46
C VAL A 279 -2.83 26.77 -2.50
N TRP A 280 -3.21 26.21 -3.64
CA TRP A 280 -4.48 25.55 -3.88
C TRP A 280 -4.29 24.04 -3.91
N ALA A 281 -4.94 23.33 -3.01
CA ALA A 281 -4.96 21.87 -2.99
C ALA A 281 -6.31 21.36 -2.48
N ARG A 282 -6.50 20.04 -2.42
CA ARG A 282 -7.67 19.46 -1.76
C ARG A 282 -7.78 19.99 -0.32
N ARG A 283 -9.01 20.19 0.15
CA ARG A 283 -9.27 20.82 1.45
C ARG A 283 -8.64 20.06 2.61
N GLU A 284 -8.79 18.73 2.67
CA GLU A 284 -8.27 17.94 3.80
C GLU A 284 -6.76 18.09 3.99
N PRO A 285 -5.89 17.97 2.97
CA PRO A 285 -4.46 18.20 3.15
C PRO A 285 -4.12 19.66 3.50
N THR A 286 -4.87 20.61 2.96
CA THR A 286 -4.68 22.05 3.24
C THR A 286 -5.01 22.39 4.69
N ASP A 287 -6.18 21.95 5.16
CA ASP A 287 -6.66 22.20 6.54
C ASP A 287 -5.77 21.50 7.58
N ASN A 288 -5.15 20.37 7.22
CA ASN A 288 -4.18 19.67 8.05
C ASN A 288 -2.75 20.26 7.99
N GLY A 289 -2.54 21.36 7.27
CA GLY A 289 -1.27 22.07 7.20
C GLY A 289 -0.21 21.42 6.30
N HIS A 290 -0.58 20.43 5.49
CA HIS A 290 0.39 19.71 4.64
C HIS A 290 0.89 20.53 3.43
N THR A 291 0.35 21.73 3.18
CA THR A 291 0.76 22.62 2.09
C THR A 291 1.68 23.76 2.54
N ALA A 292 1.97 23.86 3.85
CA ALA A 292 2.74 24.97 4.42
C ALA A 292 4.19 25.04 3.89
N LEU A 293 4.84 23.88 3.72
CA LEU A 293 6.20 23.81 3.19
C LEU A 293 6.30 24.35 1.76
N ALA A 294 5.31 24.04 0.91
CA ALA A 294 5.27 24.52 -0.46
C ALA A 294 5.20 26.05 -0.52
N LEU A 295 4.36 26.66 0.35
CA LEU A 295 4.26 28.11 0.47
C LEU A 295 5.57 28.75 0.94
N GLU A 296 6.20 28.17 1.97
CA GLU A 296 7.48 28.66 2.51
C GLU A 296 8.59 28.68 1.45
N ILE A 297 8.77 27.55 0.74
CA ILE A 297 9.82 27.44 -0.28
C ILE A 297 9.55 28.39 -1.45
N ALA A 298 8.30 28.55 -1.87
CA ALA A 298 7.94 29.47 -2.94
C ALA A 298 8.27 30.93 -2.58
N LEU A 299 7.89 31.39 -1.38
CA LEU A 299 8.20 32.75 -0.91
C LEU A 299 9.71 33.00 -0.86
N ASN A 300 10.45 32.05 -0.27
CA ASN A 300 11.91 32.09 -0.20
C ASN A 300 12.55 32.15 -1.60
N SER A 301 12.04 31.36 -2.54
CA SER A 301 12.58 31.29 -3.91
C SER A 301 12.28 32.57 -4.70
N VAL A 302 11.07 33.12 -4.58
CA VAL A 302 10.69 34.40 -5.21
C VAL A 302 11.58 35.53 -4.69
N SER A 303 11.76 35.62 -3.36
CA SER A 303 12.64 36.61 -2.75
C SER A 303 14.08 36.46 -3.24
N PHE A 304 14.62 35.24 -3.21
CA PHE A 304 15.99 34.99 -3.66
C PHE A 304 16.22 35.36 -5.12
N PHE A 305 15.35 34.93 -6.04
CA PHE A 305 15.55 35.20 -7.46
C PHE A 305 15.33 36.68 -7.81
N THR A 306 14.43 37.36 -7.12
CA THR A 306 14.25 38.81 -7.26
C THR A 306 15.55 39.56 -6.94
N ASP A 307 16.20 39.24 -5.83
CA ASP A 307 17.48 39.83 -5.43
C ASP A 307 18.65 39.36 -6.32
N TYR A 308 18.68 38.08 -6.64
CA TYR A 308 19.75 37.47 -7.43
C TYR A 308 19.78 38.03 -8.85
N PHE A 309 18.63 38.19 -9.51
CA PHE A 309 18.54 38.76 -10.87
C PHE A 309 18.33 40.27 -10.92
N ASN A 310 18.03 40.92 -9.78
CA ASN A 310 17.73 42.36 -9.73
C ASN A 310 16.70 42.77 -10.81
N THR A 311 15.64 41.97 -10.93
CA THR A 311 14.59 42.10 -11.95
C THR A 311 13.24 41.73 -11.31
N SER A 312 12.61 42.69 -10.63
CA SER A 312 11.31 42.48 -9.96
C SER A 312 10.14 42.41 -10.94
N GLU A 313 10.30 42.95 -12.16
CA GLU A 313 9.28 43.00 -13.20
C GLU A 313 8.88 41.61 -13.74
N ALA A 314 9.70 40.58 -13.49
CA ALA A 314 9.37 39.20 -13.83
C ALA A 314 8.35 38.57 -12.86
N VAL A 315 8.17 39.16 -11.67
CA VAL A 315 7.22 38.68 -10.65
C VAL A 315 5.83 39.23 -10.95
N THR A 316 4.84 38.34 -10.95
CA THR A 316 3.44 38.71 -11.21
C THR A 316 2.75 39.26 -9.95
N PRO A 317 1.64 40.02 -10.08
CA PRO A 317 0.95 40.59 -8.91
C PRO A 317 0.45 39.55 -7.89
N LYS A 318 0.24 38.31 -8.33
CA LYS A 318 -0.10 37.16 -7.48
C LYS A 318 0.51 35.90 -8.04
N ILE A 319 0.79 34.93 -7.18
CA ILE A 319 1.30 33.61 -7.55
C ILE A 319 0.36 32.55 -6.96
N ASP A 320 -0.36 31.84 -7.82
CA ASP A 320 -1.11 30.66 -7.41
C ASP A 320 -0.27 29.40 -7.66
N LEU A 321 -0.19 28.52 -6.67
CA LEU A 321 0.43 27.20 -6.74
C LEU A 321 -0.67 26.15 -6.67
N LEU A 322 -1.05 25.58 -7.81
CA LEU A 322 -2.18 24.66 -7.94
C LEU A 322 -1.71 23.20 -7.94
N ALA A 323 -2.10 22.43 -6.92
CA ALA A 323 -1.95 20.99 -6.91
C ALA A 323 -3.08 20.32 -7.72
N VAL A 324 -2.71 19.63 -8.80
CA VAL A 324 -3.60 18.94 -9.73
C VAL A 324 -3.48 17.42 -9.53
N PRO A 325 -4.59 16.67 -9.31
CA PRO A 325 -4.57 15.24 -9.06
C PRO A 325 -3.96 14.42 -10.20
N ASP A 326 -4.45 14.63 -11.43
CA ASP A 326 -3.89 14.03 -12.64
C ASP A 326 -3.14 15.08 -13.45
N PHE A 327 -1.80 15.07 -13.33
CA PHE A 327 -0.92 15.99 -14.04
C PHE A 327 0.15 15.22 -14.82
N ALA A 328 0.31 15.54 -16.11
CA ALA A 328 1.21 14.83 -17.02
C ALA A 328 2.69 14.96 -16.65
N SER A 329 3.05 16.14 -16.15
CA SER A 329 4.42 16.53 -15.80
C SER A 329 4.61 16.56 -14.28
N GLY A 330 5.83 16.83 -13.80
CA GLY A 330 6.05 17.16 -12.38
C GLY A 330 5.35 18.47 -12.01
N ALA A 331 5.55 19.51 -12.85
CA ALA A 331 4.90 20.81 -12.74
C ALA A 331 4.89 21.56 -14.09
N MET A 332 4.41 22.79 -14.09
CA MET A 332 4.31 23.70 -15.24
C MET A 332 4.32 25.16 -14.77
N GLU A 333 5.17 25.96 -15.40
CA GLU A 333 5.56 27.30 -15.00
C GLU A 333 4.58 28.40 -15.43
N ASN A 334 3.30 28.07 -15.64
CA ASN A 334 2.32 29.01 -16.15
C ASN A 334 2.34 30.31 -15.33
N TRP A 335 2.61 31.44 -16.00
CA TRP A 335 3.04 32.66 -15.31
C TRP A 335 1.95 33.19 -14.38
N GLY A 336 2.20 33.14 -13.06
CA GLY A 336 1.25 33.51 -12.01
C GLY A 336 0.25 32.43 -11.59
N LEU A 337 0.13 31.29 -12.29
CA LEU A 337 -0.69 30.12 -11.91
C LEU A 337 0.11 28.83 -12.15
N VAL A 338 1.11 28.57 -11.33
CA VAL A 338 1.97 27.40 -11.48
C VAL A 338 1.20 26.14 -11.09
N SER A 339 1.21 25.13 -11.95
CA SER A 339 0.49 23.87 -11.72
C SER A 339 1.45 22.74 -11.39
N PHE A 340 1.12 21.93 -10.40
CA PHE A 340 1.96 20.85 -9.89
C PHE A 340 1.16 19.56 -9.81
N ARG A 341 1.84 18.42 -9.93
CA ARG A 341 1.29 17.15 -9.44
C ARG A 341 1.24 17.19 -7.90
N GLU A 342 0.23 16.56 -7.29
CA GLU A 342 -0.04 16.67 -5.84
C GLU A 342 1.16 16.33 -4.93
N ASP A 343 2.01 15.36 -5.32
CA ASP A 343 3.21 14.95 -4.57
C ASP A 343 4.29 16.04 -4.48
N ARG A 344 4.20 17.09 -5.31
CA ARG A 344 5.10 18.24 -5.37
C ARG A 344 4.57 19.48 -4.63
N VAL A 345 3.45 19.35 -3.93
CA VAL A 345 2.86 20.44 -3.12
C VAL A 345 2.46 19.94 -1.73
N ILE A 346 1.92 18.72 -1.64
CA ILE A 346 1.39 18.17 -0.40
C ILE A 346 2.49 17.36 0.31
N PHE A 347 2.88 17.82 1.49
CA PHE A 347 3.90 17.20 2.33
C PHE A 347 3.36 16.91 3.74
N ASN A 348 3.21 15.62 4.07
CA ASN A 348 2.82 15.18 5.41
C ASN A 348 4.04 14.66 6.16
N GLU A 349 4.51 15.44 7.14
CA GLU A 349 5.72 15.17 7.92
C GLU A 349 5.72 13.81 8.64
N LYS A 350 4.54 13.23 8.93
CA LYS A 350 4.44 11.93 9.62
C LYS A 350 4.68 10.72 8.72
N ILE A 351 4.57 10.89 7.40
CA ILE A 351 4.60 9.78 6.43
C ILE A 351 5.57 10.01 5.25
N ALA A 352 5.83 11.26 4.89
CA ALA A 352 6.62 11.62 3.72
C ALA A 352 8.12 11.42 4.00
N SER A 353 8.86 10.97 2.98
CA SER A 353 10.30 10.78 3.09
C SER A 353 11.05 12.11 3.00
N ILE A 354 12.29 12.13 3.49
CA ILE A 354 13.16 13.30 3.35
C ILE A 354 13.51 13.61 1.89
N VAL A 355 13.60 12.58 1.04
CA VAL A 355 13.82 12.71 -0.41
C VAL A 355 12.62 13.39 -1.06
N GLN A 356 11.39 13.03 -0.67
CA GLN A 356 10.20 13.71 -1.16
C GLN A 356 10.20 15.21 -0.77
N LYS A 357 10.71 15.54 0.42
CA LYS A 357 10.86 16.94 0.87
C LYS A 357 11.79 17.73 -0.05
N GLN A 358 12.91 17.13 -0.46
CA GLN A 358 13.88 17.75 -1.38
C GLN A 358 13.28 17.93 -2.77
N GLN A 359 12.68 16.87 -3.31
CA GLN A 359 12.05 16.88 -4.63
C GLN A 359 10.94 17.92 -4.74
N LEU A 360 10.12 18.08 -3.68
CA LEU A 360 9.13 19.16 -3.59
C LEU A 360 9.81 20.52 -3.67
N GLY A 361 10.86 20.73 -2.86
CA GLY A 361 11.58 22.00 -2.83
C GLY A 361 12.22 22.36 -4.16
N GLU A 362 12.95 21.43 -4.75
CA GLU A 362 13.63 21.59 -6.03
C GLU A 362 12.64 21.90 -7.16
N THR A 363 11.55 21.13 -7.26
CA THR A 363 10.51 21.38 -8.28
C THR A 363 9.89 22.77 -8.08
N MET A 364 9.59 23.17 -6.84
CA MET A 364 9.07 24.50 -6.55
C MET A 364 10.04 25.60 -6.98
N ALA A 365 11.32 25.49 -6.64
CA ALA A 365 12.34 26.47 -7.01
C ALA A 365 12.56 26.52 -8.53
N HIS A 366 12.50 25.37 -9.21
CA HIS A 366 12.57 25.26 -10.68
C HIS A 366 11.44 26.04 -11.35
N GLU A 367 10.19 25.82 -10.93
CA GLU A 367 9.04 26.54 -11.50
C GLU A 367 9.07 28.05 -11.23
N ILE A 368 9.59 28.47 -10.08
CA ILE A 368 9.76 29.90 -9.79
C ILE A 368 10.91 30.51 -10.63
N ALA A 369 12.01 29.78 -10.86
CA ALA A 369 13.10 30.23 -11.73
C ALA A 369 12.61 30.52 -13.16
N HIS A 370 11.64 29.76 -13.65
CA HIS A 370 11.02 29.97 -14.95
C HIS A 370 10.31 31.32 -15.12
N PHE A 371 9.98 32.03 -14.03
CA PHE A 371 9.44 33.39 -14.13
C PHE A 371 10.41 34.31 -14.87
N TRP A 372 11.71 34.13 -14.67
CA TRP A 372 12.77 34.82 -15.41
C TRP A 372 13.13 34.09 -16.71
N PHE A 373 13.33 32.77 -16.64
CA PHE A 373 13.81 31.93 -17.76
C PHE A 373 12.71 31.02 -18.32
N GLY A 374 11.96 31.55 -19.29
CA GLY A 374 10.83 30.87 -19.92
C GLY A 374 9.65 31.81 -20.06
N ASN A 375 9.36 32.60 -19.02
CA ASN A 375 8.22 33.51 -19.01
C ASN A 375 8.61 34.92 -19.43
N TYR A 376 9.37 35.61 -18.57
CA TYR A 376 9.84 36.97 -18.82
C TYR A 376 10.70 37.03 -20.09
N VAL A 377 11.67 36.11 -20.21
CA VAL A 377 12.44 35.87 -21.44
C VAL A 377 12.19 34.45 -21.93
N THR A 378 11.71 34.29 -23.16
CA THR A 378 11.34 32.97 -23.72
C THR A 378 12.23 32.59 -24.88
N CYS A 379 12.55 31.31 -25.05
CA CYS A 379 13.24 30.85 -26.26
C CYS A 379 12.45 31.19 -27.55
N LYS A 380 13.15 31.48 -28.64
CA LYS A 380 12.51 31.80 -29.94
C LYS A 380 11.72 30.62 -30.51
N TRP A 381 12.30 29.44 -30.37
CA TRP A 381 11.78 28.18 -30.85
C TRP A 381 12.35 27.05 -30.00
N TRP A 382 11.67 25.91 -30.02
CA TRP A 382 11.94 24.76 -29.16
C TRP A 382 13.32 24.13 -29.34
N ASN A 383 14.06 24.42 -30.43
CA ASN A 383 15.46 24.00 -30.55
C ASN A 383 16.39 24.66 -29.51
N ASN A 384 15.98 25.79 -28.93
CA ASN A 384 16.67 26.47 -27.84
C ASN A 384 15.94 26.30 -26.49
N LEU A 385 15.20 25.20 -26.31
CA LEU A 385 14.46 24.91 -25.09
C LEU A 385 15.34 24.92 -23.83
N TRP A 386 16.62 24.59 -23.95
CA TRP A 386 17.59 24.65 -22.85
C TRP A 386 17.66 26.04 -22.17
N LEU A 387 17.39 27.14 -22.90
CA LEU A 387 17.36 28.48 -22.30
C LEU A 387 16.27 28.65 -21.24
N ASN A 388 15.22 27.83 -21.33
CA ASN A 388 14.19 27.75 -20.31
C ASN A 388 14.59 26.66 -19.30
N GLU A 389 14.69 25.42 -19.76
CA GLU A 389 14.73 24.24 -18.89
C GLU A 389 16.07 24.09 -18.17
N ALA A 390 17.19 24.11 -18.89
CA ALA A 390 18.51 23.96 -18.27
C ALA A 390 18.85 25.11 -17.31
N MET A 391 18.44 26.34 -17.67
CA MET A 391 18.60 27.50 -16.80
C MET A 391 17.82 27.31 -15.50
N ALA A 392 16.52 26.97 -15.59
CA ALA A 392 15.69 26.72 -14.42
C ALA A 392 16.23 25.56 -13.57
N THR A 393 16.66 24.46 -14.19
CA THR A 393 17.24 23.31 -13.49
C THR A 393 18.47 23.69 -12.69
N TRP A 394 19.47 24.36 -13.29
CA TRP A 394 20.67 24.74 -12.55
C TRP A 394 20.39 25.78 -11.45
N LEU A 395 19.53 26.76 -11.74
CA LEU A 395 19.22 27.84 -10.81
C LEU A 395 18.36 27.38 -9.63
N SER A 396 17.56 26.31 -9.79
CA SER A 396 16.69 25.76 -8.75
C SER A 396 17.44 25.36 -7.47
N TYR A 397 18.72 24.98 -7.58
CA TYR A 397 19.56 24.58 -6.45
C TYR A 397 20.04 25.77 -5.61
N LYS A 398 20.07 26.99 -6.18
CA LYS A 398 20.71 28.18 -5.57
C LYS A 398 19.99 28.72 -4.32
N PRO A 399 18.65 28.84 -4.26
CA PRO A 399 17.96 29.37 -3.07
C PRO A 399 18.25 28.56 -1.79
N PHE A 400 18.50 27.26 -1.92
CA PHE A 400 18.75 26.38 -0.78
C PHE A 400 20.06 26.68 -0.06
N SER A 401 21.05 27.28 -0.73
CA SER A 401 22.30 27.71 -0.08
C SER A 401 22.07 28.79 1.00
N VAL A 402 20.97 29.55 0.89
CA VAL A 402 20.60 30.63 1.81
C VAL A 402 19.62 30.13 2.87
N TYR A 403 18.52 29.49 2.45
CA TYR A 403 17.41 29.15 3.36
C TYR A 403 17.51 27.76 3.97
N TYR A 404 18.22 26.84 3.34
CA TYR A 404 18.43 25.47 3.82
C TYR A 404 19.90 25.02 3.64
N PRO A 405 20.89 25.74 4.18
CA PRO A 405 22.31 25.49 3.90
C PRO A 405 22.74 24.07 4.25
N ASN A 406 22.15 23.45 5.27
CA ASN A 406 22.44 22.08 5.69
C ASN A 406 22.06 21.01 4.65
N TRP A 407 21.27 21.35 3.63
CA TRP A 407 20.90 20.41 2.56
C TRP A 407 22.02 20.22 1.53
N ASN A 408 22.93 21.19 1.39
CA ASN A 408 24.00 21.15 0.37
C ASN A 408 23.50 20.81 -1.05
N MET A 409 22.37 21.39 -1.45
CA MET A 409 21.68 21.05 -2.72
C MET A 409 22.56 21.23 -3.97
N GLU A 410 23.42 22.26 -4.02
CA GLU A 410 24.35 22.44 -5.15
C GLU A 410 25.35 21.28 -5.33
N LEU A 411 25.76 20.63 -4.23
CA LEU A 411 26.60 19.44 -4.28
C LEU A 411 25.80 18.22 -4.79
N GLN A 412 24.53 18.11 -4.39
CA GLN A 412 23.63 17.04 -4.83
C GLN A 412 23.29 17.12 -6.33
N ALA A 413 23.42 18.29 -6.97
CA ALA A 413 23.29 18.41 -8.43
C ALA A 413 24.27 17.50 -9.19
N LEU A 414 25.39 17.07 -8.59
CA LEU A 414 26.25 16.05 -9.18
C LEU A 414 25.54 14.71 -9.36
N THR A 415 24.77 14.29 -8.35
CA THR A 415 24.12 12.98 -8.31
C THR A 415 22.73 12.99 -8.94
N GLU A 416 22.05 14.14 -8.92
CA GLU A 416 20.72 14.30 -9.53
C GLU A 416 20.81 14.65 -11.03
N GLU A 417 21.80 15.46 -11.46
CA GLU A 417 21.89 15.92 -12.85
C GLU A 417 23.10 15.31 -13.59
N VAL A 418 24.31 15.54 -13.08
CA VAL A 418 25.56 15.32 -13.85
C VAL A 418 25.79 13.83 -14.12
N ILE A 419 25.76 12.99 -13.08
CA ILE A 419 26.05 11.55 -13.19
C ILE A 419 25.01 10.83 -14.06
N PRO A 420 23.69 10.98 -13.82
CA PRO A 420 22.68 10.31 -14.65
C PRO A 420 22.77 10.73 -16.12
N VAL A 421 22.97 12.02 -16.41
CA VAL A 421 23.01 12.48 -17.79
C VAL A 421 24.30 12.12 -18.50
N MET A 422 25.44 11.98 -17.81
CA MET A 422 26.65 11.40 -18.43
C MET A 422 26.40 9.97 -18.90
N TRP A 423 25.58 9.17 -18.22
CA TRP A 423 25.22 7.83 -18.70
C TRP A 423 24.33 7.86 -19.95
N ASP A 424 23.28 8.69 -19.93
CA ASP A 424 22.39 8.84 -21.08
C ASP A 424 23.12 9.40 -22.29
N ASP A 425 23.96 10.41 -22.08
CA ASP A 425 24.75 11.07 -23.10
C ASP A 425 26.00 10.29 -23.49
N ALA A 426 26.30 9.12 -22.90
CA ALA A 426 27.31 8.19 -23.40
C ALA A 426 26.75 7.22 -24.45
N LYS A 427 25.43 7.23 -24.69
CA LYS A 427 24.76 6.34 -25.64
C LYS A 427 24.87 6.87 -27.08
N PRO A 428 24.96 5.99 -28.09
CA PRO A 428 24.98 6.41 -29.49
C PRO A 428 23.69 7.09 -29.96
N SER A 429 22.57 6.83 -29.29
CA SER A 429 21.24 7.40 -29.57
C SER A 429 21.01 8.77 -28.94
N SER A 430 22.02 9.39 -28.32
CA SER A 430 21.90 10.75 -27.76
C SER A 430 21.65 11.80 -28.86
N HIS A 431 21.44 13.06 -28.46
CA HIS A 431 21.40 14.21 -29.35
C HIS A 431 22.15 15.42 -28.74
N PRO A 432 22.52 16.44 -29.52
CA PRO A 432 23.05 17.70 -28.97
C PRO A 432 21.98 18.46 -28.18
N VAL A 433 22.39 19.30 -27.22
CA VAL A 433 21.44 20.14 -26.44
C VAL A 433 20.63 21.06 -27.37
N VAL A 434 21.28 21.61 -28.41
CA VAL A 434 20.61 22.40 -29.47
C VAL A 434 20.48 21.55 -30.73
N VAL A 435 19.27 21.06 -30.98
CA VAL A 435 18.95 20.24 -32.16
C VAL A 435 18.61 21.13 -33.36
N ARG A 436 19.33 20.96 -34.48
CA ARG A 436 19.19 21.85 -35.65
C ARG A 436 17.82 21.78 -36.35
N ASN A 437 17.22 20.59 -36.44
CA ASN A 437 15.97 20.37 -37.17
C ASN A 437 14.86 19.91 -36.21
N VAL A 438 14.02 20.85 -35.79
CA VAL A 438 12.86 20.59 -34.92
C VAL A 438 11.63 21.16 -35.60
N THR A 439 10.75 20.28 -36.09
CA THR A 439 9.65 20.69 -36.99
C THR A 439 8.28 20.17 -36.55
N SER A 440 8.19 18.92 -36.12
CA SER A 440 6.94 18.28 -35.72
C SER A 440 6.68 18.46 -34.21
N ALA A 441 5.42 18.33 -33.79
CA ALA A 441 5.07 18.32 -32.36
C ALA A 441 5.71 17.14 -31.60
N ALA A 442 5.94 16.02 -32.28
CA ALA A 442 6.64 14.87 -31.71
C ALA A 442 8.13 15.17 -31.51
N ASP A 443 8.78 15.85 -32.47
CA ASP A 443 10.17 16.30 -32.35
C ASP A 443 10.31 17.21 -31.12
N ILE A 444 9.42 18.20 -31.01
CA ILE A 444 9.41 19.15 -29.88
C ILE A 444 9.25 18.41 -28.56
N THR A 445 8.28 17.49 -28.48
CA THR A 445 8.04 16.70 -27.25
C THR A 445 9.25 15.83 -26.90
N SER A 446 9.96 15.30 -27.89
CA SER A 446 11.15 14.46 -27.66
C SER A 446 12.34 15.23 -27.06
N LEU A 447 12.38 16.56 -27.17
CA LEU A 447 13.41 17.40 -26.56
C LEU A 447 13.22 17.55 -25.05
N PHE A 448 12.05 17.24 -24.50
CA PHE A 448 11.79 17.28 -23.05
C PHE A 448 12.36 16.01 -22.40
N ASN A 449 13.69 15.93 -22.33
CA ASN A 449 14.43 14.78 -21.80
C ASN A 449 15.69 15.22 -21.01
N SER A 450 16.41 14.26 -20.44
CA SER A 450 17.61 14.51 -19.60
C SER A 450 18.71 15.30 -20.31
N ILE A 451 18.83 15.25 -21.63
CA ILE A 451 19.85 16.02 -22.36
C ILE A 451 19.54 17.53 -22.33
N THR A 452 18.31 17.93 -22.62
CA THR A 452 17.96 19.36 -22.62
C THR A 452 17.99 19.96 -21.21
N TYR A 453 17.55 19.19 -20.21
CA TYR A 453 17.51 19.61 -18.81
C TYR A 453 18.89 19.45 -18.16
N SER A 454 19.27 18.22 -17.84
CA SER A 454 20.41 17.87 -17.01
C SER A 454 21.77 18.12 -17.68
N LYS A 455 21.95 17.82 -18.98
CA LYS A 455 23.23 18.12 -19.67
C LYS A 455 23.39 19.63 -19.85
N GLY A 456 22.33 20.32 -20.24
CA GLY A 456 22.33 21.78 -20.29
C GLY A 456 22.69 22.40 -18.93
N ALA A 457 22.07 21.93 -17.84
CA ALA A 457 22.35 22.40 -16.48
C ALA A 457 23.79 22.06 -16.04
N SER A 458 24.30 20.89 -16.42
CA SER A 458 25.67 20.46 -16.15
C SER A 458 26.70 21.35 -16.87
N ILE A 459 26.42 21.74 -18.11
CA ILE A 459 27.24 22.71 -18.87
C ILE A 459 27.18 24.09 -18.21
N LEU A 460 26.02 24.54 -17.73
CA LEU A 460 25.88 25.80 -17.00
C LEU A 460 26.63 25.80 -15.67
N ARG A 461 26.57 24.69 -14.91
CA ARG A 461 27.37 24.47 -13.70
C ARG A 461 28.86 24.55 -14.01
N MET A 462 29.31 23.83 -15.04
CA MET A 462 30.71 23.87 -15.51
C MET A 462 31.12 25.29 -15.87
N LEU A 463 30.28 26.00 -16.62
CA LEU A 463 30.53 27.38 -17.02
C LEU A 463 30.64 28.30 -15.80
N GLU A 464 29.72 28.22 -14.83
CA GLU A 464 29.78 29.04 -13.62
C GLU A 464 31.07 28.79 -12.82
N LYS A 465 31.52 27.53 -12.74
CA LYS A 465 32.79 27.19 -12.08
C LYS A 465 34.00 27.79 -12.81
N ILE A 466 33.97 27.83 -14.15
CA ILE A 466 35.04 28.42 -14.97
C ILE A 466 35.10 29.95 -14.83
N VAL A 467 33.96 30.65 -14.95
CA VAL A 467 33.93 32.13 -15.00
C VAL A 467 33.75 32.80 -13.63
N GLY A 468 33.37 32.01 -12.62
CA GLY A 468 33.02 32.45 -11.28
C GLY A 468 31.57 32.93 -11.16
N SER A 469 30.95 32.67 -10.00
CA SER A 469 29.53 32.96 -9.73
C SER A 469 29.11 34.42 -9.94
N ASN A 470 29.99 35.39 -9.67
CA ASN A 470 29.69 36.81 -9.88
C ASN A 470 29.56 37.15 -11.38
N THR A 471 30.54 36.72 -12.20
CA THR A 471 30.52 36.95 -13.66
C THR A 471 29.33 36.26 -14.30
N PHE A 472 29.04 35.02 -13.88
CA PHE A 472 27.89 34.25 -14.36
C PHE A 472 26.57 34.97 -14.04
N ARG A 473 26.36 35.36 -12.78
CA ARG A 473 25.16 36.11 -12.36
C ARG A 473 25.01 37.42 -13.13
N ASP A 474 26.08 38.20 -13.26
CA ASP A 474 26.02 39.49 -13.95
C ASP A 474 25.72 39.32 -15.45
N GLY A 475 26.21 38.24 -16.07
CA GLY A 475 25.82 37.86 -17.42
C GLY A 475 24.33 37.52 -17.55
N LEU A 476 23.75 36.80 -16.58
CA LEU A 476 22.31 36.51 -16.55
C LEU A 476 21.49 37.79 -16.37
N ARG A 477 21.93 38.72 -15.52
CA ARG A 477 21.28 40.03 -15.32
C ARG A 477 21.24 40.83 -16.63
N ASP A 478 22.36 40.90 -17.36
CA ASP A 478 22.44 41.58 -18.65
C ASP A 478 21.52 40.93 -19.70
N TYR A 479 21.46 39.60 -19.73
CA TYR A 479 20.57 38.83 -20.60
C TYR A 479 19.08 39.11 -20.32
N LEU A 480 18.68 39.07 -19.04
CA LEU A 480 17.29 39.30 -18.64
C LEU A 480 16.86 40.76 -18.90
N LYS A 481 17.73 41.73 -18.57
CA LYS A 481 17.44 43.15 -18.77
C LYS A 481 17.28 43.50 -20.25
N THR A 482 18.12 42.92 -21.11
CA THR A 482 18.13 43.25 -22.55
C THR A 482 16.95 42.61 -23.29
N ASN A 483 16.54 41.41 -22.91
CA ASN A 483 15.46 40.66 -23.57
C ASN A 483 14.10 40.75 -22.85
N ALA A 484 13.91 41.75 -22.00
CA ALA A 484 12.73 41.93 -21.16
C ALA A 484 11.40 41.79 -21.93
N PHE A 485 10.50 40.94 -21.44
CA PHE A 485 9.18 40.64 -22.04
C PHE A 485 9.21 40.12 -23.49
N ASP A 486 10.37 39.68 -23.97
CA ASP A 486 10.54 39.27 -25.36
C ASP A 486 11.26 37.93 -25.49
N ILE A 487 11.76 37.66 -26.69
CA ILE A 487 12.50 36.45 -27.03
C ILE A 487 13.97 36.57 -26.68
N GLY A 488 14.52 35.54 -26.05
CA GLY A 488 15.90 35.50 -25.58
C GLY A 488 16.91 35.31 -26.70
N ASP A 489 17.85 36.26 -26.83
CA ASP A 489 19.09 36.07 -27.58
C ASP A 489 20.22 35.63 -26.63
N PRO A 490 20.66 34.37 -26.71
CA PRO A 490 21.66 33.84 -25.79
C PRO A 490 23.06 34.44 -26.01
N THR A 491 23.32 35.10 -27.15
CA THR A 491 24.62 35.75 -27.40
C THR A 491 24.92 36.87 -26.41
N ILE A 492 23.87 37.54 -25.88
CA ILE A 492 24.00 38.57 -24.85
C ILE A 492 24.60 37.98 -23.57
N PHE A 493 24.15 36.79 -23.17
CA PHE A 493 24.72 36.06 -22.04
C PHE A 493 26.17 35.68 -22.34
N TYR A 494 26.43 35.09 -23.51
CA TYR A 494 27.75 34.58 -23.89
C TYR A 494 28.85 35.64 -23.90
N ASN A 495 28.52 36.84 -24.38
CA ASN A 495 29.47 37.94 -24.56
C ASN A 495 30.05 38.48 -23.23
N LYS A 496 29.40 38.19 -22.10
CA LYS A 496 29.85 38.64 -20.78
C LYS A 496 30.79 37.66 -20.08
N LEU A 497 30.82 36.39 -20.52
CA LEU A 497 31.42 35.28 -19.78
C LEU A 497 32.95 35.28 -19.82
N PHE A 498 33.54 35.55 -20.99
CA PHE A 498 34.99 35.42 -21.21
C PHE A 498 35.59 36.72 -21.71
N LYS A 499 36.78 37.06 -21.20
CA LYS A 499 37.55 38.23 -21.67
C LYS A 499 38.47 37.92 -22.86
N ASN A 500 39.04 36.71 -22.88
CA ASN A 500 40.16 36.37 -23.77
C ASN A 500 39.79 35.34 -24.86
N ILE A 501 38.60 34.71 -24.77
CA ILE A 501 38.09 33.72 -25.73
C ILE A 501 36.65 34.10 -26.07
N SER A 502 36.19 33.75 -27.27
CA SER A 502 34.78 33.94 -27.64
C SER A 502 33.87 33.01 -26.83
N GLY A 503 33.06 33.59 -25.94
CA GLY A 503 32.06 32.84 -25.18
C GLY A 503 31.02 32.16 -26.05
N GLU A 504 30.67 32.76 -27.19
CA GLU A 504 29.78 32.14 -28.18
C GLU A 504 30.41 30.88 -28.78
N LYS A 505 31.70 30.93 -29.16
CA LYS A 505 32.43 29.76 -29.68
C LYS A 505 32.49 28.64 -28.64
N PHE A 506 32.78 28.98 -27.38
CA PHE A 506 32.81 28.03 -26.27
C PHE A 506 31.44 27.38 -26.04
N MET A 507 30.38 28.17 -25.91
CA MET A 507 29.04 27.66 -25.60
C MET A 507 28.45 26.86 -26.76
N LYS A 508 28.57 27.32 -28.00
CA LYS A 508 28.10 26.54 -29.17
C LYS A 508 28.80 25.20 -29.28
N ASN A 509 30.10 25.15 -28.97
CA ASN A 509 30.85 23.90 -28.99
C ASN A 509 30.34 22.87 -27.98
N TRP A 510 29.85 23.29 -26.81
CA TRP A 510 29.25 22.36 -25.85
C TRP A 510 27.77 22.05 -26.12
N LEU A 511 27.02 23.00 -26.70
CA LEU A 511 25.58 22.85 -26.93
C LEU A 511 25.23 22.13 -28.24
N GLU A 512 26.03 22.28 -29.29
CA GLU A 512 25.76 21.71 -30.62
C GLU A 512 26.49 20.38 -30.89
N GLU A 513 27.49 20.03 -30.07
CA GLU A 513 28.20 18.76 -30.21
C GLU A 513 27.48 17.61 -29.46
N LEU A 514 27.57 16.42 -30.04
CA LEU A 514 26.92 15.21 -29.56
C LEU A 514 27.80 14.49 -28.52
N ASN A 515 27.20 13.96 -27.45
CA ASN A 515 27.93 13.34 -26.33
C ASN A 515 28.90 14.32 -25.64
N TYR A 516 29.96 13.80 -25.05
CA TYR A 516 30.99 14.54 -24.31
C TYR A 516 32.36 13.88 -24.47
N PRO A 517 33.47 14.57 -24.13
CA PRO A 517 34.80 14.04 -24.35
C PRO A 517 35.28 13.08 -23.25
N ILE A 518 36.18 12.18 -23.65
CA ILE A 518 37.14 11.52 -22.77
C ILE A 518 38.49 12.20 -22.93
N LEU A 519 39.09 12.57 -21.80
CA LEU A 519 40.42 13.14 -21.71
C LEU A 519 41.41 12.06 -21.29
N ASN A 520 42.29 11.67 -22.20
CA ASN A 520 43.42 10.79 -21.90
C ASN A 520 44.60 11.62 -21.41
N VAL A 521 45.07 11.33 -20.21
CA VAL A 521 46.20 12.00 -19.55
C VAL A 521 47.34 11.01 -19.44
N ASP A 522 48.45 11.30 -20.11
CA ASP A 522 49.67 10.51 -20.08
C ASP A 522 50.80 11.28 -19.40
N LEU A 523 51.14 10.86 -18.18
CA LEU A 523 52.24 11.40 -17.40
C LEU A 523 53.51 10.57 -17.68
N ASN A 524 54.58 11.24 -18.11
CA ASN A 524 55.88 10.64 -18.38
C ASN A 524 56.98 11.38 -17.64
N VAL A 525 57.88 10.65 -16.95
CA VAL A 525 58.98 11.25 -16.19
C VAL A 525 60.31 10.88 -16.83
N ASN A 526 61.18 11.87 -17.05
CA ASN A 526 62.57 11.65 -17.47
C ASN A 526 63.53 12.46 -16.59
N ASN A 527 64.83 12.37 -16.86
CA ASN A 527 65.88 13.02 -16.04
C ASN A 527 65.74 14.55 -15.93
N ASN A 528 64.96 15.20 -16.82
CA ASN A 528 64.81 16.66 -16.87
C ASN A 528 63.51 17.17 -16.22
N GLY A 529 62.59 16.27 -15.86
CA GLY A 529 61.29 16.59 -15.25
C GLY A 529 60.13 15.75 -15.79
N THR A 530 58.91 16.22 -15.57
CA THR A 530 57.66 15.55 -15.96
C THR A 530 57.07 16.15 -17.25
N TYR A 531 56.75 15.30 -18.22
CA TYR A 531 55.96 15.61 -19.43
C TYR A 531 54.54 15.08 -19.25
N ILE A 532 53.54 15.88 -19.60
CA ILE A 532 52.13 15.52 -19.44
C ILE A 532 51.43 15.78 -20.76
N THR A 533 50.94 14.71 -21.38
CA THR A 533 50.20 14.80 -22.64
C THR A 533 48.71 14.65 -22.37
N PHE A 534 47.94 15.64 -22.81
CA PHE A 534 46.49 15.66 -22.77
C PHE A 534 45.96 15.39 -24.17
N ASN A 535 45.12 14.37 -24.34
CA ASN A 535 44.52 14.00 -25.61
C ASN A 535 43.02 13.77 -25.46
N GLN A 536 42.19 14.46 -26.24
CA GLN A 536 40.74 14.34 -26.17
C GLN A 536 40.16 13.52 -27.32
N SER A 537 39.11 12.76 -27.04
CA SER A 537 38.27 12.13 -28.06
C SER A 537 36.83 11.99 -27.58
N ARG A 538 35.90 11.60 -28.46
CA ARG A 538 34.50 11.41 -28.11
C ARG A 538 34.32 10.18 -27.20
N PHE A 539 33.63 10.34 -26.08
CA PHE A 539 33.27 9.22 -25.20
C PHE A 539 31.94 8.58 -25.62
N ILE A 540 31.94 7.26 -25.78
CA ILE A 540 30.77 6.42 -26.03
C ILE A 540 30.97 5.13 -25.23
N ILE A 541 29.95 4.69 -24.50
CA ILE A 541 30.06 3.52 -23.61
C ILE A 541 30.04 2.17 -24.35
N SER A 542 29.40 2.12 -25.53
CA SER A 542 29.30 0.90 -26.34
C SER A 542 30.56 0.62 -27.16
N ASN A 543 31.02 -0.64 -27.12
CA ASN A 543 32.14 -1.13 -27.92
C ASN A 543 31.73 -1.56 -29.34
N VAL A 544 30.44 -1.53 -29.68
CA VAL A 544 29.91 -2.01 -30.97
C VAL A 544 30.22 -1.03 -32.13
N LEU A 545 30.51 0.24 -31.82
CA LEU A 545 30.71 1.31 -32.80
C LEU A 545 32.17 1.69 -33.06
N ASP A 546 33.13 0.90 -32.58
CA ASP A 546 34.57 1.09 -32.86
C ASP A 546 34.96 0.79 -34.34
N SER A 547 34.00 0.82 -35.26
CA SER A 547 34.30 0.95 -36.69
C SER A 547 34.85 2.36 -36.95
N SER A 548 36.16 2.41 -37.12
CA SER A 548 37.14 3.50 -37.24
C SER A 548 36.85 4.74 -38.13
N ASN A 549 35.61 5.02 -38.56
CA ASN A 549 35.29 6.19 -39.39
C ASN A 549 34.21 7.14 -38.82
N LEU A 550 33.60 6.86 -37.66
CA LEU A 550 32.52 7.69 -37.08
C LEU A 550 32.97 8.69 -35.99
N ASN A 551 34.22 8.62 -35.53
CA ASN A 551 34.73 9.39 -34.38
C ASN A 551 35.66 10.58 -34.74
N SER A 552 36.04 10.77 -36.00
CA SER A 552 37.21 11.60 -36.36
C SER A 552 37.00 13.12 -36.39
N ASN A 553 35.81 13.66 -36.09
CA ASN A 553 35.53 15.10 -36.23
C ASN A 553 35.03 15.82 -34.97
N TYR A 554 34.83 15.13 -33.85
CA TYR A 554 34.32 15.76 -32.61
C TYR A 554 35.46 16.34 -31.78
N ARG A 555 35.34 17.60 -31.37
CA ARG A 555 36.32 18.30 -30.52
C ARG A 555 35.59 19.23 -29.57
N TRP A 556 36.09 19.34 -28.35
CA TRP A 556 35.55 20.21 -27.31
C TRP A 556 36.60 21.21 -26.81
N MET A 557 36.14 22.37 -26.34
CA MET A 557 36.92 23.32 -25.58
C MET A 557 36.85 22.95 -24.11
N ILE A 558 37.83 22.19 -23.64
CA ILE A 558 37.81 21.61 -22.29
C ILE A 558 38.64 22.48 -21.36
N ASN A 559 38.06 22.93 -20.24
CA ASN A 559 38.83 23.56 -19.17
C ASN A 559 39.55 22.48 -18.35
N ILE A 560 40.87 22.42 -18.45
CA ILE A 560 41.72 21.42 -17.81
C ILE A 560 42.25 22.00 -16.50
N GLN A 561 41.73 21.52 -15.38
CA GLN A 561 42.28 21.78 -14.05
C GLN A 561 42.77 20.49 -13.42
N CYS A 562 44.05 20.45 -13.03
CA CYS A 562 44.66 19.28 -12.43
C CYS A 562 45.48 19.61 -11.18
N VAL A 563 45.58 18.63 -10.28
CA VAL A 563 46.48 18.61 -9.11
C VAL A 563 47.48 17.48 -9.29
N LEU A 564 48.76 17.75 -9.03
CA LEU A 564 49.86 16.79 -9.18
C LEU A 564 50.47 16.47 -7.83
N GLY A 565 50.81 15.20 -7.59
CA GLY A 565 51.43 14.78 -6.34
C GLY A 565 52.31 13.54 -6.45
N GLY A 566 52.84 13.14 -5.29
CA GLY A 566 53.90 12.15 -5.16
C GLY A 566 55.26 12.65 -5.66
N ASN A 567 56.34 12.04 -5.15
CA ASN A 567 57.70 12.33 -5.62
C ASN A 567 58.39 11.07 -6.14
N TYR A 568 58.71 11.05 -7.43
CA TYR A 568 59.40 9.93 -8.07
C TYR A 568 60.80 9.68 -7.47
N SER A 569 61.47 10.72 -6.95
CA SER A 569 62.83 10.60 -6.40
C SER A 569 62.87 9.99 -5.00
N ASP A 570 61.83 10.18 -4.18
CA ASP A 570 61.82 9.83 -2.76
C ASP A 570 61.09 8.52 -2.45
N SER A 571 60.50 7.87 -3.46
CA SER A 571 59.61 6.70 -3.31
C SER A 571 58.41 6.91 -2.37
N ASP A 572 58.16 8.15 -1.94
CA ASP A 572 56.99 8.52 -1.15
C ASP A 572 55.79 8.76 -2.08
N ILE A 573 54.94 7.73 -2.12
CA ILE A 573 53.73 7.65 -2.94
C ILE A 573 52.60 8.50 -2.31
N THR A 574 52.72 8.85 -1.03
CA THR A 574 51.68 9.56 -0.26
C THR A 574 51.87 11.07 -0.18
N ASN A 575 52.95 11.61 -0.79
CA ASN A 575 53.18 13.05 -0.80
C ASN A 575 51.99 13.79 -1.46
N LEU A 576 51.38 14.69 -0.69
CA LEU A 576 50.18 15.42 -1.06
C LEU A 576 50.52 16.48 -2.12
N GLY A 577 49.64 16.65 -3.10
CA GLY A 577 49.94 17.50 -4.25
C GLY A 577 50.00 18.99 -3.92
N GLU A 578 51.09 19.65 -4.33
CA GLU A 578 51.29 21.11 -4.17
C GLU A 578 51.10 21.89 -5.49
N ASP A 579 51.24 21.22 -6.62
CA ASP A 579 51.28 21.83 -7.95
C ASP A 579 49.95 21.69 -8.69
N THR A 580 49.57 22.72 -9.45
CA THR A 580 48.34 22.76 -10.25
C THR A 580 48.58 23.14 -11.70
N ILE A 581 47.79 22.58 -12.61
CA ILE A 581 47.71 22.96 -14.03
C ILE A 581 46.31 23.53 -14.30
N ASP A 582 46.23 24.65 -15.02
CA ASP A 582 44.96 25.29 -15.42
C ASP A 582 45.09 25.91 -16.83
N PHE A 583 44.39 25.36 -17.82
CA PHE A 583 44.32 25.89 -19.20
C PHE A 583 43.11 25.35 -19.98
N ILE A 584 42.75 25.96 -21.11
CA ILE A 584 41.70 25.46 -22.00
C ILE A 584 42.33 24.71 -23.18
N LEU A 585 42.01 23.43 -23.30
CA LEU A 585 42.42 22.58 -24.43
C LEU A 585 41.48 22.83 -25.62
N GLU A 586 41.97 23.55 -26.65
CA GLU A 586 41.26 23.76 -27.92
C GLU A 586 41.64 22.75 -29.02
N THR A 587 42.80 22.10 -28.88
CA THR A 587 43.35 21.15 -29.83
C THR A 587 42.97 19.71 -29.46
N GLU A 588 43.17 18.78 -30.40
CA GLU A 588 43.02 17.35 -30.12
C GLU A 588 44.00 16.88 -29.04
N GLN A 589 45.23 17.40 -29.09
CA GLN A 589 46.29 17.07 -28.14
C GLN A 589 47.10 18.30 -27.75
N GLU A 590 47.57 18.35 -26.51
CA GLU A 590 48.53 19.33 -25.99
C GLU A 590 49.48 18.66 -24.98
N THR A 591 50.75 19.08 -24.95
CA THR A 591 51.75 18.55 -24.01
C THR A 591 52.34 19.66 -23.15
N GLN A 592 52.26 19.50 -21.84
CA GLN A 592 52.86 20.39 -20.83
C GLN A 592 54.17 19.80 -20.31
N PHE A 593 55.17 20.64 -20.04
CA PHE A 593 56.48 20.22 -19.50
C PHE A 593 56.79 20.96 -18.19
N LEU A 594 56.98 20.20 -17.12
CA LEU A 594 57.32 20.68 -15.78
C LEU A 594 58.79 20.35 -15.48
N SER A 595 59.66 21.33 -15.73
CA SER A 595 61.11 21.18 -15.56
C SER A 595 61.52 21.02 -14.09
N GLY A 596 62.38 20.03 -13.80
CA GLY A 596 62.96 19.81 -12.46
C GLY A 596 61.98 19.29 -11.41
N LYS A 597 60.76 18.92 -11.80
CA LYS A 597 59.72 18.36 -10.93
C LYS A 597 59.38 16.94 -11.38
N PHE A 598 59.16 16.04 -10.44
CA PHE A 598 59.05 14.60 -10.69
C PHE A 598 57.83 13.99 -9.97
N TYR A 599 56.67 14.06 -10.62
CA TYR A 599 55.40 13.58 -10.06
C TYR A 599 55.15 12.10 -10.33
N THR A 600 54.42 11.43 -9.43
CA THR A 600 54.02 10.02 -9.63
C THR A 600 52.56 9.88 -10.05
N TRP A 601 51.71 10.86 -9.74
CA TRP A 601 50.31 10.87 -10.15
C TRP A 601 49.80 12.28 -10.45
N ILE A 602 48.71 12.34 -11.22
CA ILE A 602 47.97 13.56 -11.56
C ILE A 602 46.48 13.27 -11.49
N LYS A 603 45.69 14.15 -10.87
CA LYS A 603 44.23 14.14 -10.88
C LYS A 603 43.75 15.36 -11.65
N CYS A 604 43.04 15.15 -12.76
CA CYS A 604 42.40 16.22 -13.54
C CYS A 604 40.89 16.29 -13.29
N ASN A 605 40.24 17.33 -13.80
CA ASN A 605 38.85 17.66 -13.48
C ASN A 605 38.66 17.91 -11.97
N ARG A 606 39.49 18.81 -11.43
CA ARG A 606 39.45 19.23 -10.02
C ARG A 606 38.04 19.66 -9.61
N ASP A 607 37.58 19.23 -8.45
CA ASP A 607 36.24 19.51 -7.89
C ASP A 607 35.08 19.14 -8.83
N PHE A 608 35.30 18.19 -9.73
CA PHE A 608 34.34 17.75 -10.75
C PHE A 608 33.69 18.92 -11.51
N GLN A 609 34.47 19.93 -11.88
CA GLN A 609 33.93 21.12 -12.53
C GLN A 609 33.48 20.85 -13.97
N GLY A 610 34.20 20.00 -14.70
CA GLY A 610 33.99 19.74 -16.12
C GLY A 610 33.06 18.56 -16.41
N PHE A 611 32.32 18.66 -17.52
CA PHE A 611 31.45 17.61 -18.06
C PHE A 611 32.24 16.69 -19.02
N PHE A 612 33.22 15.96 -18.50
CA PHE A 612 34.07 15.04 -19.25
C PHE A 612 34.62 13.92 -18.37
N VAL A 613 35.00 12.79 -18.97
CA VAL A 613 35.62 11.64 -18.27
C VAL A 613 37.13 11.71 -18.39
N THR A 614 37.86 11.49 -17.31
CA THR A 614 39.32 11.46 -17.33
C THR A 614 39.86 10.03 -17.28
N ASN A 615 40.70 9.67 -18.25
CA ASN A 615 41.42 8.39 -18.30
C ASN A 615 42.92 8.62 -18.11
N TYR A 616 43.53 7.91 -17.16
CA TYR A 616 44.94 8.05 -16.83
C TYR A 616 45.73 6.88 -17.43
N LEU A 617 46.60 7.16 -18.40
CA LEU A 617 47.33 6.14 -19.16
C LEU A 617 48.66 5.72 -18.53
N SER A 618 49.21 6.53 -17.63
CA SER A 618 50.56 6.34 -17.10
C SER A 618 50.66 5.19 -16.09
N ASN A 619 51.64 4.31 -16.34
CA ASN A 619 52.10 3.23 -15.44
C ASN A 619 53.57 3.47 -15.02
N LEU A 620 53.91 4.69 -14.63
CA LEU A 620 55.29 5.08 -14.33
C LEU A 620 55.89 4.40 -13.09
N SER A 621 55.07 3.71 -12.30
CA SER A 621 55.50 2.95 -11.12
C SER A 621 54.98 1.51 -11.19
N THR A 622 55.32 0.69 -10.19
CA THR A 622 54.69 -0.63 -9.98
C THR A 622 53.15 -0.56 -9.91
N TYR A 623 52.59 0.61 -9.60
CA TYR A 623 51.17 0.85 -9.40
C TYR A 623 50.55 1.70 -10.53
N SER A 624 49.28 1.43 -10.85
CA SER A 624 48.48 2.24 -11.76
C SER A 624 48.16 3.62 -11.16
N SER A 625 47.84 4.61 -11.99
CA SER A 625 47.40 5.93 -11.50
C SER A 625 46.16 5.82 -10.58
N TRP A 626 45.24 4.90 -10.87
CA TRP A 626 44.05 4.63 -10.05
C TRP A 626 44.38 4.05 -8.66
N GLN A 627 45.44 3.24 -8.56
CA GLN A 627 45.95 2.75 -7.28
C GLN A 627 46.51 3.87 -6.41
N HIS A 628 47.19 4.85 -7.01
CA HIS A 628 47.69 6.01 -6.28
C HIS A 628 46.56 6.79 -5.61
N PHE A 629 45.42 7.00 -6.29
CA PHE A 629 44.28 7.67 -5.67
C PHE A 629 43.73 6.91 -4.46
N SER A 630 43.71 5.57 -4.51
CA SER A 630 43.30 4.75 -3.36
C SER A 630 44.27 4.94 -2.18
N PHE A 631 45.58 4.97 -2.43
CA PHE A 631 46.59 5.21 -1.39
C PHE A 631 46.49 6.62 -0.79
N VAL A 632 46.26 7.63 -1.62
CA VAL A 632 46.06 9.01 -1.16
C VAL A 632 44.81 9.11 -0.28
N LEU A 633 43.70 8.48 -0.69
CA LEU A 633 42.45 8.45 0.08
C LEU A 633 42.60 7.73 1.43
N GLU A 634 43.44 6.69 1.48
CA GLU A 634 43.72 5.96 2.73
C GLU A 634 44.67 6.72 3.66
N ALA A 635 45.65 7.44 3.10
CA ALA A 635 46.61 8.22 3.86
C ALA A 635 46.02 9.54 4.40
N GLU A 636 45.30 10.28 3.56
CA GLU A 636 44.69 11.57 3.89
C GLU A 636 43.28 11.69 3.26
N PRO A 637 42.23 11.19 3.95
CA PRO A 637 40.86 11.12 3.41
C PRO A 637 40.24 12.48 3.06
N THR A 638 40.79 13.57 3.58
CA THR A 638 40.29 14.94 3.37
C THR A 638 40.99 15.69 2.23
N PHE A 639 42.04 15.11 1.64
CA PHE A 639 42.82 15.78 0.59
C PHE A 639 41.98 16.08 -0.66
N PHE A 640 41.24 15.09 -1.15
CA PHE A 640 40.28 15.28 -2.23
C PHE A 640 38.97 15.87 -1.68
N SER A 641 38.40 16.84 -2.40
CA SER A 641 37.07 17.35 -2.12
C SER A 641 36.02 16.26 -2.29
N ASP A 642 34.82 16.47 -1.75
CA ASP A 642 33.73 15.50 -1.90
C ASP A 642 33.33 15.36 -3.37
N GLU A 643 33.41 16.44 -4.15
CA GLU A 643 33.28 16.45 -5.60
C GLU A 643 34.36 15.62 -6.31
N ASP A 644 35.63 15.75 -5.92
CA ASP A 644 36.72 14.94 -6.50
C ASP A 644 36.53 13.45 -6.20
N LYS A 645 36.07 13.09 -5.00
CA LYS A 645 35.74 11.69 -4.64
C LYS A 645 34.62 11.15 -5.52
N VAL A 646 33.57 11.95 -5.74
CA VAL A 646 32.47 11.61 -6.66
C VAL A 646 32.97 11.45 -8.09
N ASN A 647 33.83 12.36 -8.58
CA ASN A 647 34.40 12.27 -9.92
C ASN A 647 35.28 11.02 -10.10
N LEU A 648 36.16 10.72 -9.15
CA LEU A 648 37.01 9.52 -9.20
C LEU A 648 36.17 8.24 -9.26
N LEU A 649 35.10 8.18 -8.47
CA LEU A 649 34.19 7.05 -8.46
C LEU A 649 33.44 6.93 -9.81
N GLN A 650 32.87 8.03 -10.30
CA GLN A 650 32.15 8.07 -11.57
C GLN A 650 33.02 7.68 -12.77
N ASP A 651 34.18 8.33 -12.91
CA ASP A 651 35.09 8.12 -14.05
C ASP A 651 35.62 6.69 -14.06
N SER A 652 36.02 6.15 -12.90
CA SER A 652 36.52 4.77 -12.83
C SER A 652 35.47 3.74 -13.25
N PHE A 653 34.21 3.89 -12.84
CA PHE A 653 33.14 2.99 -13.29
C PHE A 653 32.84 3.16 -14.78
N LEU A 654 32.71 4.39 -15.29
CA LEU A 654 32.48 4.62 -16.73
C LEU A 654 33.58 4.02 -17.62
N LEU A 655 34.83 4.13 -17.20
CA LEU A 655 35.97 3.52 -17.89
C LEU A 655 35.95 1.99 -17.80
N ALA A 656 35.54 1.43 -16.65
CA ALA A 656 35.38 -0.01 -16.48
C ALA A 656 34.25 -0.57 -17.35
N TYR A 657 33.11 0.12 -17.45
CA TYR A 657 32.01 -0.28 -18.35
C TYR A 657 32.44 -0.25 -19.82
N LYS A 658 33.26 0.73 -20.22
CA LYS A 658 33.85 0.79 -21.57
C LYS A 658 34.93 -0.28 -21.78
N GLY A 659 35.52 -0.82 -20.71
CA GLY A 659 36.59 -1.82 -20.75
C GLY A 659 38.00 -1.22 -20.89
N LEU A 660 38.17 0.05 -20.53
CA LEU A 660 39.48 0.72 -20.52
C LEU A 660 40.29 0.43 -19.24
N ILE A 661 39.60 0.12 -18.14
CA ILE A 661 40.21 -0.31 -16.88
C ILE A 661 39.50 -1.55 -16.33
N ASP A 662 40.14 -2.28 -15.43
CA ASP A 662 39.56 -3.44 -14.76
C ASP A 662 38.62 -3.00 -13.62
N TYR A 663 37.51 -3.71 -13.41
CA TYR A 663 36.53 -3.45 -12.33
C TYR A 663 37.15 -3.50 -10.92
N ILE A 664 38.32 -4.10 -10.74
CA ILE A 664 39.05 -4.07 -9.47
C ILE A 664 39.42 -2.64 -9.03
N GLU A 665 39.68 -1.73 -9.98
CA GLU A 665 40.07 -0.36 -9.70
C GLU A 665 38.93 0.47 -9.07
N PRO A 666 37.71 0.58 -9.68
CA PRO A 666 36.60 1.26 -9.02
C PRO A 666 36.18 0.60 -7.70
N LEU A 667 36.22 -0.73 -7.58
CA LEU A 667 35.89 -1.43 -6.33
C LEU A 667 36.92 -1.18 -5.22
N ARG A 668 38.20 -0.94 -5.57
CA ARG A 668 39.24 -0.51 -4.63
C ARG A 668 38.95 0.90 -4.12
N ILE A 669 38.63 1.83 -5.01
CA ILE A 669 38.24 3.21 -4.65
C ILE A 669 37.04 3.21 -3.71
N VAL A 670 36.00 2.42 -3.99
CA VAL A 670 34.86 2.23 -3.06
C VAL A 670 35.35 1.80 -1.69
N SER A 671 36.22 0.79 -1.62
CA SER A 671 36.72 0.28 -0.33
C SER A 671 37.50 1.34 0.45
N SER A 672 38.33 2.14 -0.22
CA SER A 672 39.08 3.24 0.42
C SER A 672 38.15 4.37 0.89
N LEU A 673 37.12 4.72 0.11
CA LEU A 673 36.14 5.75 0.46
C LEU A 673 35.19 5.34 1.59
N MET A 674 34.77 4.07 1.65
CA MET A 674 33.79 3.60 2.64
C MET A 674 34.41 3.21 3.98
N ASN A 675 35.70 2.86 4.00
CA ASN A 675 36.45 2.63 5.25
C ASN A 675 36.80 3.94 5.97
N THR A 676 36.90 5.04 5.24
CA THR A 676 37.04 6.37 5.81
C THR A 676 35.62 6.87 6.10
N THR A 677 35.35 7.44 7.28
CA THR A 677 33.98 7.78 7.75
C THR A 677 33.38 8.96 7.01
N SER A 678 33.31 8.90 5.67
CA SER A 678 32.66 9.94 4.87
C SER A 678 31.16 9.93 5.16
N LYS A 679 30.72 10.99 5.84
CA LYS A 679 29.31 11.22 6.21
C LYS A 679 28.49 11.83 5.07
N GLN A 680 29.10 12.10 3.92
CA GLN A 680 28.43 12.81 2.83
C GLN A 680 27.56 11.88 2.01
N SER A 681 26.29 12.24 1.86
CA SER A 681 25.29 11.46 1.12
C SER A 681 25.66 11.27 -0.35
N VAL A 682 26.23 12.28 -1.01
CA VAL A 682 26.51 12.25 -2.45
C VAL A 682 27.46 11.13 -2.88
N ILE A 683 28.47 10.79 -2.07
CA ILE A 683 29.39 9.69 -2.39
C ILE A 683 28.65 8.35 -2.36
N TRP A 684 27.75 8.17 -1.40
CA TRP A 684 26.89 7.00 -1.30
C TRP A 684 25.83 6.95 -2.39
N CYS A 685 25.28 8.10 -2.82
CA CYS A 685 24.40 8.18 -3.99
C CYS A 685 25.12 7.73 -5.26
N THR A 686 26.35 8.20 -5.50
CA THR A 686 27.16 7.77 -6.66
C THR A 686 27.44 6.27 -6.61
N PHE A 687 27.84 5.75 -5.45
CA PHE A 687 28.02 4.31 -5.29
C PHE A 687 26.73 3.54 -5.55
N GLN A 688 25.59 4.00 -5.01
CA GLN A 688 24.28 3.39 -5.21
C GLN A 688 23.91 3.31 -6.69
N TRP A 689 24.10 4.41 -7.41
CA TRP A 689 23.77 4.48 -8.82
C TRP A 689 24.52 3.42 -9.64
N HIS A 690 25.84 3.28 -9.42
CA HIS A 690 26.64 2.23 -10.07
C HIS A 690 26.31 0.82 -9.56
N TRP A 691 25.96 0.71 -8.28
CA TRP A 691 25.57 -0.54 -7.66
C TRP A 691 24.30 -1.13 -8.29
N ASP A 692 23.31 -0.28 -8.59
CA ASP A 692 22.07 -0.69 -9.23
C ASP A 692 22.33 -1.23 -10.65
N ILE A 693 23.17 -0.55 -11.43
CA ILE A 693 23.59 -1.03 -12.76
C ILE A 693 24.32 -2.37 -12.67
N LEU A 694 25.27 -2.51 -11.73
CA LEU A 694 25.99 -3.76 -11.56
C LEU A 694 25.07 -4.89 -11.09
N THR A 695 24.09 -4.58 -10.25
CA THR A 695 23.08 -5.54 -9.79
C THR A 695 22.32 -6.12 -10.97
N GLU A 696 21.78 -5.28 -11.87
CA GLU A 696 21.11 -5.75 -13.09
C GLU A 696 22.03 -6.65 -13.95
N LEU A 697 23.33 -6.38 -13.97
CA LEU A 697 24.30 -7.18 -14.72
C LEU A 697 24.64 -8.53 -14.07
N VAL A 698 24.68 -8.60 -12.73
CA VAL A 698 25.18 -9.78 -12.00
C VAL A 698 24.11 -10.62 -11.31
N GLU A 699 22.88 -10.11 -11.13
CA GLU A 699 21.82 -10.80 -10.38
C GLU A 699 21.47 -12.18 -10.98
N HIS A 700 21.61 -12.33 -12.29
CA HIS A 700 21.39 -13.59 -13.01
C HIS A 700 22.53 -14.61 -12.84
N LEU A 701 23.62 -14.25 -12.13
CA LEU A 701 24.81 -15.09 -11.89
C LEU A 701 24.91 -15.46 -10.39
N PRO A 702 24.36 -16.60 -9.92
CA PRO A 702 24.14 -16.86 -8.49
C PRO A 702 25.40 -16.77 -7.60
N ASN A 703 26.52 -17.32 -8.06
CA ASN A 703 27.78 -17.32 -7.30
C ASN A 703 28.41 -15.92 -7.23
N THR A 704 28.38 -15.19 -8.34
CA THR A 704 28.90 -13.82 -8.43
C THR A 704 28.02 -12.88 -7.63
N TRP A 705 26.71 -13.00 -7.76
CA TRP A 705 25.73 -12.24 -7.00
C TRP A 705 25.89 -12.39 -5.49
N THR A 706 26.13 -13.61 -5.01
CA THR A 706 26.37 -13.85 -3.58
C THR A 706 27.62 -13.12 -3.08
N LYS A 707 28.75 -13.25 -3.79
CA LYS A 707 30.00 -12.56 -3.45
C LYS A 707 29.87 -11.04 -3.56
N PHE A 708 29.15 -10.56 -4.57
CA PHE A 708 28.87 -9.15 -4.76
C PHE A 708 28.07 -8.60 -3.58
N LYS A 709 26.98 -9.27 -3.18
CA LYS A 709 26.22 -8.90 -1.97
C LYS A 709 27.05 -8.89 -0.70
N ASP A 710 27.90 -9.88 -0.50
CA ASP A 710 28.81 -9.92 0.66
C ASP A 710 29.78 -8.73 0.66
N PHE A 711 30.26 -8.30 -0.51
CA PHE A 711 31.08 -7.10 -0.66
C PHE A 711 30.32 -5.84 -0.26
N ALA A 712 29.10 -5.61 -0.77
CA ALA A 712 28.30 -4.43 -0.36
C ALA A 712 28.03 -4.39 1.14
N ILE A 713 27.61 -5.52 1.71
CA ILE A 713 27.37 -5.62 3.16
C ILE A 713 28.63 -5.25 3.94
N LYS A 714 29.80 -5.69 3.49
CA LYS A 714 31.07 -5.35 4.13
C LYS A 714 31.35 -3.84 4.10
N GLN A 715 31.09 -3.15 2.99
CA GLN A 715 31.30 -1.70 2.88
C GLN A 715 30.33 -0.89 3.75
N ILE A 716 29.06 -1.33 3.84
CA ILE A 716 28.08 -0.69 4.72
C ILE A 716 28.50 -0.83 6.19
N LEU A 717 28.94 -2.03 6.60
CA LEU A 717 29.38 -2.29 7.96
C LEU A 717 30.69 -1.58 8.33
N SER A 718 31.64 -1.45 7.38
CA SER A 718 32.91 -0.76 7.63
C SER A 718 32.75 0.75 7.82
N SER A 719 31.65 1.34 7.36
CA SER A 719 31.32 2.75 7.58
C SER A 719 30.94 3.12 9.03
N GLY A 720 31.01 2.17 9.97
CA GLY A 720 30.73 2.40 11.39
C GLY A 720 29.25 2.52 11.75
N THR A 721 28.34 2.21 10.82
CA THR A 721 26.89 2.23 11.07
C THR A 721 26.48 1.01 11.89
N THR A 722 26.02 1.23 13.13
CA THR A 722 25.53 0.13 13.97
C THR A 722 24.10 -0.25 13.61
N VAL A 723 23.67 -1.46 13.98
CA VAL A 723 22.27 -1.90 13.79
C VAL A 723 21.30 -1.03 14.61
N ASP A 724 21.76 -0.43 15.70
CA ASP A 724 20.97 0.45 16.55
C ASP A 724 20.80 1.85 15.93
N ASP A 725 21.83 2.39 15.27
CA ASP A 725 21.73 3.63 14.47
C ASP A 725 20.73 3.49 13.30
N ILE A 726 20.48 2.25 12.86
CA ILE A 726 19.49 1.93 11.81
C ILE A 726 18.06 1.85 12.36
N LEU A 727 17.90 1.64 13.66
CA LEU A 727 16.60 1.48 14.31
C LEU A 727 16.13 2.76 15.02
N GLU A 728 17.04 3.67 15.34
CA GLU A 728 16.76 4.94 16.05
C GLU A 728 17.17 6.15 15.20
N ILE A 729 16.38 6.50 14.18
CA ILE A 729 16.44 7.88 13.67
C ILE A 729 15.73 8.77 14.69
N ASN A 730 16.47 9.64 15.36
CA ASN A 730 15.88 10.64 16.23
C ASN A 730 15.43 11.84 15.39
N SER A 731 14.42 12.56 15.86
CA SER A 731 13.92 13.78 15.21
C SER A 731 15.01 14.86 15.05
N THR A 732 16.13 14.74 15.76
CA THR A 732 17.26 15.69 15.84
C THR A 732 18.38 15.48 14.81
N ASP A 733 18.37 14.38 14.03
CA ASP A 733 19.47 14.11 13.09
C ASP A 733 19.44 15.02 11.86
N ASP A 734 20.62 15.37 11.32
CA ASP A 734 20.77 16.27 10.18
C ASP A 734 20.22 15.67 8.86
N HIS A 735 19.95 16.55 7.89
CA HIS A 735 19.29 16.20 6.63
C HIS A 735 20.09 15.19 5.78
N ASN A 736 21.41 15.39 5.66
CA ASN A 736 22.28 14.51 4.88
C ASN A 736 22.41 13.12 5.52
N THR A 737 22.44 13.07 6.86
CA THR A 737 22.42 11.81 7.62
C THR A 737 21.13 11.02 7.36
N LYS A 738 19.97 11.68 7.28
CA LYS A 738 18.68 11.02 6.96
C LYS A 738 18.60 10.53 5.51
N VAL A 739 19.16 11.28 4.56
CA VAL A 739 19.26 10.85 3.14
C VAL A 739 20.20 9.65 3.01
N LEU A 740 21.39 9.74 3.60
CA LEU A 740 22.38 8.66 3.67
C LEU A 740 21.78 7.38 4.25
N PHE A 741 20.97 7.52 5.30
CA PHE A 741 20.29 6.40 5.93
C PHE A 741 19.30 5.69 5.00
N ASN A 742 18.48 6.44 4.27
CA ASN A 742 17.54 5.86 3.28
C ASN A 742 18.28 5.12 2.16
N ILE A 743 19.42 5.63 1.70
CA ILE A 743 20.25 4.98 0.68
C ILE A 743 20.84 3.66 1.19
N LYS A 744 21.35 3.66 2.43
CA LYS A 744 21.87 2.43 3.08
C LYS A 744 20.77 1.39 3.29
N LEU A 745 19.52 1.83 3.52
CA LEU A 745 18.35 0.94 3.59
C LEU A 745 17.95 0.36 2.24
N SER A 746 18.02 1.13 1.14
CA SER A 746 17.66 0.65 -0.20
C SER A 746 18.66 -0.35 -0.77
N GLN A 747 19.95 -0.26 -0.37
CA GLN A 747 21.04 -1.15 -0.77
C GLN A 747 20.94 -2.59 -0.24
N ASN A 748 20.21 -2.76 0.86
CA ASN A 748 20.05 -4.05 1.48
C ASN A 748 18.77 -4.65 0.93
N ASP A 749 18.83 -5.79 0.24
CA ASP A 749 17.69 -6.60 -0.20
C ASP A 749 16.56 -6.44 0.84
N THR A 750 15.61 -5.55 0.59
CA THR A 750 14.64 -5.14 1.63
C THR A 750 13.90 -6.38 2.12
N PHE A 751 13.79 -7.38 1.24
CA PHE A 751 13.35 -8.75 1.50
C PHE A 751 14.19 -9.51 2.54
N MET A 752 15.52 -9.57 2.42
CA MET A 752 16.39 -10.23 3.40
C MET A 752 16.45 -9.45 4.71
N TYR A 753 16.30 -8.13 4.66
CA TYR A 753 16.12 -7.29 5.84
C TYR A 753 14.78 -7.58 6.54
N TYR A 754 13.64 -7.61 5.84
CA TYR A 754 12.34 -7.98 6.44
C TYR A 754 12.31 -9.43 6.91
N ILE A 755 13.02 -10.33 6.23
CA ILE A 755 13.21 -11.71 6.69
C ILE A 755 14.07 -11.74 7.95
N ARG A 756 15.18 -11.00 8.03
CA ARG A 756 16.02 -10.95 9.24
C ARG A 756 15.34 -10.21 10.38
N ALA A 757 14.68 -9.08 10.12
CA ALA A 757 13.86 -8.33 11.07
C ALA A 757 12.67 -9.17 11.54
N GLY A 758 12.01 -9.90 10.64
CA GLY A 758 10.98 -10.88 10.96
C GLY A 758 11.51 -12.06 11.76
N GLN A 759 12.69 -12.58 11.42
CA GLN A 759 13.39 -13.62 12.18
C GLN A 759 13.76 -13.13 13.58
N ILE A 760 14.25 -11.90 13.71
CA ILE A 760 14.60 -11.27 14.99
C ILE A 760 13.34 -11.00 15.80
N HIS A 761 12.26 -10.49 15.21
CA HIS A 761 10.97 -10.29 15.85
C HIS A 761 10.40 -11.61 16.37
N ILE A 762 10.35 -12.65 15.54
CA ILE A 762 9.91 -14.00 15.94
C ILE A 762 10.78 -14.55 17.09
N ARG A 763 12.11 -14.40 17.01
CA ARG A 763 13.03 -14.81 18.09
C ARG A 763 12.86 -13.97 19.37
N ARG A 764 12.56 -12.67 19.25
CA ARG A 764 12.23 -11.77 20.38
C ARG A 764 10.89 -12.13 21.03
N CYS A 765 9.92 -12.57 20.23
CA CYS A 765 8.65 -13.12 20.72
C CYS A 765 8.90 -14.42 21.49
N TYR A 766 9.76 -15.32 21.01
CA TYR A 766 10.09 -16.56 21.74
C TYR A 766 10.80 -16.36 23.08
N SER A 767 11.47 -15.23 23.28
CA SER A 767 12.04 -14.88 24.59
C SER A 767 11.02 -14.26 25.56
N PHE A 768 9.74 -14.09 25.17
CA PHE A 768 8.70 -13.51 26.03
C PHE A 768 8.58 -14.21 27.39
N PHE A 769 8.41 -15.53 27.42
CA PHE A 769 8.27 -16.27 28.67
C PHE A 769 9.60 -16.35 29.44
N THR A 770 10.73 -16.48 28.74
CA THR A 770 12.07 -16.44 29.36
C THR A 770 12.31 -15.12 30.11
N ARG A 771 11.89 -13.97 29.54
CA ARG A 771 11.99 -12.66 30.21
C ARG A 771 11.09 -12.54 31.45
N LEU A 772 9.97 -13.25 31.47
CA LEU A 772 9.05 -13.31 32.61
C LEU A 772 9.45 -14.37 33.64
N GLY A 773 10.51 -15.15 33.41
CA GLY A 773 10.90 -16.27 34.26
C GLY A 773 9.91 -17.44 34.23
N ILE A 774 9.09 -17.55 33.18
CA ILE A 774 8.07 -18.60 33.00
C ILE A 774 8.65 -19.69 32.11
N ASN A 775 8.59 -20.95 32.56
CA ASN A 775 9.08 -22.11 31.82
C ASN A 775 8.09 -22.54 30.71
N GLY A 776 8.52 -23.43 29.82
CA GLY A 776 7.65 -23.98 28.76
C GLY A 776 8.38 -24.83 27.71
N PRO A 777 7.62 -25.47 26.80
CA PRO A 777 8.20 -26.24 25.69
C PRO A 777 8.93 -25.33 24.69
N GLN A 778 10.01 -25.83 24.11
CA GLN A 778 10.81 -25.07 23.14
C GLN A 778 10.03 -24.89 21.82
N PRO A 779 9.83 -23.65 21.33
CA PRO A 779 9.12 -23.41 20.09
C PRO A 779 10.01 -23.70 18.88
N MET A 780 9.43 -24.26 17.82
CA MET A 780 10.08 -24.37 16.52
C MET A 780 9.95 -23.05 15.75
N PHE A 781 10.95 -22.70 14.95
CA PHE A 781 10.93 -21.47 14.17
C PHE A 781 9.69 -21.41 13.26
N LEU A 782 8.99 -20.26 13.27
CA LEU A 782 7.72 -19.97 12.56
C LEU A 782 6.49 -20.79 13.00
N LEU A 783 6.63 -22.10 13.26
CA LEU A 783 5.52 -22.99 13.60
C LEU A 783 5.16 -23.00 15.11
N GLY A 784 5.99 -22.41 15.97
CA GLY A 784 5.82 -22.48 17.41
C GLY A 784 5.78 -23.93 17.89
N ASN A 785 4.78 -24.28 18.68
CA ASN A 785 4.56 -25.65 19.18
C ASN A 785 3.46 -26.42 18.42
N LEU A 786 3.02 -25.95 17.25
CA LEU A 786 2.04 -26.67 16.41
C LEU A 786 2.42 -28.12 16.09
N PRO A 787 3.70 -28.48 15.80
CA PRO A 787 4.07 -29.86 15.49
C PRO A 787 3.74 -30.84 16.61
N ASP A 788 3.82 -30.40 17.88
CA ASP A 788 3.49 -31.25 19.02
C ASP A 788 2.00 -31.59 19.06
N PHE A 789 1.12 -30.63 18.73
CA PHE A 789 -0.31 -30.89 18.62
C PHE A 789 -0.66 -31.85 17.48
N VAL A 790 0.03 -31.74 16.33
CA VAL A 790 -0.15 -32.67 15.20
C VAL A 790 0.29 -34.08 15.59
N ARG A 791 1.44 -34.21 16.27
CA ARG A 791 1.99 -35.49 16.71
C ARG A 791 1.09 -36.17 17.75
N THR A 792 0.58 -35.42 18.74
CA THR A 792 -0.27 -35.97 19.80
C THR A 792 -1.72 -36.21 19.32
N LYS A 793 -2.14 -35.62 18.19
CA LYS A 793 -3.50 -35.66 17.61
C LYS A 793 -4.62 -35.07 18.49
N ARG A 794 -4.36 -34.88 19.79
CA ARG A 794 -5.25 -34.31 20.81
C ARG A 794 -4.52 -33.20 21.57
N ILE A 795 -5.03 -31.97 21.43
CA ILE A 795 -4.44 -30.75 22.01
C ILE A 795 -4.48 -30.81 23.54
N SER A 796 -5.62 -31.21 24.11
CA SER A 796 -5.80 -31.25 25.58
C SER A 796 -4.84 -32.22 26.27
N ILE A 797 -4.52 -33.35 25.64
CA ILE A 797 -3.54 -34.31 26.18
C ILE A 797 -2.12 -33.78 26.08
N CYS A 798 -1.80 -33.06 25.00
CA CYS A 798 -0.50 -32.40 24.85
C CYS A 798 -0.28 -31.36 25.96
N ILE A 799 -1.28 -30.51 26.22
CA ILE A 799 -1.27 -29.52 27.30
C ILE A 799 -1.16 -30.21 28.66
N GLN A 800 -1.91 -31.28 28.92
CA GLN A 800 -1.80 -32.03 30.18
C GLN A 800 -0.39 -32.60 30.40
N ASN A 801 0.23 -33.16 29.35
CA ASN A 801 1.59 -33.67 29.42
C ASN A 801 2.61 -32.56 29.73
N TRP A 802 2.45 -31.39 29.11
CA TRP A 802 3.27 -30.23 29.41
C TRP A 802 3.05 -29.69 30.83
N THR A 803 1.83 -29.70 31.34
CA THR A 803 1.54 -29.33 32.74
C THR A 803 2.26 -30.26 33.72
N ASN A 804 2.28 -31.57 33.44
CA ASN A 804 3.03 -32.54 34.25
C ASN A 804 4.56 -32.31 34.18
N GLN A 805 5.06 -31.77 33.06
CA GLN A 805 6.49 -31.55 32.84
C GLN A 805 6.99 -30.19 33.37
N PHE A 806 6.23 -29.11 33.15
CA PHE A 806 6.64 -27.73 33.42
C PHE A 806 5.94 -27.11 34.64
N GLY A 807 5.00 -27.83 35.25
CA GLY A 807 4.22 -27.39 36.41
C GLY A 807 2.93 -26.67 36.03
N HIS A 808 2.27 -26.07 37.03
CA HIS A 808 0.92 -25.52 36.89
C HIS A 808 0.82 -24.18 36.14
N ILE A 809 1.96 -23.56 35.82
CA ILE A 809 2.07 -22.28 35.13
C ILE A 809 3.24 -22.38 34.15
N TYR A 810 2.95 -22.29 32.86
CA TYR A 810 3.97 -22.32 31.81
C TYR A 810 3.45 -21.64 30.55
N GLY A 811 4.35 -21.31 29.61
CA GLY A 811 3.99 -20.66 28.36
C GLY A 811 4.35 -21.51 27.14
N TYR A 812 3.54 -21.47 26.09
CA TYR A 812 3.87 -22.05 24.78
C TYR A 812 3.54 -21.05 23.65
N PHE A 813 3.94 -21.36 22.42
CA PHE A 813 3.73 -20.49 21.27
C PHE A 813 2.86 -21.13 20.19
N GLU A 814 1.88 -20.37 19.69
CA GLU A 814 1.17 -20.69 18.45
C GLU A 814 1.65 -19.74 17.36
N GLY A 815 2.34 -20.29 16.36
CA GLY A 815 3.25 -19.48 15.54
C GLY A 815 4.27 -18.80 16.44
N HIS A 816 4.27 -17.47 16.47
CA HIS A 816 5.06 -16.68 17.43
C HIS A 816 4.20 -15.93 18.47
N THR A 817 2.90 -16.23 18.56
CA THR A 817 2.01 -15.67 19.59
C THR A 817 2.23 -16.39 20.93
N PRO A 818 2.57 -15.69 22.03
CA PRO A 818 2.69 -16.30 23.35
C PRO A 818 1.31 -16.65 23.94
N ILE A 819 1.17 -17.88 24.44
CA ILE A 819 -0.02 -18.38 25.14
C ILE A 819 0.39 -18.86 26.54
N LEU A 820 -0.23 -18.28 27.56
CA LEU A 820 0.02 -18.64 28.96
C LEU A 820 -0.96 -19.74 29.40
N VAL A 821 -0.45 -20.87 29.88
CA VAL A 821 -1.26 -21.96 30.42
C VAL A 821 -1.29 -21.86 31.94
N VAL A 822 -2.50 -21.94 32.51
CA VAL A 822 -2.71 -21.92 33.96
C VAL A 822 -3.61 -23.08 34.37
N SER A 823 -3.17 -23.86 35.34
CA SER A 823 -3.97 -24.91 36.02
C SER A 823 -4.07 -24.73 37.53
N ASN A 824 -3.44 -23.69 38.09
CA ASN A 824 -3.56 -23.38 39.52
C ASN A 824 -4.96 -22.81 39.84
N PRO A 825 -5.72 -23.42 40.76
CA PRO A 825 -7.11 -23.04 41.06
C PRO A 825 -7.26 -21.61 41.59
N ASP A 826 -6.33 -21.12 42.42
CA ASP A 826 -6.41 -19.79 43.04
C ASP A 826 -6.17 -18.69 42.00
N ILE A 827 -5.18 -18.88 41.13
CA ILE A 827 -4.89 -17.93 40.03
C ILE A 827 -6.05 -17.91 39.03
N LEU A 828 -6.61 -19.08 38.70
CA LEU A 828 -7.78 -19.14 37.84
C LEU A 828 -9.00 -18.46 38.47
N HIS A 829 -9.17 -18.51 39.80
CA HIS A 829 -10.22 -17.78 40.49
C HIS A 829 -10.06 -16.26 40.35
N GLU A 830 -8.83 -15.76 40.47
CA GLU A 830 -8.52 -14.35 40.24
C GLU A 830 -8.88 -13.94 38.80
N ILE A 831 -8.53 -14.74 37.79
CA ILE A 831 -8.77 -14.45 36.37
C ILE A 831 -10.25 -14.55 35.98
N PHE A 832 -10.91 -15.67 36.32
CA PHE A 832 -12.25 -15.99 35.81
C PHE A 832 -13.39 -15.38 36.64
N ILE A 833 -13.14 -15.05 37.90
CA ILE A 833 -14.18 -14.60 38.84
C ILE A 833 -13.88 -13.18 39.32
N LYS A 834 -12.76 -12.96 40.04
CA LYS A 834 -12.51 -11.69 40.73
C LYS A 834 -12.22 -10.53 39.77
N TYR A 835 -11.34 -10.73 38.80
CA TYR A 835 -10.97 -9.73 37.79
C TYR A 835 -11.63 -9.98 36.44
N PHE A 836 -12.84 -10.57 36.45
CA PHE A 836 -13.58 -10.88 35.24
C PHE A 836 -13.77 -9.66 34.32
N SER A 837 -13.90 -8.44 34.86
CA SER A 837 -14.01 -7.22 34.05
C SER A 837 -12.81 -7.00 33.13
N LYS A 838 -11.61 -7.48 33.50
CA LYS A 838 -10.38 -7.40 32.71
C LYS A 838 -10.09 -8.65 31.87
N PHE A 839 -10.81 -9.74 32.12
CA PHE A 839 -10.70 -11.01 31.37
C PHE A 839 -12.02 -11.41 30.74
N HIS A 840 -12.87 -10.42 30.44
CA HIS A 840 -14.21 -10.72 29.95
C HIS A 840 -14.18 -11.31 28.55
N SER A 841 -13.14 -11.08 27.75
CA SER A 841 -13.03 -11.52 26.36
C SER A 841 -12.61 -12.98 26.26
N ARG A 842 -13.19 -13.71 25.31
CA ARG A 842 -12.65 -15.01 24.90
C ARG A 842 -11.45 -14.79 24.00
N ARG A 843 -10.52 -15.73 24.03
CA ARG A 843 -9.41 -15.80 23.08
C ARG A 843 -9.96 -15.80 21.64
N GLN A 844 -9.45 -14.90 20.81
CA GLN A 844 -9.88 -14.74 19.41
C GLN A 844 -9.39 -15.90 18.53
N PHE A 845 -10.27 -16.41 17.66
CA PHE A 845 -9.87 -17.35 16.61
C PHE A 845 -9.18 -16.64 15.43
N PRO A 846 -8.25 -17.28 14.70
CA PRO A 846 -7.52 -16.65 13.59
C PRO A 846 -8.40 -16.04 12.49
N LEU A 847 -9.57 -16.61 12.21
CA LEU A 847 -10.52 -16.12 11.19
C LEU A 847 -11.69 -15.31 11.75
N GLU A 848 -11.64 -14.93 13.03
CA GLU A 848 -12.67 -14.12 13.66
C GLU A 848 -12.33 -12.63 13.51
N ASP A 849 -13.25 -11.83 12.97
CA ASP A 849 -13.08 -10.38 12.84
C ASP A 849 -13.66 -9.64 14.05
N ARG A 850 -12.79 -9.01 14.85
CA ARG A 850 -13.23 -8.14 15.96
C ARG A 850 -13.58 -6.72 15.53
N ARG A 851 -13.28 -6.32 14.29
CA ARG A 851 -13.59 -4.96 13.79
C ARG A 851 -15.07 -4.82 13.43
N THR A 852 -15.70 -5.91 13.00
CA THR A 852 -17.14 -6.02 12.78
C THR A 852 -17.89 -6.36 14.07
N THR A 853 -17.81 -5.47 15.07
CA THR A 853 -18.53 -5.64 16.34
C THR A 853 -20.06 -5.63 16.19
N LYS A 854 -20.60 -5.18 15.04
CA LYS A 854 -22.05 -5.13 14.79
C LYS A 854 -22.54 -6.46 14.21
N GLY A 855 -23.31 -7.22 14.99
CA GLY A 855 -24.05 -8.38 14.48
C GLY A 855 -23.60 -9.77 14.96
N VAL A 856 -22.60 -9.89 15.84
CA VAL A 856 -22.07 -11.20 16.30
C VAL A 856 -22.95 -11.90 17.34
N HIS A 857 -22.86 -13.23 17.45
CA HIS A 857 -23.57 -14.00 18.47
C HIS A 857 -22.93 -13.91 19.86
N LEU A 858 -23.69 -14.29 20.89
CA LEU A 858 -23.34 -14.19 22.32
C LEU A 858 -21.97 -14.78 22.67
N PHE A 859 -21.56 -15.84 21.98
CA PHE A 859 -20.30 -16.53 22.27
C PHE A 859 -19.06 -15.65 21.98
N SER A 860 -19.06 -14.97 20.81
CA SER A 860 -18.00 -14.10 20.30
C SER A 860 -18.11 -12.65 20.77
N ALA A 861 -19.30 -12.20 21.18
CA ALA A 861 -19.48 -10.85 21.72
C ALA A 861 -18.50 -10.56 22.88
N THR A 862 -18.06 -9.32 23.02
CA THR A 862 -17.15 -8.84 24.09
C THR A 862 -17.72 -7.62 24.81
N GLY A 863 -17.14 -7.25 25.95
CA GLY A 863 -17.48 -6.04 26.71
C GLY A 863 -18.99 -5.89 26.98
N ASP A 864 -19.50 -4.68 26.75
CA ASP A 864 -20.90 -4.32 26.99
C ASP A 864 -21.86 -5.00 26.01
N GLN A 865 -21.43 -5.31 24.78
CA GLN A 865 -22.25 -6.08 23.84
C GLN A 865 -22.55 -7.47 24.41
N TRP A 866 -21.54 -8.15 24.94
CA TRP A 866 -21.73 -9.43 25.60
C TRP A 866 -22.65 -9.32 26.81
N ARG A 867 -22.45 -8.31 27.68
CA ARG A 867 -23.31 -8.08 28.86
C ARG A 867 -24.77 -7.88 28.44
N ARG A 868 -25.03 -7.06 27.41
CA ARG A 868 -26.37 -6.81 26.84
C ARG A 868 -27.00 -8.10 26.32
N GLN A 869 -26.35 -8.81 25.39
CA GLN A 869 -26.89 -10.04 24.81
C GLN A 869 -27.13 -11.11 25.89
N ARG A 870 -26.22 -11.23 26.87
CA ARG A 870 -26.34 -12.18 27.98
C ARG A 870 -27.54 -11.86 28.88
N ALA A 871 -27.78 -10.58 29.18
CA ALA A 871 -28.92 -10.14 29.98
C ALA A 871 -30.28 -10.42 29.29
N ILE A 872 -30.32 -10.38 27.95
CA ILE A 872 -31.52 -10.68 27.15
C ILE A 872 -31.81 -12.17 27.10
N ILE A 873 -30.77 -13.01 26.94
CA ILE A 873 -30.94 -14.45 26.69
C ILE A 873 -31.02 -15.28 27.99
N ASN A 874 -30.32 -14.89 29.06
CA ASN A 874 -30.33 -15.62 30.34
C ASN A 874 -31.75 -15.97 30.88
N PRO A 875 -32.75 -15.07 30.84
CA PRO A 875 -34.10 -15.36 31.35
C PRO A 875 -34.79 -16.57 30.70
N THR A 876 -34.43 -16.93 29.46
CA THR A 876 -34.99 -18.10 28.75
C THR A 876 -34.77 -19.39 29.51
N PHE A 877 -33.61 -19.56 30.15
CA PHE A 877 -33.24 -20.77 30.87
C PHE A 877 -33.48 -20.66 32.38
N SER A 878 -34.43 -19.81 32.79
CA SER A 878 -34.89 -19.70 34.18
C SER A 878 -35.68 -20.93 34.61
N THR A 879 -35.71 -21.21 35.91
CA THR A 879 -36.38 -22.39 36.48
C THR A 879 -37.84 -22.51 36.06
N LEU A 880 -38.57 -21.39 36.02
CA LEU A 880 -39.99 -21.38 35.61
C LEU A 880 -40.18 -21.78 34.14
N LYS A 881 -39.28 -21.35 33.24
CA LYS A 881 -39.35 -21.69 31.82
C LYS A 881 -38.95 -23.14 31.59
N MET A 882 -37.95 -23.64 32.32
CA MET A 882 -37.57 -25.06 32.29
C MET A 882 -38.73 -25.98 32.67
N LYS A 883 -39.51 -25.63 33.71
CA LYS A 883 -40.73 -26.38 34.07
C LYS A 883 -41.76 -26.44 32.94
N ARG A 884 -41.87 -25.38 32.14
CA ARG A 884 -42.80 -25.33 30.99
C ARG A 884 -42.30 -26.12 29.78
N MET A 885 -40.99 -26.20 29.58
CA MET A 885 -40.40 -27.01 28.52
C MET A 885 -40.46 -28.52 28.83
N PHE A 886 -40.58 -28.88 30.11
CA PHE A 886 -40.54 -30.28 30.55
C PHE A 886 -41.47 -31.25 29.78
N PRO A 887 -42.76 -30.96 29.56
CA PRO A 887 -43.63 -31.87 28.81
C PRO A 887 -43.19 -32.07 27.36
N ILE A 888 -42.61 -31.04 26.73
CA ILE A 888 -42.08 -31.12 25.36
C ILE A 888 -40.83 -32.00 25.33
N ILE A 889 -39.96 -31.85 26.34
CA ILE A 889 -38.76 -32.69 26.48
C ILE A 889 -39.16 -34.16 26.66
N ASP A 890 -40.13 -34.44 27.52
CA ASP A 890 -40.61 -35.81 27.80
C ASP A 890 -41.29 -36.46 26.58
N ASP A 891 -42.06 -35.69 25.79
CA ASP A 891 -42.65 -36.15 24.51
C ASP A 891 -41.57 -36.55 23.49
N CYS A 892 -40.54 -35.72 23.31
CA CYS A 892 -39.41 -36.05 22.42
C CYS A 892 -38.67 -37.31 22.87
N ILE A 893 -38.50 -37.49 24.19
CA ILE A 893 -37.81 -38.65 24.74
C ILE A 893 -38.66 -39.91 24.61
N THR A 894 -39.98 -39.81 24.73
CA THR A 894 -40.89 -40.93 24.45
C THR A 894 -40.73 -41.42 23.00
N THR A 895 -40.64 -40.49 22.05
CA THR A 895 -40.34 -40.82 20.64
C THR A 895 -38.97 -41.51 20.50
N PHE A 896 -37.96 -41.03 21.23
CA PHE A 896 -36.64 -41.64 21.26
C PHE A 896 -36.65 -43.08 21.79
N LEU A 897 -37.41 -43.36 22.86
CA LEU A 897 -37.54 -44.72 23.41
C LEU A 897 -38.13 -45.69 22.38
N ILE A 898 -39.15 -45.27 21.63
CA ILE A 898 -39.73 -46.07 20.53
C ILE A 898 -38.65 -46.42 19.50
N LYS A 899 -37.75 -45.48 19.18
CA LYS A 899 -36.63 -45.73 18.27
C LYS A 899 -35.58 -46.66 18.84
N LEU A 900 -35.34 -46.62 20.14
CA LEU A 900 -34.48 -47.61 20.79
C LEU A 900 -35.07 -49.02 20.66
N GLU A 901 -36.38 -49.19 20.88
CA GLU A 901 -37.06 -50.49 20.71
C GLU A 901 -36.99 -51.01 19.28
N GLU A 902 -37.15 -50.13 18.27
CA GLU A 902 -36.95 -50.48 16.86
C GLU A 902 -35.53 -50.99 16.61
N CYS A 903 -34.51 -50.28 17.09
CA CYS A 903 -33.11 -50.68 16.94
C CYS A 903 -32.80 -52.03 17.61
N MET A 904 -33.35 -52.26 18.81
CA MET A 904 -33.21 -53.53 19.53
C MET A 904 -33.80 -54.72 18.78
N LYS A 905 -34.90 -54.52 18.03
CA LYS A 905 -35.50 -55.57 17.18
C LYS A 905 -34.65 -55.88 15.95
N THR A 906 -33.89 -54.91 15.46
CA THR A 906 -33.10 -55.03 14.22
C THR A 906 -31.68 -55.55 14.41
N SER A 907 -31.07 -55.40 15.59
CA SER A 907 -29.70 -55.83 15.87
C SER A 907 -29.57 -56.40 17.29
N SER A 908 -29.21 -57.68 17.40
CA SER A 908 -28.90 -58.34 18.68
C SER A 908 -27.45 -58.12 19.15
N GLU A 909 -26.56 -57.70 18.25
CA GLU A 909 -25.12 -57.51 18.49
C GLU A 909 -24.78 -56.09 19.00
N GLY A 910 -25.78 -55.23 19.17
CA GLY A 910 -25.64 -53.85 19.63
C GLY A 910 -25.81 -52.80 18.52
N PHE A 911 -25.89 -51.52 18.91
CA PHE A 911 -26.07 -50.39 17.98
C PHE A 911 -25.39 -49.11 18.51
N ASP A 912 -25.09 -48.19 17.61
CA ASP A 912 -24.47 -46.89 17.93
C ASP A 912 -25.52 -45.89 18.43
N ILE A 913 -25.60 -45.73 19.76
CA ILE A 913 -26.57 -44.82 20.38
C ILE A 913 -26.22 -43.34 20.15
N TYR A 914 -24.95 -43.02 19.84
CA TYR A 914 -24.51 -41.64 19.66
C TYR A 914 -25.23 -40.96 18.48
N LYS A 915 -25.46 -41.69 17.39
CA LYS A 915 -26.25 -41.21 16.24
C LYS A 915 -27.70 -40.88 16.60
N LEU A 916 -28.30 -41.66 17.51
CA LEU A 916 -29.68 -41.41 17.95
C LEU A 916 -29.74 -40.20 18.90
N TYR A 917 -28.75 -40.04 19.78
CA TYR A 917 -28.65 -38.84 20.61
C TYR A 917 -28.50 -37.57 19.78
N LYS A 918 -27.69 -37.57 18.71
CA LYS A 918 -27.59 -36.43 17.78
C LYS A 918 -28.94 -36.04 17.17
N ARG A 919 -29.81 -37.01 16.85
CA ARG A 919 -31.16 -36.74 16.32
C ARG A 919 -32.10 -36.19 17.40
N LEU A 920 -32.04 -36.79 18.59
CA LEU A 920 -32.84 -36.38 19.75
C LEU A 920 -32.53 -34.93 20.16
N THR A 921 -31.25 -34.61 20.37
CA THR A 921 -30.84 -33.27 20.86
C THR A 921 -31.16 -32.18 19.84
N MET A 922 -31.07 -32.50 18.54
CA MET A 922 -31.52 -31.62 17.48
C MET A 922 -33.04 -31.37 17.55
N ASP A 923 -33.85 -32.43 17.65
CA ASP A 923 -35.31 -32.29 17.75
C ASP A 923 -35.73 -31.51 19.02
N LEU A 924 -35.03 -31.72 20.13
CA LEU A 924 -35.25 -31.02 21.40
C LEU A 924 -34.95 -29.52 21.32
N ILE A 925 -33.81 -29.11 20.75
CA ILE A 925 -33.48 -27.68 20.64
C ILE A 925 -34.49 -26.95 19.73
N TRP A 926 -34.92 -27.59 18.65
CA TRP A 926 -35.92 -27.02 17.73
C TRP A 926 -37.31 -26.86 18.38
N ARG A 927 -37.78 -27.88 19.10
CA ARG A 927 -39.10 -27.83 19.73
C ARG A 927 -39.12 -26.94 20.98
N CYS A 928 -38.09 -26.99 21.82
CA CYS A 928 -38.08 -26.28 23.10
C CYS A 928 -37.60 -24.83 22.99
N CYS A 929 -36.56 -24.56 22.19
CA CYS A 929 -36.04 -23.19 22.07
C CYS A 929 -36.71 -22.42 20.94
N PHE A 930 -37.09 -23.08 19.85
CA PHE A 930 -37.60 -22.42 18.66
C PHE A 930 -39.11 -22.57 18.43
N GLY A 931 -39.80 -23.37 19.25
CA GLY A 931 -41.26 -23.56 19.17
C GLY A 931 -41.71 -24.27 17.89
N ILE A 932 -40.79 -24.92 17.16
CA ILE A 932 -41.07 -25.54 15.87
C ILE A 932 -41.15 -27.04 16.06
N LYS A 933 -42.33 -27.62 15.79
CA LYS A 933 -42.49 -29.08 15.75
C LYS A 933 -41.73 -29.63 14.55
N THR A 934 -40.66 -30.35 14.83
CA THR A 934 -39.82 -31.06 13.86
C THR A 934 -39.94 -32.57 14.05
N ASP A 935 -39.55 -33.35 13.05
CA ASP A 935 -39.58 -34.83 13.13
C ASP A 935 -38.19 -35.42 12.80
N MET A 936 -37.14 -34.80 13.32
CA MET A 936 -35.75 -35.13 12.97
C MET A 936 -35.30 -36.49 13.50
N GLN A 937 -36.04 -37.05 14.46
CA GLN A 937 -35.80 -38.41 14.96
C GLN A 937 -36.23 -39.47 13.93
N ASN A 938 -37.28 -39.21 13.14
CA ASN A 938 -37.77 -40.08 12.08
C ASN A 938 -37.19 -39.77 10.69
N ASP A 939 -36.62 -38.58 10.49
CA ASP A 939 -36.01 -38.13 9.23
C ASP A 939 -34.49 -37.97 9.33
N PRO A 940 -33.70 -39.04 9.07
CA PRO A 940 -32.24 -38.98 9.04
C PRO A 940 -31.67 -38.06 7.96
N ASN A 941 -32.45 -37.74 6.92
CA ASN A 941 -32.02 -36.92 5.78
C ASN A 941 -32.38 -35.44 5.96
N ASN A 942 -32.84 -35.06 7.15
CA ASN A 942 -33.19 -33.68 7.44
C ASN A 942 -32.01 -32.74 7.11
N PRO A 943 -32.22 -31.70 6.30
CA PRO A 943 -31.13 -30.87 5.81
C PRO A 943 -30.42 -30.11 6.94
N TYR A 944 -31.13 -29.72 8.00
CA TYR A 944 -30.50 -29.04 9.15
C TYR A 944 -29.63 -30.01 9.96
N LEU A 945 -30.08 -31.25 10.14
CA LEU A 945 -29.32 -32.29 10.81
C LEU A 945 -28.02 -32.60 10.05
N LYS A 946 -28.13 -32.83 8.73
CA LYS A 946 -26.99 -33.12 7.87
C LYS A 946 -25.99 -31.96 7.82
N ARG A 947 -26.46 -30.73 7.67
CA ARG A 947 -25.60 -29.54 7.65
C ARG A 947 -24.91 -29.31 9.00
N SER A 948 -25.60 -29.56 10.11
CA SER A 948 -25.00 -29.48 11.45
C SER A 948 -23.93 -30.55 11.65
N GLN A 949 -24.10 -31.75 11.08
CA GLN A 949 -23.06 -32.78 11.05
C GLN A 949 -21.83 -32.33 10.26
N GLU A 950 -22.03 -31.74 9.08
CA GLU A 950 -20.95 -31.25 8.22
C GLU A 950 -20.15 -30.11 8.88
N VAL A 951 -20.78 -29.25 9.70
CA VAL A 951 -20.08 -28.22 10.50
C VAL A 951 -19.01 -28.84 11.42
N PHE A 952 -19.28 -30.02 11.98
CA PHE A 952 -18.37 -30.74 12.88
C PHE A 952 -17.53 -31.83 12.17
N ALA A 953 -17.80 -32.13 10.89
CA ALA A 953 -17.00 -33.02 10.05
C ALA A 953 -15.77 -32.26 9.51
N ARG A 954 -14.62 -32.93 9.39
CA ARG A 954 -13.28 -32.34 9.12
C ARG A 954 -13.07 -31.72 7.71
N GLU A 955 -14.11 -31.25 7.02
CA GLU A 955 -14.07 -30.92 5.59
C GLU A 955 -14.16 -29.41 5.28
N ASN A 956 -13.61 -28.54 6.12
CA ASN A 956 -13.66 -27.10 5.88
C ASN A 956 -12.45 -26.56 5.10
N CYS A 957 -12.72 -25.91 3.96
CA CYS A 957 -11.78 -25.16 3.12
C CYS A 957 -11.06 -23.99 3.85
N ALA A 958 -11.40 -23.71 5.11
CA ALA A 958 -10.80 -22.65 5.94
C ALA A 958 -9.52 -23.07 6.68
N TYR A 959 -9.09 -24.34 6.58
CA TYR A 959 -7.92 -24.86 7.31
C TYR A 959 -6.63 -24.10 6.96
N LEU A 960 -6.39 -23.83 5.67
CA LEU A 960 -5.21 -23.10 5.22
C LEU A 960 -5.21 -21.65 5.73
N ALA A 961 -6.34 -20.95 5.64
CA ALA A 961 -6.45 -19.57 6.12
C ALA A 961 -6.28 -19.47 7.65
N THR A 962 -6.81 -20.46 8.39
CA THR A 962 -6.62 -20.56 9.84
C THR A 962 -5.15 -20.82 10.19
N LEU A 963 -4.49 -21.73 9.47
CA LEU A 963 -3.06 -22.01 9.65
C LEU A 963 -2.21 -20.77 9.38
N LEU A 964 -2.46 -20.07 8.27
CA LEU A 964 -1.74 -18.84 7.92
C LEU A 964 -1.94 -17.72 8.96
N GLY A 965 -3.14 -17.58 9.50
CA GLY A 965 -3.42 -16.64 10.59
C GLY A 965 -2.74 -17.00 11.92
N ILE A 966 -2.38 -18.26 12.15
CA ILE A 966 -1.57 -18.69 13.30
C ILE A 966 -0.09 -18.42 13.06
N LEU A 967 0.41 -18.69 11.85
CA LEU A 967 1.83 -18.54 11.53
C LEU A 967 2.26 -17.07 11.48
N ILE A 968 1.42 -16.19 10.91
CA ILE A 968 1.71 -14.76 10.74
C ILE A 968 0.49 -13.92 11.19
N PRO A 969 0.29 -13.78 12.52
CA PRO A 969 -0.82 -13.01 13.09
C PRO A 969 -0.86 -11.54 12.68
N GLU A 970 0.26 -10.88 12.38
CA GLU A 970 0.29 -9.49 11.93
C GLU A 970 -0.46 -9.27 10.60
N LEU A 971 -0.57 -10.32 9.78
CA LEU A 971 -1.30 -10.31 8.51
C LEU A 971 -2.72 -10.84 8.64
N GLN A 972 -3.18 -11.19 9.85
CA GLN A 972 -4.54 -11.63 10.11
C GLN A 972 -5.60 -10.74 9.44
N PRO A 973 -5.51 -9.40 9.45
CA PRO A 973 -6.47 -8.54 8.75
C PRO A 973 -6.53 -8.78 7.24
N ILE A 974 -5.39 -9.08 6.61
CA ILE A 974 -5.27 -9.37 5.19
C ILE A 974 -5.84 -10.74 4.90
N TRP A 975 -5.45 -11.77 5.67
CA TRP A 975 -5.99 -13.12 5.52
C TRP A 975 -7.51 -13.15 5.64
N LEU A 976 -8.03 -12.42 6.61
CA LEU A 976 -9.46 -12.27 6.83
C LEU A 976 -10.13 -11.55 5.65
N THR A 977 -9.55 -10.46 5.14
CA THR A 977 -10.09 -9.72 3.99
C THR A 977 -10.07 -10.58 2.73
N SER A 978 -9.00 -11.32 2.49
CA SER A 978 -8.88 -12.27 1.37
C SER A 978 -9.87 -13.42 1.51
N HIS A 979 -10.05 -13.95 2.72
CA HIS A 979 -11.06 -14.98 2.98
C HIS A 979 -12.48 -14.45 2.72
N CYS A 980 -12.80 -13.25 3.22
CA CYS A 980 -14.08 -12.57 2.97
C CYS A 980 -14.28 -12.26 1.47
N TRP A 981 -13.24 -11.81 0.76
CA TRP A 981 -13.29 -11.49 -0.67
C TRP A 981 -13.44 -12.75 -1.53
N ILE A 982 -12.73 -13.83 -1.22
CA ILE A 982 -12.91 -15.14 -1.85
C ILE A 982 -14.35 -15.63 -1.62
N ASN A 983 -14.86 -15.51 -0.39
CA ASN A 983 -16.25 -15.88 -0.08
C ASN A 983 -17.27 -14.96 -0.77
N TYR A 984 -16.96 -13.67 -0.96
CA TYR A 984 -17.77 -12.70 -1.69
C TYR A 984 -17.78 -12.97 -3.20
N ILE A 985 -16.62 -13.27 -3.80
CA ILE A 985 -16.51 -13.67 -5.20
C ILE A 985 -17.23 -14.99 -5.42
N ARG A 986 -17.04 -15.96 -4.54
CA ARG A 986 -17.85 -17.19 -4.53
C ARG A 986 -19.33 -16.81 -4.47
N ALA A 987 -19.75 -15.92 -3.56
CA ALA A 987 -21.13 -15.44 -3.43
C ALA A 987 -21.68 -14.68 -4.65
N ARG A 988 -20.82 -14.05 -5.45
CA ARG A 988 -21.21 -13.29 -6.65
C ARG A 988 -21.23 -14.15 -7.90
N LEU A 989 -20.25 -15.05 -8.06
CA LEU A 989 -20.26 -16.13 -9.06
C LEU A 989 -21.47 -17.07 -8.83
N ARG A 990 -21.86 -17.31 -7.56
CA ARG A 990 -23.09 -17.99 -7.11
C ARG A 990 -24.40 -17.40 -7.67
N ARG A 991 -24.43 -16.12 -8.08
CA ARG A 991 -25.65 -15.45 -8.63
C ARG A 991 -25.68 -15.35 -10.16
N LEU A 992 -24.55 -15.60 -10.83
CA LEU A 992 -24.40 -15.34 -12.27
C LEU A 992 -24.37 -16.61 -13.13
N LEU A 993 -24.21 -17.80 -12.54
CA LEU A 993 -24.13 -19.07 -13.27
C LEU A 993 -25.31 -20.01 -12.95
N PRO A 994 -25.87 -20.73 -13.95
CA PRO A 994 -26.97 -21.71 -13.75
C PRO A 994 -26.59 -22.91 -12.87
N MET A 995 -25.31 -23.19 -12.66
CA MET A 995 -24.81 -24.19 -11.68
C MET A 995 -24.62 -23.60 -10.26
N GLY A 996 -24.98 -22.34 -10.02
CA GLY A 996 -24.77 -21.64 -8.75
C GLY A 996 -25.53 -22.25 -7.56
N GLU A 997 -26.65 -22.94 -7.81
CA GLU A 997 -27.41 -23.66 -6.77
C GLU A 997 -26.60 -24.80 -6.13
N LYS A 998 -25.75 -25.50 -6.90
CA LYS A 998 -24.85 -26.55 -6.37
C LYS A 998 -23.72 -26.01 -5.47
N LEU A 999 -23.37 -24.72 -5.58
CA LEU A 999 -22.28 -24.10 -4.81
C LEU A 999 -22.76 -23.47 -3.49
N ILE A 1000 -24.07 -23.26 -3.32
CA ILE A 1000 -24.71 -22.94 -2.02
C ILE A 1000 -24.72 -24.20 -1.14
N GLU A 1001 -24.62 -25.38 -1.73
CA GLU A 1001 -24.59 -26.67 -1.04
C GLU A 1001 -23.23 -27.04 -0.42
N ASP A 1002 -22.16 -26.24 -0.53
CA ASP A 1002 -20.81 -26.65 -0.10
C ASP A 1002 -20.28 -26.00 1.21
N ASP A 1003 -20.86 -24.91 1.74
CA ASP A 1003 -20.50 -24.35 3.07
C ASP A 1003 -21.65 -24.53 4.08
N PRO A 1004 -21.53 -25.51 5.00
CA PRO A 1004 -22.56 -25.81 5.98
C PRO A 1004 -22.90 -24.64 6.92
N ASN A 1005 -21.92 -23.79 7.27
CA ASN A 1005 -22.11 -22.71 8.24
C ASN A 1005 -22.96 -21.56 7.66
N GLU A 1006 -22.64 -21.13 6.44
CA GLU A 1006 -23.37 -20.06 5.77
C GLU A 1006 -24.76 -20.52 5.32
N TRP A 1007 -24.88 -21.78 4.86
CA TRP A 1007 -26.19 -22.36 4.53
C TRP A 1007 -27.14 -22.30 5.72
N ILE A 1008 -26.70 -22.69 6.92
CA ILE A 1008 -27.56 -22.63 8.10
C ILE A 1008 -27.96 -21.18 8.41
N LYS A 1009 -27.01 -20.24 8.44
CA LYS A 1009 -27.26 -18.83 8.78
C LYS A 1009 -28.26 -18.16 7.84
N ASP A 1010 -28.18 -18.46 6.54
CA ASP A 1010 -29.07 -17.90 5.52
C ASP A 1010 -30.49 -18.48 5.64
N ASN A 1011 -30.60 -19.76 5.96
CA ASN A 1011 -31.89 -20.46 6.08
C ASN A 1011 -32.61 -20.21 7.42
N VAL A 1012 -31.90 -19.72 8.45
CA VAL A 1012 -32.52 -19.31 9.74
C VAL A 1012 -33.60 -18.22 9.55
N GLY A 1013 -33.46 -17.37 8.54
CA GLY A 1013 -34.42 -16.28 8.25
C GLY A 1013 -35.83 -16.74 7.93
N TYR A 1014 -36.00 -17.95 7.39
CA TYR A 1014 -37.31 -18.56 7.14
C TYR A 1014 -38.07 -18.83 8.45
N PHE A 1015 -37.38 -19.29 9.49
CA PHE A 1015 -37.99 -19.59 10.78
C PHE A 1015 -38.33 -18.35 11.58
N ILE A 1016 -37.52 -17.30 11.48
CA ILE A 1016 -37.86 -15.98 12.02
C ILE A 1016 -39.20 -15.51 11.45
N LYS A 1017 -39.39 -15.60 10.13
CA LYS A 1017 -40.67 -15.27 9.49
C LYS A 1017 -41.82 -16.16 9.95
N LYS A 1018 -41.60 -17.48 10.05
CA LYS A 1018 -42.62 -18.44 10.50
C LYS A 1018 -43.04 -18.18 11.97
N ALA A 1019 -42.08 -17.88 12.84
CA ALA A 1019 -42.32 -17.51 14.23
C ALA A 1019 -43.07 -16.17 14.35
N GLN A 1020 -42.70 -15.16 13.55
CA GLN A 1020 -43.39 -13.86 13.48
C GLN A 1020 -44.86 -13.99 13.00
N ILE A 1021 -45.12 -14.83 12.00
CA ILE A 1021 -46.49 -15.10 11.49
C ILE A 1021 -47.36 -15.76 12.58
N HIS A 1022 -46.80 -16.72 13.33
CA HIS A 1022 -47.50 -17.33 14.47
C HIS A 1022 -47.79 -16.33 15.59
N GLN A 1023 -46.92 -15.35 15.81
CA GLN A 1023 -47.10 -14.28 16.81
C GLN A 1023 -48.25 -13.33 16.41
N ASN A 1024 -48.29 -12.88 15.15
CA ASN A 1024 -49.31 -11.97 14.63
C ASN A 1024 -50.72 -12.59 14.57
N ASN A 1025 -50.85 -13.86 14.18
CA ASN A 1025 -52.16 -14.53 14.13
C ASN A 1025 -52.79 -14.73 15.51
N ASN A 1026 -51.98 -14.83 16.56
CA ASN A 1026 -52.43 -15.07 17.94
C ASN A 1026 -52.79 -13.79 18.73
N ASN A 1027 -52.43 -12.60 18.23
CA ASN A 1027 -52.87 -11.32 18.80
C ASN A 1027 -54.29 -10.94 18.34
N ASN A 1028 -54.79 -11.53 17.25
CA ASN A 1028 -56.13 -11.25 16.71
C ASN A 1028 -57.25 -12.16 17.28
N ASN A 1029 -56.92 -13.29 17.91
CA ASN A 1029 -57.90 -14.23 18.49
C ASN A 1029 -57.73 -14.33 20.00
N ASN A 1030 -58.57 -13.60 20.75
CA ASN A 1030 -58.52 -13.53 22.22
C ASN A 1030 -59.48 -14.50 22.95
N ASN A 1031 -59.92 -15.60 22.33
CA ASN A 1031 -60.88 -16.53 22.94
C ASN A 1031 -60.55 -18.01 22.67
N ASP A 1032 -59.42 -18.52 23.19
CA ASP A 1032 -59.26 -19.98 23.34
C ASP A 1032 -58.45 -20.32 24.58
N TYR A 1033 -59.11 -20.97 25.55
CA TYR A 1033 -58.57 -21.26 26.89
C TYR A 1033 -57.55 -22.42 26.91
N ASN A 1034 -57.28 -23.09 25.78
CA ASN A 1034 -56.38 -24.27 25.72
C ASN A 1034 -55.07 -24.07 24.93
N THR A 1035 -54.78 -22.89 24.37
CA THR A 1035 -53.52 -22.60 23.63
C THR A 1035 -52.53 -21.74 24.42
N ASN A 1036 -52.83 -21.43 25.69
CA ASN A 1036 -51.97 -20.59 26.55
C ASN A 1036 -50.70 -21.28 27.09
N ILE A 1037 -50.49 -22.58 26.81
CA ILE A 1037 -49.27 -23.29 27.21
C ILE A 1037 -48.07 -22.89 26.31
N THR A 1038 -48.33 -22.53 25.05
CA THR A 1038 -47.29 -22.20 24.05
C THR A 1038 -46.96 -20.71 23.94
N LYS A 1039 -47.79 -19.80 24.48
CA LYS A 1039 -47.63 -18.34 24.28
C LYS A 1039 -46.44 -17.70 25.02
N SER A 1040 -45.64 -18.43 25.81
CA SER A 1040 -44.65 -17.77 26.68
C SER A 1040 -43.41 -18.59 27.08
N ALA A 1041 -42.80 -19.39 26.21
CA ALA A 1041 -41.56 -20.09 26.58
C ALA A 1041 -40.46 -20.21 25.51
N ASP A 1042 -40.59 -19.61 24.32
CA ASP A 1042 -39.61 -19.85 23.26
C ASP A 1042 -38.48 -18.81 23.29
N LEU A 1043 -37.25 -19.29 23.18
CA LEU A 1043 -36.03 -18.47 23.05
C LEU A 1043 -36.16 -17.48 21.89
N ILE A 1044 -36.76 -17.90 20.78
CA ILE A 1044 -37.03 -17.03 19.61
C ILE A 1044 -37.98 -15.90 19.97
N HIS A 1045 -39.07 -16.16 20.71
CA HIS A 1045 -40.02 -15.10 21.09
C HIS A 1045 -39.39 -14.06 22.02
N ILE A 1046 -38.60 -14.49 23.01
CA ILE A 1046 -37.87 -13.56 23.90
C ILE A 1046 -36.89 -12.69 23.10
N MET A 1047 -36.21 -13.29 22.11
CA MET A 1047 -35.28 -12.56 21.27
C MET A 1047 -35.99 -11.66 20.25
N LEU A 1048 -37.19 -12.02 19.78
CA LEU A 1048 -38.05 -11.21 18.90
C LEU A 1048 -38.66 -10.02 19.64
N ASP A 1049 -39.18 -10.21 20.85
CA ASP A 1049 -39.72 -9.13 21.70
C ASP A 1049 -38.64 -8.08 22.01
N ALA A 1050 -37.38 -8.53 22.16
CA ALA A 1050 -36.21 -7.66 22.30
C ALA A 1050 -35.84 -6.91 21.00
N THR A 1051 -36.33 -7.33 19.83
CA THR A 1051 -36.12 -6.62 18.55
C THR A 1051 -37.21 -5.58 18.25
N GLU A 1052 -38.46 -5.82 18.65
CA GLU A 1052 -39.62 -4.96 18.29
C GLU A 1052 -39.73 -3.64 19.07
N LYS A 1053 -39.22 -3.56 20.29
CA LYS A 1053 -39.22 -2.33 21.11
C LYS A 1053 -38.49 -1.13 20.45
N SER A 1054 -37.79 -1.35 19.35
CA SER A 1054 -37.13 -0.33 18.52
C SER A 1054 -38.08 0.50 17.63
N SER A 1055 -39.36 0.10 17.49
CA SER A 1055 -40.27 0.70 16.50
C SER A 1055 -41.17 1.83 17.03
N ILE A 1056 -41.18 2.11 18.34
CA ILE A 1056 -42.17 3.05 18.93
C ILE A 1056 -41.60 4.39 19.45
N ASP A 1057 -40.32 4.54 19.83
CA ASP A 1057 -39.86 5.83 20.38
C ASP A 1057 -38.48 6.27 19.87
N ASN A 1058 -38.48 7.34 19.06
CA ASN A 1058 -37.31 8.16 18.75
C ASN A 1058 -37.20 9.29 19.78
N LYS A 1059 -36.26 9.20 20.74
CA LYS A 1059 -35.62 10.35 21.43
C LYS A 1059 -34.39 9.92 22.26
N GLN A 1060 -33.50 10.88 22.48
CA GLN A 1060 -32.10 10.76 22.91
C GLN A 1060 -31.79 10.04 24.24
N HIS A 1061 -30.59 9.42 24.25
CA HIS A 1061 -29.65 9.06 25.34
C HIS A 1061 -30.14 8.20 26.54
N ASP A 1062 -29.54 7.00 26.70
CA ASP A 1062 -28.61 6.61 27.77
C ASP A 1062 -28.50 5.06 27.85
N HIS A 1063 -27.42 4.53 28.43
CA HIS A 1063 -27.11 3.11 28.54
C HIS A 1063 -28.20 2.31 29.29
N THR A 1064 -29.21 1.71 28.63
CA THR A 1064 -29.99 0.59 29.22
C THR A 1064 -30.98 -0.15 28.30
N GLU A 1065 -31.05 0.13 26.99
CA GLU A 1065 -32.02 -0.57 26.15
C GLU A 1065 -31.58 -2.00 25.79
N ARG A 1066 -32.32 -2.99 26.30
CA ARG A 1066 -32.15 -4.42 26.05
C ARG A 1066 -32.64 -4.84 24.65
N ILE A 1067 -32.07 -4.24 23.59
CA ILE A 1067 -32.49 -4.48 22.20
C ILE A 1067 -31.51 -5.41 21.49
N LEU A 1068 -31.96 -6.31 20.59
CA LEU A 1068 -31.11 -7.09 19.68
C LEU A 1068 -31.29 -6.62 18.23
N SER A 1069 -30.22 -6.62 17.42
CA SER A 1069 -30.37 -6.42 15.97
C SER A 1069 -30.84 -7.70 15.27
N LEU A 1070 -31.46 -7.58 14.08
CA LEU A 1070 -31.86 -8.74 13.27
C LEU A 1070 -30.69 -9.67 12.93
N ASN A 1071 -29.50 -9.11 12.74
CA ASN A 1071 -28.30 -9.91 12.49
C ASN A 1071 -27.84 -10.65 13.74
N GLU A 1072 -27.83 -9.98 14.91
CA GLU A 1072 -27.54 -10.62 16.20
C GLU A 1072 -28.56 -11.74 16.52
N LEU A 1073 -29.85 -11.55 16.18
CA LEU A 1073 -30.89 -12.58 16.31
C LEU A 1073 -30.54 -13.83 15.48
N LYS A 1074 -30.28 -13.67 14.18
CA LYS A 1074 -29.91 -14.78 13.28
C LYS A 1074 -28.66 -15.52 13.76
N GLN A 1075 -27.61 -14.80 14.13
CA GLN A 1075 -26.35 -15.40 14.59
C GLN A 1075 -26.52 -16.14 15.92
N ASN A 1076 -27.34 -15.64 16.84
CA ASN A 1076 -27.61 -16.34 18.09
C ASN A 1076 -28.45 -17.61 17.88
N ILE A 1077 -29.44 -17.61 16.98
CA ILE A 1077 -30.21 -18.83 16.64
C ILE A 1077 -29.27 -19.91 16.07
N TYR A 1078 -28.36 -19.53 15.15
CA TYR A 1078 -27.31 -20.42 14.65
C TYR A 1078 -26.46 -21.00 15.79
N LEU A 1079 -26.00 -20.15 16.71
CA LEU A 1079 -25.20 -20.57 17.87
C LEU A 1079 -25.93 -21.61 18.73
N PHE A 1080 -27.21 -21.37 19.08
CA PHE A 1080 -27.97 -22.28 19.95
C PHE A 1080 -28.23 -23.64 19.29
N MET A 1081 -28.46 -23.64 17.98
CA MET A 1081 -28.67 -24.88 17.23
C MET A 1081 -27.40 -25.74 17.21
N VAL A 1082 -26.26 -25.16 16.82
CA VAL A 1082 -24.98 -25.88 16.72
C VAL A 1082 -24.45 -26.30 18.11
N ALA A 1083 -24.60 -25.44 19.12
CA ALA A 1083 -24.17 -25.74 20.48
C ALA A 1083 -25.03 -26.83 21.14
N GLY A 1084 -26.35 -26.78 21.00
CA GLY A 1084 -27.26 -27.78 21.58
C GLY A 1084 -27.17 -29.15 20.89
N TYR A 1085 -26.87 -29.16 19.59
CA TYR A 1085 -26.72 -30.38 18.80
C TYR A 1085 -25.56 -31.28 19.27
N GLU A 1086 -24.31 -30.80 19.19
CA GLU A 1086 -23.13 -31.66 19.40
C GLU A 1086 -22.78 -31.86 20.88
N THR A 1087 -22.93 -30.82 21.72
CA THR A 1087 -22.43 -30.89 23.11
C THR A 1087 -23.31 -31.78 24.00
N THR A 1088 -24.63 -31.67 23.93
CA THR A 1088 -25.52 -32.49 24.76
C THR A 1088 -25.56 -33.94 24.30
N SER A 1089 -25.54 -34.19 22.97
CA SER A 1089 -25.45 -35.55 22.44
C SER A 1089 -24.16 -36.26 22.84
N THR A 1090 -23.03 -35.53 22.85
CA THR A 1090 -21.74 -36.04 23.33
C THR A 1090 -21.77 -36.36 24.83
N ALA A 1091 -22.37 -35.48 25.65
CA ALA A 1091 -22.54 -35.73 27.08
C ALA A 1091 -23.35 -36.99 27.36
N LEU A 1092 -24.49 -37.15 26.67
CA LEU A 1092 -25.32 -38.36 26.74
C LEU A 1092 -24.53 -39.62 26.36
N ALA A 1093 -23.75 -39.54 25.27
CA ALA A 1093 -22.91 -40.65 24.82
C ALA A 1093 -21.87 -41.07 25.87
N TYR A 1094 -21.20 -40.11 26.52
CA TYR A 1094 -20.27 -40.40 27.62
C TYR A 1094 -20.95 -40.99 28.84
N VAL A 1095 -22.10 -40.45 29.26
CA VAL A 1095 -22.85 -40.98 30.40
C VAL A 1095 -23.29 -42.41 30.12
N THR A 1096 -23.82 -42.69 28.93
CA THR A 1096 -24.23 -44.04 28.53
C THR A 1096 -23.06 -45.02 28.44
N HIS A 1097 -21.90 -44.58 27.93
CA HIS A 1097 -20.69 -45.41 27.93
C HIS A 1097 -20.25 -45.78 29.35
N ILE A 1098 -20.30 -44.83 30.30
CA ILE A 1098 -19.97 -45.12 31.70
C ILE A 1098 -20.99 -46.08 32.32
N LEU A 1099 -22.28 -45.92 32.03
CA LEU A 1099 -23.31 -46.87 32.47
C LEU A 1099 -23.01 -48.28 31.96
N ALA A 1100 -22.66 -48.43 30.68
CA ALA A 1100 -22.33 -49.71 30.07
C ALA A 1100 -21.08 -50.38 30.68
N THR A 1101 -20.07 -49.60 31.04
CA THR A 1101 -18.76 -50.11 31.51
C THR A 1101 -18.66 -50.24 33.04
N HIS A 1102 -19.57 -49.60 33.80
CA HIS A 1102 -19.57 -49.60 35.27
C HIS A 1102 -20.92 -50.11 35.81
N LEU A 1103 -21.20 -51.40 35.60
CA LEU A 1103 -22.51 -52.00 35.93
C LEU A 1103 -22.90 -51.90 37.41
N ASP A 1104 -21.93 -51.93 38.33
CA ASP A 1104 -22.20 -51.78 39.77
C ASP A 1104 -22.70 -50.37 40.11
N GLU A 1105 -22.11 -49.35 39.49
CA GLU A 1105 -22.54 -47.95 39.62
C GLU A 1105 -23.88 -47.70 38.91
N GLN A 1106 -24.11 -48.38 37.77
CA GLN A 1106 -25.40 -48.35 37.08
C GLN A 1106 -26.52 -48.92 37.97
N LYS A 1107 -26.32 -50.09 38.59
CA LYS A 1107 -27.31 -50.69 39.51
C LYS A 1107 -27.62 -49.79 40.69
N LYS A 1108 -26.59 -49.16 41.27
CA LYS A 1108 -26.75 -48.19 42.35
C LYS A 1108 -27.55 -46.96 41.92
N LEU A 1109 -27.30 -46.45 40.71
CA LEU A 1109 -28.08 -45.35 40.14
C LEU A 1109 -29.52 -45.76 39.81
N GLN A 1110 -29.75 -46.97 39.28
CA GLN A 1110 -31.09 -47.53 39.03
C GLN A 1110 -31.89 -47.61 40.34
N ASN A 1111 -31.35 -48.26 41.37
CA ASN A 1111 -31.98 -48.35 42.70
C ASN A 1111 -32.27 -46.97 43.29
N TYR A 1112 -31.34 -46.02 43.12
CA TYR A 1112 -31.53 -44.65 43.57
C TYR A 1112 -32.68 -43.97 42.82
N ILE A 1113 -32.74 -44.07 41.49
CA ILE A 1113 -33.83 -43.49 40.67
C ILE A 1113 -35.18 -44.11 41.05
N ASP A 1114 -35.25 -45.43 41.19
CA ASP A 1114 -36.50 -46.13 41.53
C ASP A 1114 -37.02 -45.72 42.92
N SER A 1115 -36.13 -45.36 43.87
CA SER A 1115 -36.54 -44.87 45.20
C SER A 1115 -37.31 -43.53 45.19
N PHE A 1116 -37.20 -42.75 44.11
CA PHE A 1116 -37.96 -41.50 43.92
C PHE A 1116 -39.24 -41.71 43.12
N LEU A 1117 -39.43 -42.89 42.50
CA LEU A 1117 -40.45 -43.15 41.50
C LEU A 1117 -41.31 -44.35 41.94
N ASN A 1118 -42.26 -44.12 42.86
CA ASN A 1118 -43.31 -45.10 43.17
C ASN A 1118 -44.26 -45.25 41.97
N VAL A 1119 -44.97 -46.38 41.88
CA VAL A 1119 -45.81 -46.84 40.75
C VAL A 1119 -46.79 -45.78 40.19
N ASP A 1120 -47.21 -44.78 40.98
CA ASP A 1120 -48.15 -43.71 40.58
C ASP A 1120 -47.54 -42.28 40.50
N SER A 1121 -46.22 -42.12 40.62
CA SER A 1121 -45.59 -40.79 40.63
C SER A 1121 -45.28 -40.25 39.23
N ILE A 1122 -45.89 -39.12 38.87
CA ILE A 1122 -45.62 -38.42 37.60
C ILE A 1122 -44.24 -37.75 37.73
N LEU A 1123 -43.32 -38.09 36.82
CA LEU A 1123 -42.01 -37.44 36.74
C LEU A 1123 -42.20 -35.95 36.45
N ASP A 1124 -41.71 -35.08 37.33
CA ASP A 1124 -41.72 -33.63 37.13
C ASP A 1124 -40.33 -33.01 37.28
N TYR A 1125 -40.19 -31.75 36.87
CA TYR A 1125 -38.92 -31.03 36.92
C TYR A 1125 -38.38 -30.82 38.35
N ASP A 1126 -39.23 -30.76 39.37
CA ASP A 1126 -38.79 -30.54 40.76
C ASP A 1126 -38.21 -31.82 41.37
N ILE A 1127 -38.79 -32.98 41.06
CA ILE A 1127 -38.29 -34.29 41.48
C ILE A 1127 -36.90 -34.55 40.89
N ILE A 1128 -36.70 -34.28 39.60
CA ILE A 1128 -35.41 -34.50 38.93
C ILE A 1128 -34.28 -33.66 39.55
N ASN A 1129 -34.59 -32.42 39.95
CA ASN A 1129 -33.59 -31.55 40.57
C ASN A 1129 -33.22 -31.98 42.01
N LYS A 1130 -34.02 -32.83 42.66
CA LYS A 1130 -33.72 -33.40 43.98
C LYS A 1130 -32.84 -34.67 43.90
N MET A 1131 -32.63 -35.23 42.70
CA MET A 1131 -31.81 -36.43 42.50
C MET A 1131 -30.31 -36.09 42.54
N GLU A 1132 -29.76 -35.92 43.73
CA GLU A 1132 -28.35 -35.51 43.94
C GLU A 1132 -27.35 -36.54 43.40
N TYR A 1133 -27.61 -37.84 43.58
CA TYR A 1133 -26.70 -38.88 43.10
C TYR A 1133 -26.58 -38.90 41.57
N LEU A 1134 -27.68 -38.67 40.86
CA LEU A 1134 -27.68 -38.54 39.40
C LEU A 1134 -26.89 -37.31 38.94
N ASP A 1135 -26.99 -36.19 39.69
CA ASP A 1135 -26.17 -35.01 39.44
C ASP A 1135 -24.68 -35.30 39.60
N TRP A 1136 -24.30 -35.99 40.68
CA TRP A 1136 -22.93 -36.41 40.94
C TRP A 1136 -22.39 -37.34 39.86
N PHE A 1137 -23.21 -38.30 39.41
CA PHE A 1137 -22.85 -39.22 38.33
C PHE A 1137 -22.52 -38.47 37.05
N ILE A 1138 -23.42 -37.59 36.59
CA ILE A 1138 -23.22 -36.80 35.36
C ILE A 1138 -22.00 -35.88 35.50
N ARG A 1139 -21.83 -35.23 36.66
CA ARG A 1139 -20.71 -34.31 36.88
C ARG A 1139 -19.36 -35.04 36.92
N GLU A 1140 -19.32 -36.26 37.45
CA GLU A 1140 -18.12 -37.11 37.42
C GLU A 1140 -17.80 -37.58 36.00
N THR A 1141 -18.82 -37.97 35.23
CA THR A 1141 -18.63 -38.30 33.81
C THR A 1141 -18.02 -37.11 33.06
N LEU A 1142 -18.56 -35.91 33.22
CA LEU A 1142 -18.06 -34.70 32.56
C LEU A 1142 -16.75 -34.17 33.14
N ARG A 1143 -16.37 -34.60 34.36
CA ARG A 1143 -15.02 -34.37 34.90
C ARG A 1143 -14.00 -35.19 34.11
N MET A 1144 -14.28 -36.48 33.92
CA MET A 1144 -13.40 -37.42 33.21
C MET A 1144 -13.39 -37.20 31.69
N TYR A 1145 -14.55 -36.86 31.12
CA TYR A 1145 -14.73 -36.63 29.68
C TYR A 1145 -15.21 -35.19 29.42
N PRO A 1146 -14.31 -34.18 29.58
CA PRO A 1146 -14.65 -32.81 29.28
C PRO A 1146 -14.86 -32.59 27.77
N ILE A 1147 -15.95 -31.90 27.41
CA ILE A 1147 -16.37 -31.78 26.00
C ILE A 1147 -15.71 -30.58 25.30
N THR A 1148 -15.56 -29.43 25.97
CA THR A 1148 -15.14 -28.17 25.33
C THR A 1148 -13.94 -27.48 26.01
N PRO A 1149 -12.79 -28.18 26.19
CA PRO A 1149 -11.66 -27.64 26.96
C PRO A 1149 -11.03 -26.38 26.35
N ILE A 1150 -11.02 -26.22 25.03
CA ILE A 1150 -10.34 -25.12 24.32
C ILE A 1150 -11.19 -23.83 24.27
N ILE A 1151 -12.50 -23.95 24.48
CA ILE A 1151 -13.47 -22.86 24.27
C ILE A 1151 -13.46 -21.82 25.42
N ILE A 1152 -13.03 -22.21 26.62
CA ILE A 1152 -13.13 -21.38 27.83
C ILE A 1152 -11.96 -20.40 28.03
N ASN A 1153 -11.03 -20.35 27.09
CA ASN A 1153 -9.82 -19.53 27.12
C ASN A 1153 -10.12 -18.02 27.13
N ARG A 1154 -9.23 -17.26 27.78
CA ARG A 1154 -9.41 -15.82 28.06
C ARG A 1154 -8.34 -14.98 27.40
N GLU A 1155 -8.65 -13.69 27.28
CA GLU A 1155 -7.72 -12.67 26.85
C GLU A 1155 -7.82 -11.48 27.80
N CYS A 1156 -6.67 -10.96 28.21
CA CYS A 1156 -6.56 -9.79 29.07
C CYS A 1156 -6.92 -8.53 28.27
N SER A 1157 -7.91 -7.75 28.69
CA SER A 1157 -8.27 -6.49 28.03
C SER A 1157 -7.49 -5.28 28.57
N GLU A 1158 -7.03 -5.34 29.81
CA GLU A 1158 -6.38 -4.23 30.51
C GLU A 1158 -5.25 -4.73 31.40
N GLN A 1159 -4.21 -3.91 31.57
CA GLN A 1159 -3.06 -4.27 32.40
C GLN A 1159 -3.49 -4.56 33.85
N ILE A 1160 -2.91 -5.61 34.43
CA ILE A 1160 -3.11 -5.98 35.83
C ILE A 1160 -1.93 -6.76 36.38
N ASP A 1161 -1.58 -6.49 37.65
CA ASP A 1161 -0.66 -7.33 38.41
C ASP A 1161 -1.47 -8.39 39.17
N LEU A 1162 -1.24 -9.67 38.85
CA LEU A 1162 -1.93 -10.80 39.47
C LEU A 1162 -1.06 -11.47 40.54
N PRO A 1163 -1.62 -11.79 41.72
CA PRO A 1163 -0.91 -12.56 42.75
C PRO A 1163 -0.42 -13.91 42.19
N GLY A 1164 0.88 -14.20 42.37
CA GLY A 1164 1.49 -15.46 41.93
C GLY A 1164 1.82 -15.56 40.42
N LEU A 1165 1.41 -14.58 39.61
CA LEU A 1165 1.64 -14.56 38.15
C LEU A 1165 2.39 -13.30 37.68
N GLY A 1166 2.42 -12.26 38.51
CA GLY A 1166 3.09 -11.00 38.21
C GLY A 1166 2.30 -10.11 37.25
N ARG A 1167 3.02 -9.28 36.48
CA ARG A 1167 2.41 -8.29 35.58
C ARG A 1167 1.89 -8.93 34.31
N ILE A 1168 0.58 -8.81 34.07
CA ILE A 1168 -0.09 -9.27 32.85
C ILE A 1168 -0.47 -8.06 31.99
N LEU A 1169 0.00 -8.07 30.74
CA LEU A 1169 -0.24 -7.01 29.78
C LEU A 1169 -1.55 -7.25 29.01
N PRO A 1170 -2.21 -6.18 28.51
CA PRO A 1170 -3.32 -6.30 27.57
C PRO A 1170 -2.95 -7.18 26.36
N GLY A 1171 -3.91 -7.95 25.86
CA GLY A 1171 -3.71 -8.88 24.75
C GLY A 1171 -3.09 -10.24 25.15
N THR A 1172 -2.67 -10.41 26.40
CA THR A 1172 -2.15 -11.72 26.87
C THR A 1172 -3.25 -12.79 26.79
N LYS A 1173 -2.98 -13.86 26.03
CA LYS A 1173 -3.89 -15.00 25.84
C LYS A 1173 -3.63 -16.05 26.92
N ILE A 1174 -4.70 -16.47 27.58
CA ILE A 1174 -4.65 -17.39 28.72
C ILE A 1174 -5.47 -18.64 28.38
N THR A 1175 -4.81 -19.79 28.46
CA THR A 1175 -5.39 -21.11 28.30
C THR A 1175 -5.57 -21.78 29.65
N LEU A 1176 -6.77 -22.29 29.92
CA LEU A 1176 -7.04 -23.09 31.13
C LEU A 1176 -6.85 -24.56 30.80
N ASP A 1177 -5.92 -25.23 31.48
CA ASP A 1177 -5.77 -26.69 31.35
C ASP A 1177 -6.82 -27.42 32.19
N MET A 1178 -7.94 -27.73 31.54
CA MET A 1178 -9.08 -28.38 32.15
C MET A 1178 -8.76 -29.79 32.63
N TYR A 1179 -7.95 -30.54 31.88
CA TYR A 1179 -7.63 -31.94 32.21
C TYR A 1179 -6.78 -32.01 33.46
N SER A 1180 -5.72 -31.22 33.55
CA SER A 1180 -4.89 -31.21 34.77
C SER A 1180 -5.68 -30.77 36.00
N LEU A 1181 -6.63 -29.84 35.85
CA LEU A 1181 -7.50 -29.40 36.94
C LEU A 1181 -8.49 -30.48 37.38
N HIS A 1182 -9.12 -31.16 36.41
CA HIS A 1182 -10.09 -32.22 36.65
C HIS A 1182 -9.45 -33.51 37.17
N TYR A 1183 -8.18 -33.79 36.83
CA TYR A 1183 -7.42 -34.95 37.30
C TYR A 1183 -6.42 -34.62 38.42
N ASN A 1184 -6.53 -33.43 39.04
CA ASN A 1184 -5.67 -33.06 40.16
C ASN A 1184 -6.08 -33.83 41.44
N ASN A 1185 -5.17 -34.68 41.96
CA ASN A 1185 -5.41 -35.47 43.17
C ASN A 1185 -5.58 -34.62 44.44
N ASP A 1186 -4.93 -33.46 44.52
CA ASP A 1186 -5.04 -32.56 45.68
C ASP A 1186 -6.43 -31.91 45.75
N LEU A 1187 -7.06 -31.69 44.59
CA LEU A 1187 -8.42 -31.14 44.51
C LEU A 1187 -9.51 -32.21 44.65
N TRP A 1188 -9.27 -33.44 44.19
CA TRP A 1188 -10.30 -34.46 44.01
C TRP A 1188 -10.12 -35.73 44.87
N GLY A 1189 -9.04 -35.83 45.65
CA GLY A 1189 -8.76 -36.93 46.58
C GLY A 1189 -9.83 -37.11 47.68
N PRO A 1190 -9.75 -38.19 48.48
CA PRO A 1190 -8.63 -39.13 48.62
C PRO A 1190 -8.62 -40.32 47.64
N VAL A 1191 -9.71 -40.58 46.92
CA VAL A 1191 -9.75 -41.66 45.92
C VAL A 1191 -8.97 -41.23 44.68
N ASP A 1192 -8.30 -42.15 43.97
CA ASP A 1192 -7.56 -41.83 42.73
C ASP A 1192 -8.47 -41.18 41.68
N THR A 1193 -8.10 -40.01 41.15
CA THR A 1193 -8.85 -39.25 40.13
C THR A 1193 -9.11 -39.99 38.82
N LYS A 1194 -8.36 -41.06 38.53
CA LYS A 1194 -8.58 -41.91 37.35
C LYS A 1194 -9.73 -42.90 37.52
N LYS A 1195 -10.16 -43.17 38.76
CA LYS A 1195 -11.31 -44.03 39.05
C LYS A 1195 -12.59 -43.22 39.06
N PHE A 1196 -13.58 -43.70 38.30
CA PHE A 1196 -14.93 -43.14 38.31
C PHE A 1196 -15.54 -43.30 39.71
N TYR A 1197 -15.83 -42.18 40.38
CA TYR A 1197 -16.37 -42.19 41.73
C TYR A 1197 -17.29 -40.96 41.95
N PRO A 1198 -18.61 -41.10 41.73
CA PRO A 1198 -19.56 -39.99 41.82
C PRO A 1198 -19.57 -39.24 43.15
N GLU A 1199 -19.45 -39.93 44.29
CA GLU A 1199 -19.59 -39.33 45.62
C GLU A 1199 -18.51 -38.31 45.98
N ARG A 1200 -17.47 -38.15 45.15
CA ARG A 1200 -16.56 -36.99 45.27
C ARG A 1200 -17.34 -35.70 45.37
N PHE A 1201 -18.43 -35.54 44.63
CA PHE A 1201 -19.23 -34.31 44.61
C PHE A 1201 -20.03 -34.04 45.89
N ALA A 1202 -20.09 -34.97 46.85
CA ALA A 1202 -20.68 -34.72 48.16
C ALA A 1202 -19.86 -33.72 49.00
N THR A 1203 -18.55 -33.61 48.75
CA THR A 1203 -17.68 -32.66 49.45
C THR A 1203 -17.58 -31.34 48.69
N LYS A 1204 -17.78 -30.22 49.38
CA LYS A 1204 -17.63 -28.88 48.82
C LYS A 1204 -16.16 -28.61 48.47
N ARG A 1205 -15.90 -28.20 47.22
CA ARG A 1205 -14.56 -27.95 46.69
C ARG A 1205 -14.35 -26.50 46.28
N HIS A 1206 -13.10 -26.20 45.94
CA HIS A 1206 -12.72 -24.94 45.36
C HIS A 1206 -13.60 -24.61 44.12
N PRO A 1207 -14.07 -23.36 43.94
CA PRO A 1207 -14.99 -22.99 42.85
C PRO A 1207 -14.47 -23.30 41.44
N MET A 1208 -13.15 -23.30 41.26
CA MET A 1208 -12.50 -23.65 39.99
C MET A 1208 -12.30 -25.15 39.77
N ALA A 1209 -12.58 -26.03 40.74
CA ALA A 1209 -12.25 -27.45 40.61
C ALA A 1209 -12.98 -28.16 39.44
N TRP A 1210 -14.21 -27.74 39.13
CA TRP A 1210 -15.03 -28.33 38.08
C TRP A 1210 -15.52 -27.25 37.10
N VAL A 1211 -15.08 -27.32 35.84
CA VAL A 1211 -15.29 -26.26 34.83
C VAL A 1211 -15.91 -26.80 33.53
N ALA A 1212 -16.57 -27.95 33.57
CA ALA A 1212 -17.12 -28.61 32.38
C ALA A 1212 -18.11 -27.76 31.56
N PHE A 1213 -18.85 -26.85 32.20
CA PHE A 1213 -19.74 -25.86 31.56
C PHE A 1213 -19.14 -24.45 31.54
N GLY A 1214 -17.83 -24.31 31.75
CA GLY A 1214 -17.18 -23.05 32.09
C GLY A 1214 -17.57 -22.53 33.48
N VAL A 1215 -17.04 -21.37 33.83
CA VAL A 1215 -17.16 -20.79 35.18
C VAL A 1215 -17.24 -19.27 35.12
N GLY A 1216 -17.71 -18.67 36.20
CA GLY A 1216 -17.91 -17.23 36.31
C GLY A 1216 -18.98 -16.70 35.37
N PRO A 1217 -19.00 -15.40 35.06
CA PRO A 1217 -20.07 -14.78 34.29
C PRO A 1217 -20.24 -15.30 32.85
N ARG A 1218 -19.22 -15.94 32.24
CA ARG A 1218 -19.36 -16.63 30.92
C ARG A 1218 -19.54 -18.15 31.00
N ASN A 1219 -20.02 -18.69 32.11
CA ASN A 1219 -20.47 -20.08 32.14
C ASN A 1219 -21.55 -20.33 31.05
N CYS A 1220 -21.77 -21.58 30.67
CA CYS A 1220 -22.72 -21.94 29.63
C CYS A 1220 -24.12 -21.43 29.97
N VAL A 1221 -24.73 -20.68 29.04
CA VAL A 1221 -26.09 -20.13 29.23
C VAL A 1221 -27.15 -21.23 29.24
N GLY A 1222 -26.93 -22.31 28.47
CA GLY A 1222 -27.83 -23.45 28.36
C GLY A 1222 -27.57 -24.58 29.36
N MET A 1223 -26.69 -24.40 30.36
CA MET A 1223 -26.30 -25.47 31.31
C MET A 1223 -27.51 -26.16 31.95
N ARG A 1224 -28.50 -25.38 32.41
CA ARG A 1224 -29.72 -25.92 33.04
C ARG A 1224 -30.58 -26.73 32.08
N PHE A 1225 -30.63 -26.32 30.82
CA PHE A 1225 -31.36 -27.02 29.77
C PHE A 1225 -30.68 -28.35 29.42
N ALA A 1226 -29.38 -28.30 29.14
CA ALA A 1226 -28.59 -29.49 28.83
C ALA A 1226 -28.61 -30.52 29.98
N LEU A 1227 -28.46 -30.09 31.24
CA LEU A 1227 -28.53 -31.00 32.38
C LEU A 1227 -29.93 -31.59 32.59
N ALA A 1228 -31.00 -30.82 32.35
CA ALA A 1228 -32.36 -31.34 32.43
C ALA A 1228 -32.59 -32.41 31.35
N GLU A 1229 -32.19 -32.12 30.11
CA GLU A 1229 -32.24 -33.06 28.99
C GLU A 1229 -31.48 -34.36 29.30
N ILE A 1230 -30.22 -34.26 29.74
CA ILE A 1230 -29.41 -35.44 30.10
C ILE A 1230 -30.09 -36.25 31.21
N LYS A 1231 -30.55 -35.58 32.28
CA LYS A 1231 -31.18 -36.28 33.41
C LYS A 1231 -32.45 -37.01 33.00
N ILE A 1232 -33.34 -36.38 32.23
CA ILE A 1232 -34.61 -37.01 31.82
C ILE A 1232 -34.34 -38.21 30.91
N VAL A 1233 -33.45 -38.07 29.93
CA VAL A 1233 -33.08 -39.18 29.02
C VAL A 1233 -32.52 -40.37 29.81
N ILE A 1234 -31.59 -40.12 30.75
CA ILE A 1234 -30.97 -41.18 31.54
C ILE A 1234 -31.96 -41.82 32.50
N ILE A 1235 -32.84 -41.06 33.14
CA ILE A 1235 -33.92 -41.60 33.99
C ILE A 1235 -34.82 -42.51 33.15
N ARG A 1236 -35.33 -42.02 32.02
CA ARG A 1236 -36.23 -42.80 31.14
C ARG A 1236 -35.54 -44.04 30.56
N LEU A 1237 -34.25 -43.96 30.25
CA LEU A 1237 -33.46 -45.10 29.78
C LEU A 1237 -33.30 -46.16 30.89
N LEU A 1238 -32.84 -45.77 32.08
CA LEU A 1238 -32.59 -46.69 33.21
C LEU A 1238 -33.87 -47.20 33.90
N GLN A 1239 -34.99 -46.51 33.69
CA GLN A 1239 -36.30 -47.01 34.11
C GLN A 1239 -36.70 -48.27 33.35
N ASN A 1240 -36.34 -48.39 32.08
CA ASN A 1240 -36.81 -49.44 31.18
C ASN A 1240 -35.74 -50.47 30.86
N TYR A 1241 -34.46 -50.09 30.90
CA TYR A 1241 -33.37 -50.90 30.40
C TYR A 1241 -32.14 -50.90 31.33
N THR A 1242 -31.40 -52.00 31.25
CA THR A 1242 -30.01 -52.11 31.67
C THR A 1242 -29.12 -51.95 30.43
N VAL A 1243 -28.16 -51.03 30.50
CA VAL A 1243 -27.21 -50.71 29.43
C VAL A 1243 -25.98 -51.60 29.57
N LEU A 1244 -25.64 -52.32 28.51
CA LEU A 1244 -24.51 -53.23 28.42
C LEU A 1244 -23.57 -52.81 27.27
N PRO A 1245 -22.27 -53.15 27.35
CA PRO A 1245 -21.35 -52.90 26.24
C PRO A 1245 -21.68 -53.84 25.07
N ALA A 1246 -21.50 -53.38 23.82
CA ALA A 1246 -21.72 -54.22 22.64
C ALA A 1246 -20.62 -55.31 22.50
N SER A 1247 -19.37 -55.00 22.86
CA SER A 1247 -18.24 -55.92 22.93
C SER A 1247 -17.34 -55.66 24.15
N MET A 1248 -16.51 -56.64 24.54
CA MET A 1248 -15.54 -56.48 25.66
C MET A 1248 -14.41 -55.48 25.33
N ASP A 1249 -14.15 -55.22 24.04
CA ASP A 1249 -13.14 -54.25 23.57
C ASP A 1249 -13.65 -52.79 23.64
N ASP A 1250 -14.96 -52.57 23.85
CA ASP A 1250 -15.59 -51.24 23.91
C ASP A 1250 -15.32 -50.48 25.23
N ASN A 1251 -14.41 -50.95 26.08
CA ASN A 1251 -14.05 -50.30 27.33
C ASN A 1251 -13.29 -48.96 27.14
N ASN A 1252 -12.76 -48.69 25.94
CA ASN A 1252 -12.04 -47.45 25.62
C ASN A 1252 -12.68 -46.72 24.43
N LEU A 1253 -13.06 -45.46 24.62
CA LEU A 1253 -13.61 -44.63 23.54
C LEU A 1253 -12.51 -44.10 22.59
N ASP A 1254 -12.72 -44.23 21.28
CA ASP A 1254 -11.93 -43.52 20.27
C ASP A 1254 -12.40 -42.07 20.17
N LEU A 1255 -11.64 -41.17 20.78
CA LEU A 1255 -11.98 -39.74 20.90
C LEU A 1255 -11.34 -38.92 19.79
N VAL A 1256 -12.15 -38.06 19.18
CA VAL A 1256 -11.69 -37.04 18.23
C VAL A 1256 -11.79 -35.68 18.90
N GLU A 1257 -10.70 -34.92 18.85
CA GLU A 1257 -10.64 -33.55 19.36
C GLU A 1257 -10.58 -32.56 18.20
N LEU A 1258 -11.54 -31.63 18.19
CA LEU A 1258 -11.61 -30.44 17.33
C LEU A 1258 -12.02 -29.26 18.22
N VAL A 1259 -13.19 -28.66 17.95
CA VAL A 1259 -13.83 -27.68 18.85
C VAL A 1259 -14.40 -28.38 20.09
N THR A 1260 -14.93 -29.59 19.90
CA THR A 1260 -15.37 -30.52 20.94
C THR A 1260 -14.45 -31.74 20.99
N ILE A 1261 -14.42 -32.41 22.14
CA ILE A 1261 -13.92 -33.78 22.28
C ILE A 1261 -15.15 -34.68 22.24
N SER A 1262 -15.28 -35.51 21.21
CA SER A 1262 -16.42 -36.40 21.00
C SER A 1262 -15.95 -37.81 20.65
N PRO A 1263 -16.70 -38.86 21.03
CA PRO A 1263 -16.42 -40.21 20.56
C PRO A 1263 -16.75 -40.33 19.06
N LYS A 1264 -16.05 -41.19 18.32
CA LYS A 1264 -16.45 -41.51 16.93
C LYS A 1264 -17.79 -42.25 16.87
N GLN A 1265 -18.02 -43.14 17.83
CA GLN A 1265 -19.24 -43.93 18.00
C GLN A 1265 -19.33 -44.41 19.45
N VAL A 1266 -20.53 -44.75 19.92
CA VAL A 1266 -20.75 -45.42 21.21
C VAL A 1266 -21.70 -46.58 21.00
N SER A 1267 -21.14 -47.78 20.87
CA SER A 1267 -21.90 -49.01 20.63
C SER A 1267 -22.34 -49.65 21.95
N ILE A 1268 -23.63 -49.90 22.09
CA ILE A 1268 -24.20 -50.52 23.28
C ILE A 1268 -25.24 -51.60 22.94
N ARG A 1269 -25.56 -52.43 23.93
CA ARG A 1269 -26.69 -53.35 23.93
C ARG A 1269 -27.61 -53.00 25.09
N LEU A 1270 -28.92 -53.04 24.87
CA LEU A 1270 -29.91 -52.79 25.90
C LEU A 1270 -30.60 -54.10 26.27
N GLU A 1271 -30.75 -54.36 27.56
CA GLU A 1271 -31.58 -55.45 28.09
C GLU A 1271 -32.76 -54.87 28.85
N GLN A 1272 -33.97 -55.36 28.61
CA GLN A 1272 -35.14 -54.89 29.33
C GLN A 1272 -35.06 -55.32 30.79
N ARG A 1273 -35.39 -54.40 31.70
CA ARG A 1273 -35.41 -54.69 33.14
C ARG A 1273 -36.56 -55.64 33.48
N THR A 1274 -36.25 -56.72 34.21
CA THR A 1274 -37.22 -57.73 34.66
C THR A 1274 -37.59 -57.58 36.14
N ASP A 1275 -36.95 -56.64 36.84
CA ASP A 1275 -37.06 -56.35 38.27
C ASP A 1275 -38.09 -55.24 38.60
N LYS A 1276 -39.07 -55.00 37.70
CA LYS A 1276 -40.15 -54.02 37.86
C LYS A 1276 -41.54 -54.64 37.83
#